data_AF-A0A409XD23-F1
#
_entry.id   AF-A0A409XD23-F1
#
_cell.length_a   1.000
_cell.length_b   1.000
_cell.length_c   1.000
_cell.angle_alpha   90.00
_cell.angle_beta   90.00
_cell.angle_gamma   90.00
#
_symmetry.space_group_name_H-M   'P 1'
#
loop_
_entity.id
_entity.type
_entity.pdbx_description
1 polymer ?
#
loop_
_entity_poly.entity_id
_entity_poly.type
_entity_poly.pdbx_seq_one_letter_code
_entity_poly.pdbx_strand_id
1 'polypeptide(L)'
;MPPMFSSHTVITGGHYQQVNNYSKGAWDRLVDAASPAAFHNSRDRRDPPKCHPNTRVAMLKHIMDWIHGLDPAMQNALIVWLYGPAGAGKSAIAQSIAELCYKEGILIASYFFSRFDSTRNHERSLIATIAYQTSLYIPNFRERIETTINHDPLIFDRSLTVQMSALVIQPLQDCISSDTSAPTRVVIIDGLDECEDRQGQIEILTTISKALEQHRLPFIFLIASRPEHAIRTAFGYEYLKDITMSVPLDNEYRPSDDIRLFLQDSFTEIKKTHLFRADIPDAWPDGDILESLVKKSSGQFIYASTVIKFVKCCRHRPPQRLEIVLGLRPVQRDMPFAELDALYMHIFSSMEDPEAVLQILAYEFLTSGMLFYDGINLDLLSLHPGDVVELLCDLTSLVSVTARERREIKLDIFHASLEDFLLDQSRSQQFWINSKVRQAEFAHLYIHYLKGQWANGIDILRPEFASIDSSSNPSAKSNPRKLDGHGIPTLNINIASLLSTRTTYLAKLSLLHALDTLDAHAQENAEPCRDLEAMRRKLRACEEARESVQRERDESRERVERLVESIASLTHTSTSINTGTRKGTNTIIINITSAITTTTTGIRTRCAWDRLVDAASPAAFHDSSDRRDPPKCHPNTRVAVLKHIMDWIHGLEPETRNALIVWLYGPAGGGKSAIAQSIAELCYEEGILIASYFFSRFDSTRNHPRSLIPTIAYQAALCIPEIRERIKASIDHDPLIFSRSLSVQISTLVIDPLQDYISFDTPAPARVIIIDGLDECEDRKGQVEILTTISKALQQHHLPFIFLIASRPEHDIRTTFGDVYLKDVTKSMTLDDKYCPSDDIRLFLQDSFAKIKETHPFRADIPATWPDGDILKSLVNKSSGQFIYASTVIKFVKSSRHRPPQRLEIVLGLRSARRDMPFAELDALYMHILSSVEDPDVVLQVIAHEILVSGMDTYNGFDLDLFSLHSGDIFELFCDLTSLVSVTLWGRMAELHFFHASFKDFLLDHSRSQQFWINAKIWHAEFVHLYIHYLADRPPTIDDGAVYVLLYHFDNATATPNLVEDMRKICIWSIFLKCHGIIWFPLFLDIINKVEFENWTELYSHQIRLFDQFAQGVLEQMYLWPTLTALVAVFNLHPKMWSLEGQSVLFQLKNGFRKLDTLSFEIMTHYSLGYREFIGEFLMNPTHCGIHGLTGKSQVTHCTNGVIKEKQWRSSPIADPPPPKDFQQKKSNNAPFGGGNAIAHIFYRGHVQLAFGLRFVVSHLCYAKQIDRKT
;
A
#
# COMPACT_ATOMS: atom_id res chain seq x y z
N MET A 1 -47.73 1.08 -11.21
CA MET A 1 -48.27 2.43 -11.46
C MET A 1 -49.55 2.53 -10.64
N PRO A 2 -49.66 3.45 -9.66
CA PRO A 2 -49.44 4.89 -9.84
C PRO A 2 -48.13 5.39 -9.17
N PRO A 3 -47.97 6.60 -8.58
CA PRO A 3 -47.05 7.58 -9.15
C PRO A 3 -45.88 8.01 -8.23
N MET A 4 -44.65 7.93 -8.74
CA MET A 4 -43.49 8.61 -8.14
C MET A 4 -43.41 10.05 -8.64
N PHE A 5 -43.86 11.02 -7.83
CA PHE A 5 -43.39 12.42 -7.87
C PHE A 5 -43.61 13.11 -6.52
N SER A 6 -42.58 13.11 -5.68
CA SER A 6 -42.50 13.93 -4.47
C SER A 6 -41.07 14.45 -4.29
N SER A 7 -40.61 15.27 -5.25
CA SER A 7 -39.31 15.93 -5.19
C SER A 7 -39.30 17.03 -4.12
N HIS A 8 -38.68 16.77 -2.98
CA HIS A 8 -38.32 17.79 -2.00
C HIS A 8 -36.84 18.15 -2.16
N THR A 9 -36.58 19.11 -3.03
CA THR A 9 -35.22 19.56 -3.36
C THR A 9 -34.69 20.48 -2.27
N VAL A 10 -33.93 19.92 -1.32
CA VAL A 10 -33.09 20.72 -0.41
C VAL A 10 -31.82 21.12 -1.16
N ILE A 11 -31.53 22.43 -1.24
CA ILE A 11 -30.39 22.96 -1.98
C ILE A 11 -29.39 23.60 -1.01
N THR A 12 -28.17 23.05 -0.96
CA THR A 12 -27.05 23.60 -0.19
C THR A 12 -25.82 23.77 -1.08
N GLY A 13 -25.35 25.01 -1.25
CA GLY A 13 -24.00 25.38 -1.73
C GLY A 13 -23.44 24.61 -2.94
N GLY A 14 -23.77 25.03 -4.16
CA GLY A 14 -23.37 24.32 -5.37
C GLY A 14 -21.93 24.54 -5.84
N HIS A 15 -21.22 23.45 -6.16
CA HIS A 15 -20.10 23.41 -7.10
C HIS A 15 -20.42 22.39 -8.21
N TYR A 16 -20.45 22.81 -9.47
CA TYR A 16 -20.57 21.90 -10.62
C TYR A 16 -19.19 21.35 -11.01
N GLN A 17 -18.68 20.38 -10.26
CA GLN A 17 -17.91 19.30 -10.88
C GLN A 17 -18.90 18.34 -11.54
N GLN A 18 -18.58 17.82 -12.73
CA GLN A 18 -19.24 16.61 -13.22
C GLN A 18 -18.61 15.39 -12.53
N VAL A 19 -18.74 15.33 -11.20
CA VAL A 19 -18.55 14.07 -10.48
C VAL A 19 -19.66 13.15 -10.96
N ASN A 20 -19.33 11.92 -11.34
CA ASN A 20 -20.32 10.85 -11.43
C ASN A 20 -20.73 10.42 -10.01
N ASN A 21 -21.29 11.36 -9.25
CA ASN A 21 -21.91 11.15 -7.95
C ASN A 21 -23.27 10.47 -8.15
N TYR A 22 -23.23 9.22 -8.62
CA TYR A 22 -24.22 8.25 -8.20
C TYR A 22 -24.24 8.27 -6.67
N SER A 23 -25.40 8.48 -6.06
CA SER A 23 -25.53 8.49 -4.61
C SER A 23 -25.17 7.11 -4.07
N LYS A 24 -23.97 6.96 -3.46
CA LYS A 24 -23.66 5.80 -2.61
C LYS A 24 -24.83 5.56 -1.66
N GLY A 25 -25.25 4.30 -1.52
CA GLY A 25 -26.36 3.94 -0.64
C GLY A 25 -26.05 4.39 0.79
N ALA A 26 -27.09 4.65 1.58
CA ALA A 26 -26.92 4.99 2.98
C ALA A 26 -26.08 3.94 3.74
N TRP A 27 -26.28 2.67 3.40
CA TRP A 27 -25.49 1.54 3.89
C TRP A 27 -24.01 1.61 3.49
N ASP A 28 -23.70 1.90 2.22
CA ASP A 28 -22.32 2.03 1.74
C ASP A 28 -21.59 3.19 2.45
N ARG A 29 -22.29 4.27 2.83
CA ARG A 29 -21.70 5.38 3.61
C ARG A 29 -21.41 5.00 5.06
N LEU A 30 -22.22 4.14 5.67
CA LEU A 30 -21.90 3.58 7.00
C LEU A 30 -20.70 2.64 6.94
N VAL A 31 -20.60 1.84 5.87
CA VAL A 31 -19.43 1.00 5.58
C VAL A 31 -18.17 1.85 5.38
N ASP A 32 -18.26 2.97 4.63
CA ASP A 32 -17.14 3.91 4.45
C ASP A 32 -16.69 4.59 5.76
N ALA A 33 -17.60 4.76 6.73
CA ALA A 33 -17.35 5.48 7.99
C ALA A 33 -16.97 4.57 9.17
N ALA A 34 -17.17 3.26 9.04
CA ALA A 34 -16.79 2.26 10.05
C ALA A 34 -15.31 1.85 9.91
N SER A 35 -14.68 1.47 11.02
CA SER A 35 -13.31 0.96 11.05
C SER A 35 -13.29 -0.57 11.17
N PRO A 36 -13.13 -1.31 10.06
CA PRO A 36 -13.06 -2.78 10.12
C PRO A 36 -11.82 -3.30 10.85
N ALA A 37 -10.74 -2.52 10.92
CA ALA A 37 -9.54 -2.87 11.68
C ALA A 37 -9.82 -2.99 13.19
N ALA A 38 -10.82 -2.27 13.71
CA ALA A 38 -11.17 -2.24 15.13
C ALA A 38 -11.96 -3.46 15.62
N PHE A 39 -12.47 -4.32 14.72
CA PHE A 39 -13.26 -5.49 15.10
C PHE A 39 -12.43 -6.52 15.89
N HIS A 40 -13.07 -7.28 16.80
CA HIS A 40 -12.43 -8.41 17.51
C HIS A 40 -11.95 -9.54 16.56
N ASN A 41 -12.50 -9.61 15.35
CA ASN A 41 -12.28 -10.66 14.35
C ASN A 41 -11.73 -10.13 13.01
N SER A 42 -11.17 -8.92 13.00
CA SER A 42 -10.52 -8.31 11.84
C SER A 42 -9.33 -9.12 11.34
N ARG A 43 -9.10 -9.14 10.02
CA ARG A 43 -7.86 -9.66 9.42
C ARG A 43 -6.65 -8.81 9.79
N ASP A 44 -6.83 -7.52 10.04
CA ASP A 44 -5.74 -6.58 10.28
C ASP A 44 -5.16 -6.72 11.71
N ARG A 45 -5.86 -7.49 12.57
CA ARG A 45 -5.45 -7.85 13.94
C ARG A 45 -5.04 -9.34 14.03
N ARG A 46 -4.11 -9.77 13.17
CA ARG A 46 -3.60 -11.16 13.13
C ARG A 46 -2.99 -11.59 14.46
N ASP A 47 -3.38 -12.80 14.91
CA ASP A 47 -3.05 -13.38 16.22
C ASP A 47 -3.15 -12.38 17.40
N PRO A 48 -4.36 -11.87 17.68
CA PRO A 48 -4.56 -10.82 18.67
C PRO A 48 -4.25 -11.34 20.08
N PRO A 49 -3.78 -10.47 21.00
CA PRO A 49 -3.49 -10.86 22.37
C PRO A 49 -4.77 -11.41 23.02
N LYS A 50 -4.68 -12.60 23.62
CA LYS A 50 -5.78 -13.31 24.32
C LYS A 50 -5.22 -14.08 25.52
N CYS A 51 -6.08 -14.47 26.45
CA CYS A 51 -5.66 -15.26 27.60
C CYS A 51 -5.18 -16.64 27.13
N HIS A 52 -4.08 -17.12 27.71
CA HIS A 52 -3.62 -18.48 27.48
C HIS A 52 -4.65 -19.47 28.04
N PRO A 53 -4.89 -20.64 27.42
CA PRO A 53 -5.73 -21.69 27.98
C PRO A 53 -5.47 -21.92 29.48
N ASN A 54 -6.55 -22.04 30.25
CA ASN A 54 -6.57 -22.21 31.70
C ASN A 54 -5.92 -21.08 32.54
N THR A 55 -5.54 -19.95 31.95
CA THR A 55 -5.10 -18.74 32.69
C THR A 55 -6.22 -17.71 32.84
N ARG A 56 -6.14 -16.85 33.87
CA ARG A 56 -7.09 -15.77 34.18
C ARG A 56 -8.54 -16.24 34.36
N VAL A 57 -8.78 -17.54 34.57
CA VAL A 57 -10.11 -18.17 34.56
C VAL A 57 -11.07 -17.52 35.56
N ALA A 58 -10.59 -17.15 36.75
CA ALA A 58 -11.40 -16.45 37.75
C ALA A 58 -11.84 -15.05 37.29
N MET A 59 -10.96 -14.30 36.61
CA MET A 59 -11.26 -12.97 36.06
C MET A 59 -12.22 -13.06 34.86
N LEU A 60 -11.96 -13.99 33.93
CA LEU A 60 -12.84 -14.25 32.79
C LEU A 60 -14.23 -14.67 33.28
N LYS A 61 -14.31 -15.57 34.27
CA LYS A 61 -15.57 -15.96 34.88
C LYS A 61 -16.28 -14.77 35.55
N HIS A 62 -15.59 -13.96 36.35
CA HIS A 62 -16.21 -12.82 37.05
C HIS A 62 -16.86 -11.83 36.08
N ILE A 63 -16.21 -11.54 34.94
CA ILE A 63 -16.77 -10.68 33.89
C ILE A 63 -17.95 -11.36 33.19
N MET A 64 -17.90 -12.66 32.89
CA MET A 64 -19.03 -13.39 32.30
C MET A 64 -20.23 -13.51 33.27
N ASP A 65 -19.99 -13.77 34.55
CA ASP A 65 -21.02 -13.82 35.59
C ASP A 65 -21.73 -12.45 35.73
N TRP A 66 -21.02 -11.32 35.53
CA TRP A 66 -21.65 -10.00 35.39
C TRP A 66 -22.47 -9.87 34.11
N ILE A 67 -21.92 -10.26 32.95
CA ILE A 67 -22.62 -10.19 31.64
C ILE A 67 -23.93 -10.99 31.66
N HIS A 68 -23.95 -12.14 32.34
CA HIS A 68 -25.14 -12.96 32.54
C HIS A 68 -26.07 -12.48 33.67
N GLY A 69 -25.73 -11.42 34.42
CA GLY A 69 -26.49 -10.93 35.57
C GLY A 69 -26.50 -11.88 36.78
N LEU A 70 -25.53 -12.80 36.85
CA LEU A 70 -25.38 -13.80 37.92
C LEU A 70 -24.60 -13.25 39.13
N ASP A 71 -23.76 -12.21 38.94
CA ASP A 71 -23.03 -11.54 40.02
C ASP A 71 -23.92 -10.53 40.78
N PRO A 72 -24.28 -10.76 42.05
CA PRO A 72 -25.16 -9.85 42.80
C PRO A 72 -24.49 -8.54 43.21
N ALA A 73 -23.15 -8.47 43.22
CA ALA A 73 -22.40 -7.25 43.54
C ALA A 73 -22.29 -6.32 42.32
N MET A 74 -22.33 -6.88 41.10
CA MET A 74 -22.34 -6.11 39.85
C MET A 74 -23.73 -5.91 39.22
N GLN A 75 -24.81 -6.38 39.85
CA GLN A 75 -26.16 -6.40 39.24
C GLN A 75 -26.71 -5.04 38.76
N ASN A 76 -26.23 -3.92 39.31
CA ASN A 76 -26.61 -2.56 38.89
C ASN A 76 -25.58 -1.89 37.97
N ALA A 77 -24.43 -2.53 37.69
CA ALA A 77 -23.37 -1.95 36.89
C ALA A 77 -23.67 -2.08 35.39
N LEU A 78 -23.85 -0.95 34.71
CA LEU A 78 -24.00 -0.89 33.24
C LEU A 78 -22.65 -0.83 32.53
N ILE A 79 -21.59 -0.50 33.25
CA ILE A 79 -20.21 -0.47 32.76
C ILE A 79 -19.32 -1.29 33.71
N VAL A 80 -18.47 -2.15 33.15
CA VAL A 80 -17.27 -2.65 33.85
C VAL A 80 -16.05 -1.96 33.26
N TRP A 81 -15.30 -1.26 34.11
CA TRP A 81 -14.02 -0.66 33.76
C TRP A 81 -12.88 -1.58 34.21
N LEU A 82 -12.28 -2.29 33.26
CA LEU A 82 -11.15 -3.18 33.49
C LEU A 82 -9.84 -2.38 33.35
N TYR A 83 -9.16 -2.12 34.47
CA TYR A 83 -7.99 -1.24 34.47
C TYR A 83 -6.74 -1.85 35.08
N GLY A 84 -5.58 -1.41 34.59
CA GLY A 84 -4.27 -1.88 35.07
C GLY A 84 -3.11 -1.32 34.26
N PRO A 85 -1.86 -1.57 34.69
CA PRO A 85 -0.67 -1.11 33.99
C PRO A 85 -0.52 -1.71 32.59
N ALA A 86 0.46 -1.24 31.82
CA ALA A 86 0.92 -1.91 30.61
C ALA A 86 1.36 -3.34 30.94
N GLY A 87 1.03 -4.32 30.09
CA GLY A 87 1.48 -5.70 30.26
C GLY A 87 0.71 -6.57 31.25
N ALA A 88 -0.29 -6.03 31.96
CA ALA A 88 -1.13 -6.77 32.92
C ALA A 88 -2.11 -7.77 32.29
N GLY A 89 -2.36 -7.66 30.97
CA GLY A 89 -3.26 -8.53 30.21
C GLY A 89 -4.65 -7.99 29.88
N LYS A 90 -4.88 -6.66 29.95
CA LYS A 90 -6.18 -6.01 29.65
C LYS A 90 -6.77 -6.46 28.30
N SER A 91 -6.08 -6.18 27.20
CA SER A 91 -6.50 -6.55 25.85
C SER A 91 -6.64 -8.06 25.65
N ALA A 92 -5.82 -8.84 26.36
CA ALA A 92 -5.92 -10.30 26.36
C ALA A 92 -7.24 -10.78 26.99
N ILE A 93 -7.68 -10.15 28.08
CA ILE A 93 -8.98 -10.41 28.69
C ILE A 93 -10.11 -9.89 27.80
N ALA A 94 -10.03 -8.66 27.28
CA ALA A 94 -11.05 -8.07 26.42
C ALA A 94 -11.28 -8.86 25.13
N GLN A 95 -10.21 -9.33 24.47
CA GLN A 95 -10.28 -10.22 23.31
C GLN A 95 -10.89 -11.58 23.67
N SER A 96 -10.53 -12.15 24.83
CA SER A 96 -11.09 -13.44 25.27
C SER A 96 -12.57 -13.34 25.60
N ILE A 97 -13.01 -12.27 26.26
CA ILE A 97 -14.43 -11.99 26.51
C ILE A 97 -15.17 -11.72 25.20
N ALA A 98 -14.56 -11.01 24.23
CA ALA A 98 -15.13 -10.84 22.89
C ALA A 98 -15.32 -12.19 22.18
N GLU A 99 -14.31 -13.07 22.19
CA GLU A 99 -14.38 -14.41 21.59
C GLU A 99 -15.34 -15.36 22.31
N LEU A 100 -15.64 -15.16 23.59
CA LEU A 100 -16.69 -15.89 24.33
C LEU A 100 -18.08 -15.34 23.97
N CYS A 101 -18.29 -14.03 24.13
CA CYS A 101 -19.56 -13.36 23.86
C CYS A 101 -19.98 -13.45 22.39
N TYR A 102 -19.04 -13.57 21.45
CA TYR A 102 -19.32 -13.83 20.04
C TYR A 102 -19.85 -15.26 19.82
N LYS A 103 -19.24 -16.28 20.45
CA LYS A 103 -19.71 -17.68 20.38
C LYS A 103 -21.08 -17.87 21.01
N GLU A 104 -21.42 -17.06 22.01
CA GLU A 104 -22.73 -17.07 22.68
C GLU A 104 -23.77 -16.14 22.02
N GLY A 105 -23.39 -15.38 20.98
CA GLY A 105 -24.31 -14.49 20.25
C GLY A 105 -24.74 -13.22 21.02
N ILE A 106 -24.03 -12.86 22.09
CA ILE A 106 -24.34 -11.71 22.96
C ILE A 106 -23.41 -10.50 22.78
N LEU A 107 -22.31 -10.64 22.04
CA LEU A 107 -21.47 -9.51 21.61
C LEU A 107 -22.18 -8.70 20.52
N ILE A 108 -22.59 -7.45 20.81
CA ILE A 108 -23.28 -6.60 19.82
C ILE A 108 -22.31 -5.73 19.01
N ALA A 109 -21.22 -5.28 19.63
CA ALA A 109 -20.17 -4.50 18.98
C ALA A 109 -18.82 -4.64 19.70
N SER A 110 -17.75 -4.55 18.94
CA SER A 110 -16.36 -4.54 19.42
C SER A 110 -15.58 -3.39 18.78
N TYR A 111 -14.81 -2.66 19.57
CA TYR A 111 -13.86 -1.65 19.09
C TYR A 111 -12.56 -1.73 19.90
N PHE A 112 -11.51 -2.22 19.26
CA PHE A 112 -10.16 -2.29 19.82
C PHE A 112 -9.34 -1.18 19.20
N PHE A 113 -9.00 -0.16 19.99
CA PHE A 113 -8.05 0.89 19.58
C PHE A 113 -6.65 0.29 19.31
N SER A 114 -5.77 1.10 18.73
CA SER A 114 -4.34 0.79 18.62
C SER A 114 -3.58 2.07 18.32
N ARG A 115 -2.53 2.38 19.10
CA ARG A 115 -1.70 3.58 18.87
C ARG A 115 -1.07 3.61 17.47
N PHE A 116 -0.74 2.44 16.93
CA PHE A 116 -0.02 2.24 15.66
C PHE A 116 -0.95 1.90 14.48
N ASP A 117 -2.20 2.37 14.50
CA ASP A 117 -3.19 2.09 13.45
C ASP A 117 -4.07 3.31 13.21
N SER A 118 -3.76 4.08 12.15
CA SER A 118 -4.38 5.36 11.82
C SER A 118 -5.90 5.29 11.57
N THR A 119 -6.45 4.08 11.37
CA THR A 119 -7.89 3.85 11.14
C THR A 119 -8.70 3.69 12.43
N ARG A 120 -8.03 3.54 13.57
CA ARG A 120 -8.64 3.25 14.88
C ARG A 120 -7.87 3.75 16.10
N ASN A 121 -6.89 4.63 15.91
CA ASN A 121 -6.26 5.38 16.99
C ASN A 121 -7.12 6.60 17.44
N HIS A 122 -8.24 6.89 16.78
CA HIS A 122 -9.08 8.07 17.05
C HIS A 122 -10.56 7.72 17.32
N GLU A 123 -11.32 8.69 17.84
CA GLU A 123 -12.72 8.55 18.24
C GLU A 123 -13.75 8.51 17.10
N ARG A 124 -13.43 9.11 15.94
CA ARG A 124 -14.42 9.48 14.90
C ARG A 124 -15.23 8.31 14.34
N SER A 125 -14.56 7.19 14.10
CA SER A 125 -15.16 5.98 13.52
C SER A 125 -15.87 5.10 14.57
N LEU A 126 -15.74 5.37 15.87
CA LEU A 126 -16.26 4.51 16.95
C LEU A 126 -17.78 4.30 16.84
N ILE A 127 -18.56 5.39 16.70
CA ILE A 127 -20.02 5.29 16.72
C ILE A 127 -20.57 4.68 15.43
N ALA A 128 -20.01 5.04 14.26
CA ALA A 128 -20.30 4.38 13.00
C ALA A 128 -20.00 2.86 13.06
N THR A 129 -18.88 2.49 13.69
CA THR A 129 -18.46 1.09 13.89
C THR A 129 -19.37 0.31 14.84
N ILE A 130 -19.89 0.95 15.90
CA ILE A 130 -20.88 0.37 16.81
C ILE A 130 -22.23 0.21 16.10
N ALA A 131 -22.71 1.25 15.41
CA ALA A 131 -23.97 1.21 14.66
C ALA A 131 -23.95 0.13 13.56
N TYR A 132 -22.84 0.03 12.81
CA TYR A 132 -22.61 -1.01 11.81
C TYR A 132 -22.74 -2.41 12.42
N GLN A 133 -21.90 -2.75 13.41
CA GLN A 133 -21.93 -4.07 14.05
C GLN A 133 -23.30 -4.37 14.67
N THR A 134 -23.93 -3.41 15.34
CA THR A 134 -25.26 -3.57 15.95
C THR A 134 -26.31 -3.97 14.91
N SER A 135 -26.25 -3.39 13.71
CA SER A 135 -27.22 -3.66 12.65
C SER A 135 -27.14 -5.07 12.03
N LEU A 136 -26.05 -5.80 12.28
CA LEU A 136 -25.91 -7.21 11.88
C LEU A 136 -26.75 -8.15 12.78
N TYR A 137 -27.01 -7.78 14.04
CA TYR A 137 -27.67 -8.65 15.02
C TYR A 137 -29.06 -8.16 15.49
N ILE A 138 -29.51 -6.97 15.08
CA ILE A 138 -30.83 -6.43 15.43
C ILE A 138 -31.71 -6.31 14.18
N PRO A 139 -32.81 -7.09 14.08
CA PRO A 139 -33.76 -6.98 12.97
C PRO A 139 -34.28 -5.55 12.77
N ASN A 140 -34.51 -5.17 11.52
CA ASN A 140 -35.02 -3.85 11.06
C ASN A 140 -34.13 -2.63 11.43
N PHE A 141 -33.08 -2.80 12.24
CA PHE A 141 -32.21 -1.74 12.72
C PHE A 141 -31.45 -1.03 11.60
N ARG A 142 -30.98 -1.81 10.62
CA ARG A 142 -30.35 -1.33 9.40
C ARG A 142 -31.26 -0.40 8.59
N GLU A 143 -32.53 -0.73 8.40
CA GLU A 143 -33.48 0.10 7.64
C GLU A 143 -33.66 1.48 8.28
N ARG A 144 -33.61 1.54 9.63
CA ARG A 144 -33.71 2.78 10.39
C ARG A 144 -32.43 3.62 10.31
N ILE A 145 -31.24 3.01 10.40
CA ILE A 145 -29.98 3.71 10.14
C ILE A 145 -29.90 4.21 8.70
N GLU A 146 -30.29 3.39 7.72
CA GLU A 146 -30.36 3.80 6.32
C GLU A 146 -31.32 4.99 6.14
N THR A 147 -32.44 4.99 6.85
CA THR A 147 -33.36 6.14 6.90
C THR A 147 -32.69 7.37 7.51
N THR A 148 -31.99 7.27 8.64
CA THR A 148 -31.25 8.38 9.27
C THR A 148 -30.21 8.98 8.32
N ILE A 149 -29.34 8.17 7.72
CA ILE A 149 -28.25 8.62 6.82
C ILE A 149 -28.80 9.23 5.51
N ASN A 150 -29.98 8.80 5.06
CA ASN A 150 -30.66 9.44 3.93
C ASN A 150 -31.26 10.81 4.30
N HIS A 151 -31.61 11.06 5.57
CA HIS A 151 -32.10 12.36 6.05
C HIS A 151 -30.98 13.33 6.43
N ASP A 152 -29.90 12.87 7.07
CA ASP A 152 -28.66 13.65 7.29
C ASP A 152 -27.44 12.94 6.67
N PRO A 153 -27.13 13.19 5.39
CA PRO A 153 -25.92 12.70 4.74
C PRO A 153 -24.60 13.08 5.42
N LEU A 154 -24.60 14.09 6.30
CA LEU A 154 -23.43 14.59 7.02
C LEU A 154 -23.41 14.11 8.49
N ILE A 155 -24.16 13.06 8.83
CA ILE A 155 -24.24 12.54 10.20
C ILE A 155 -22.85 12.17 10.78
N PHE A 156 -21.93 11.69 9.96
CA PHE A 156 -20.56 11.32 10.38
C PHE A 156 -19.66 12.54 10.65
N ASP A 157 -20.03 13.74 10.19
CA ASP A 157 -19.37 15.02 10.52
C ASP A 157 -19.95 15.66 11.81
N ARG A 158 -20.90 15.01 12.48
CA ARG A 158 -21.48 15.46 13.76
C ARG A 158 -20.69 14.91 14.95
N SER A 159 -20.83 15.56 16.12
CA SER A 159 -20.23 15.08 17.37
C SER A 159 -20.74 13.69 17.78
N LEU A 160 -19.96 12.98 18.59
CA LEU A 160 -20.23 11.58 18.94
C LEU A 160 -21.60 11.43 19.63
N THR A 161 -22.01 12.42 20.43
CA THR A 161 -23.34 12.43 21.07
C THR A 161 -24.49 12.49 20.04
N VAL A 162 -24.33 13.22 18.94
CA VAL A 162 -25.36 13.30 17.88
C VAL A 162 -25.38 12.00 17.07
N GLN A 163 -24.20 11.46 16.71
CA GLN A 163 -24.10 10.16 16.06
C GLN A 163 -24.71 9.05 16.92
N MET A 164 -24.42 9.02 18.22
CA MET A 164 -24.92 8.01 19.16
C MET A 164 -26.44 8.12 19.29
N SER A 165 -27.00 9.34 19.31
CA SER A 165 -28.45 9.55 19.30
C SER A 165 -29.10 9.01 18.03
N ALA A 166 -28.62 9.40 16.85
CA ALA A 166 -29.34 9.17 15.59
C ALA A 166 -29.03 7.81 14.91
N LEU A 167 -27.84 7.23 15.14
CA LEU A 167 -27.40 5.96 14.53
C LEU A 167 -27.51 4.76 15.49
N VAL A 168 -27.62 4.99 16.80
CA VAL A 168 -27.73 3.90 17.79
C VAL A 168 -29.02 4.03 18.60
N ILE A 169 -29.15 5.06 19.44
CA ILE A 169 -30.21 5.17 20.46
C ILE A 169 -31.61 5.22 19.83
N GLN A 170 -31.84 6.10 18.85
CA GLN A 170 -33.14 6.26 18.20
C GLN A 170 -33.54 4.96 17.46
N PRO A 171 -32.72 4.37 16.56
CA PRO A 171 -32.98 3.04 16.00
C PRO A 171 -33.21 1.92 17.02
N LEU A 172 -32.59 1.96 18.21
CA LEU A 172 -32.80 0.94 19.26
C LEU A 172 -34.20 1.06 19.86
N GLN A 173 -34.60 2.25 20.30
CA GLN A 173 -35.91 2.52 20.90
C GLN A 173 -37.05 2.16 19.95
N ASP A 174 -36.81 2.38 18.67
CA ASP A 174 -37.72 2.10 17.56
C ASP A 174 -37.82 0.61 17.17
N CYS A 175 -36.77 -0.18 17.39
CA CYS A 175 -36.76 -1.63 17.09
C CYS A 175 -37.10 -2.51 18.30
N ILE A 176 -36.87 -2.02 19.52
CA ILE A 176 -37.12 -2.76 20.76
C ILE A 176 -38.53 -2.45 21.25
N SER A 177 -39.49 -3.26 20.79
CA SER A 177 -40.73 -3.49 21.55
C SER A 177 -40.40 -3.91 22.97
N SER A 178 -41.24 -3.54 23.95
CA SER A 178 -40.95 -3.64 25.39
C SER A 178 -40.96 -5.07 25.98
N ASP A 179 -40.35 -6.04 25.30
CA ASP A 179 -40.18 -7.42 25.74
C ASP A 179 -38.91 -7.53 26.57
N THR A 180 -39.06 -7.68 27.89
CA THR A 180 -37.96 -7.75 28.86
C THR A 180 -37.32 -9.15 28.96
N SER A 181 -37.59 -10.05 28.00
CA SER A 181 -37.00 -11.40 27.94
C SER A 181 -35.72 -11.52 27.10
N ALA A 182 -35.36 -10.49 26.33
CA ALA A 182 -34.14 -10.50 25.53
C ALA A 182 -32.87 -10.48 26.41
N PRO A 183 -31.83 -11.29 26.09
CA PRO A 183 -30.60 -11.30 26.87
C PRO A 183 -29.85 -9.98 26.75
N THR A 184 -29.22 -9.56 27.85
CA THR A 184 -28.30 -8.42 27.89
C THR A 184 -27.17 -8.61 26.88
N ARG A 185 -26.88 -7.59 26.08
CA ARG A 185 -25.80 -7.64 25.08
C ARG A 185 -24.63 -6.77 25.50
N VAL A 186 -23.41 -7.17 25.13
CA VAL A 186 -22.18 -6.47 25.52
C VAL A 186 -21.55 -5.70 24.35
N VAL A 187 -21.19 -4.44 24.61
CA VAL A 187 -20.28 -3.64 23.79
C VAL A 187 -18.90 -3.68 24.45
N ILE A 188 -17.85 -3.99 23.68
CA ILE A 188 -16.47 -4.05 24.20
C ILE A 188 -15.64 -2.94 23.57
N ILE A 189 -15.02 -2.11 24.39
CA ILE A 189 -14.08 -1.06 24.00
C ILE A 189 -12.75 -1.33 24.71
N ASP A 190 -11.71 -1.71 23.96
CA ASP A 190 -10.37 -2.00 24.50
C ASP A 190 -9.35 -0.96 24.03
N GLY A 191 -8.40 -0.63 24.91
CA GLY A 191 -7.36 0.35 24.65
C GLY A 191 -7.87 1.79 24.60
N LEU A 192 -8.79 2.20 25.49
CA LEU A 192 -9.25 3.62 25.48
C LEU A 192 -8.09 4.61 25.74
N ASP A 193 -7.01 4.18 26.39
CA ASP A 193 -5.72 4.89 26.52
C ASP A 193 -4.81 4.83 25.28
N GLU A 194 -5.30 4.24 24.19
CA GLU A 194 -4.69 4.22 22.86
C GLU A 194 -5.46 5.10 21.86
N CYS A 195 -6.46 5.84 22.34
CA CYS A 195 -7.08 6.97 21.63
C CYS A 195 -6.16 8.20 21.69
N GLU A 196 -5.73 8.71 20.53
CA GLU A 196 -4.73 9.78 20.36
C GLU A 196 -5.11 11.08 21.07
N ASP A 197 -6.39 11.48 20.99
CA ASP A 197 -6.90 12.67 21.64
C ASP A 197 -7.49 12.35 23.01
N ARG A 198 -6.91 12.96 24.04
CA ARG A 198 -7.39 12.95 25.42
C ARG A 198 -8.75 13.63 25.58
N GLN A 199 -9.12 14.58 24.72
CA GLN A 199 -10.46 15.16 24.70
C GLN A 199 -11.47 14.21 24.02
N GLY A 200 -11.07 13.50 22.97
CA GLY A 200 -11.79 12.35 22.40
C GLY A 200 -12.10 11.26 23.43
N GLN A 201 -11.11 10.83 24.22
CA GLN A 201 -11.32 9.90 25.36
C GLN A 201 -12.44 10.37 26.29
N ILE A 202 -12.49 11.67 26.61
CA ILE A 202 -13.51 12.27 27.48
C ILE A 202 -14.86 12.38 26.75
N GLU A 203 -14.90 12.70 25.45
CA GLU A 203 -16.14 12.77 24.67
C GLU A 203 -16.80 11.38 24.52
N ILE A 204 -16.00 10.32 24.34
CA ILE A 204 -16.48 8.93 24.32
C ILE A 204 -17.20 8.60 25.64
N LEU A 205 -16.52 8.76 26.78
CA LEU A 205 -17.10 8.45 28.09
C LEU A 205 -18.29 9.35 28.44
N THR A 206 -18.24 10.63 28.07
CA THR A 206 -19.36 11.57 28.24
C THR A 206 -20.57 11.20 27.38
N THR A 207 -20.34 10.72 26.16
CA THR A 207 -21.39 10.28 25.23
C THR A 207 -22.05 8.99 25.73
N ILE A 208 -21.27 8.01 26.18
CA ILE A 208 -21.78 6.76 26.78
C ILE A 208 -22.56 7.06 28.07
N SER A 209 -22.04 7.95 28.93
CA SER A 209 -22.71 8.39 30.15
C SER A 209 -24.11 8.95 29.87
N LYS A 210 -24.20 9.97 29.00
CA LYS A 210 -25.47 10.61 28.63
C LYS A 210 -26.44 9.63 27.97
N ALA A 211 -25.93 8.71 27.15
CA ALA A 211 -26.74 7.68 26.50
C ALA A 211 -27.43 6.76 27.52
N LEU A 212 -26.71 6.33 28.57
CA LEU A 212 -27.22 5.45 29.62
C LEU A 212 -28.07 6.21 30.67
N GLU A 213 -27.74 7.47 30.96
CA GLU A 213 -28.51 8.33 31.87
C GLU A 213 -29.91 8.62 31.32
N GLN A 214 -29.98 8.97 30.03
CA GLN A 214 -31.20 9.45 29.40
C GLN A 214 -32.07 8.30 28.86
N HIS A 215 -31.49 7.12 28.63
CA HIS A 215 -32.16 6.01 27.96
C HIS A 215 -31.77 4.64 28.52
N ARG A 216 -32.76 3.77 28.74
CA ARG A 216 -32.53 2.35 29.03
C ARG A 216 -32.17 1.60 27.75
N LEU A 217 -30.88 1.42 27.50
CA LEU A 217 -30.36 0.59 26.43
C LEU A 217 -30.29 -0.88 26.89
N PRO A 218 -30.44 -1.88 26.00
CA PRO A 218 -30.26 -3.30 26.35
C PRO A 218 -28.77 -3.71 26.38
N PHE A 219 -27.88 -2.73 26.55
CA PHE A 219 -26.44 -2.85 26.36
C PHE A 219 -25.68 -2.55 27.65
N ILE A 220 -24.67 -3.36 27.92
CA ILE A 220 -23.64 -3.11 28.93
C ILE A 220 -22.29 -2.91 28.25
N PHE A 221 -21.39 -2.15 28.87
CA PHE A 221 -20.10 -1.77 28.28
C PHE A 221 -18.94 -2.36 29.10
N LEU A 222 -18.13 -3.22 28.47
CA LEU A 222 -16.80 -3.56 28.99
C LEU A 222 -15.80 -2.56 28.40
N ILE A 223 -15.26 -1.68 29.23
CA ILE A 223 -14.25 -0.70 28.83
C ILE A 223 -12.92 -1.11 29.48
N ALA A 224 -11.90 -1.40 28.67
CA ALA A 224 -10.58 -1.78 29.14
C ALA A 224 -9.56 -0.67 28.83
N SER A 225 -8.82 -0.20 29.85
CA SER A 225 -7.83 0.87 29.67
C SER A 225 -6.73 0.92 30.73
N ARG A 226 -5.63 1.63 30.47
CA ARG A 226 -4.78 2.18 31.53
C ARG A 226 -5.62 3.13 32.40
N PRO A 227 -5.38 3.17 33.72
CA PRO A 227 -5.98 4.16 34.59
C PRO A 227 -5.24 5.49 34.48
N GLU A 228 -5.34 6.15 33.34
CA GLU A 228 -4.78 7.49 33.11
C GLU A 228 -5.64 8.58 33.79
N HIS A 229 -5.10 9.79 34.00
CA HIS A 229 -5.78 10.79 34.82
C HIS A 229 -7.11 11.27 34.22
N ALA A 230 -7.23 11.38 32.89
CA ALA A 230 -8.50 11.72 32.23
C ALA A 230 -9.56 10.64 32.49
N ILE A 231 -9.22 9.38 32.22
CA ILE A 231 -10.12 8.23 32.34
C ILE A 231 -10.52 8.00 33.82
N ARG A 232 -9.57 8.03 34.76
CA ARG A 232 -9.84 8.01 36.22
C ARG A 232 -10.82 9.10 36.64
N THR A 233 -10.62 10.32 36.14
CA THR A 233 -11.46 11.47 36.51
C THR A 233 -12.86 11.30 35.93
N ALA A 234 -12.99 10.90 34.66
CA ALA A 234 -14.29 10.69 34.01
C ALA A 234 -15.14 9.64 34.76
N PHE A 235 -14.59 8.47 35.09
CA PHE A 235 -15.29 7.46 35.91
C PHE A 235 -15.51 7.88 37.38
N GLY A 236 -14.82 8.91 37.85
CA GLY A 236 -15.00 9.47 39.20
C GLY A 236 -16.10 10.54 39.32
N TYR A 237 -16.67 11.00 38.22
CA TYR A 237 -17.66 12.08 38.18
C TYR A 237 -19.10 11.57 38.02
N GLU A 238 -20.03 12.26 38.70
CA GLU A 238 -21.48 12.20 38.50
C GLU A 238 -22.03 10.77 38.28
N TYR A 239 -22.87 10.60 37.26
CA TYR A 239 -23.61 9.37 36.97
C TYR A 239 -22.70 8.17 36.64
N LEU A 240 -21.56 8.38 35.96
CA LEU A 240 -20.64 7.29 35.59
C LEU A 240 -20.17 6.50 36.81
N LYS A 241 -19.89 7.20 37.91
CA LYS A 241 -19.42 6.59 39.15
C LYS A 241 -20.44 5.61 39.75
N ASP A 242 -21.73 5.90 39.62
CA ASP A 242 -22.80 5.11 40.22
C ASP A 242 -23.20 3.90 39.35
N ILE A 243 -22.89 3.92 38.03
CA ILE A 243 -23.15 2.81 37.10
C ILE A 243 -21.91 2.00 36.67
N THR A 244 -20.71 2.39 37.10
CA THR A 244 -19.45 1.72 36.72
C THR A 244 -18.88 0.88 37.86
N MET A 245 -18.77 -0.43 37.65
CA MET A 245 -17.93 -1.29 38.48
C MET A 245 -16.48 -1.20 38.01
N SER A 246 -15.56 -0.89 38.92
CA SER A 246 -14.14 -0.68 38.61
C SER A 246 -13.33 -1.93 39.00
N VAL A 247 -12.75 -2.63 38.03
CA VAL A 247 -12.08 -3.92 38.20
C VAL A 247 -10.56 -3.76 38.00
N PRO A 248 -9.74 -3.75 39.07
CA PRO A 248 -8.29 -3.69 38.96
C PRO A 248 -7.68 -5.03 38.51
N LEU A 249 -6.69 -4.95 37.62
CA LEU A 249 -5.72 -6.02 37.40
C LEU A 249 -4.54 -5.86 38.37
N ASP A 250 -4.76 -6.32 39.60
CA ASP A 250 -3.75 -6.36 40.65
C ASP A 250 -3.38 -7.82 41.05
N ASN A 251 -2.83 -7.99 42.26
CA ASN A 251 -2.32 -9.25 42.77
C ASN A 251 -3.39 -10.18 43.36
N GLU A 252 -4.63 -9.73 43.60
CA GLU A 252 -5.69 -10.59 44.16
C GLU A 252 -6.00 -11.78 43.23
N TYR A 253 -5.91 -11.55 41.92
CA TYR A 253 -6.08 -12.55 40.86
C TYR A 253 -4.83 -13.40 40.57
N ARG A 254 -3.87 -13.45 41.51
CA ARG A 254 -2.67 -14.32 41.50
C ARG A 254 -1.97 -14.45 40.13
N PRO A 255 -1.54 -13.34 39.49
CA PRO A 255 -0.93 -13.40 38.16
C PRO A 255 0.29 -14.35 38.07
N SER A 256 1.02 -14.56 39.17
CA SER A 256 2.14 -15.52 39.22
C SER A 256 1.73 -16.97 38.96
N ASP A 257 0.54 -17.39 39.39
CA ASP A 257 0.06 -18.77 39.17
C ASP A 257 -0.32 -18.99 37.70
N ASP A 258 -0.97 -17.98 37.08
CA ASP A 258 -1.26 -17.97 35.65
C ASP A 258 0.01 -17.89 34.77
N ILE A 259 0.98 -17.06 35.15
CA ILE A 259 2.26 -16.89 34.44
C ILE A 259 3.09 -18.17 34.50
N ARG A 260 3.07 -18.90 35.63
CA ARG A 260 3.70 -20.22 35.75
C ARG A 260 3.17 -21.19 34.69
N LEU A 261 1.85 -21.28 34.55
CA LEU A 261 1.20 -22.17 33.59
C LEU A 261 1.53 -21.77 32.14
N PHE A 262 1.41 -20.48 31.81
CA PHE A 262 1.79 -19.95 30.50
C PHE A 262 3.24 -20.30 30.13
N LEU A 263 4.18 -20.15 31.07
CA LEU A 263 5.59 -20.50 30.85
C LEU A 263 5.78 -22.02 30.68
N GLN A 264 5.15 -22.85 31.51
CA GLN A 264 5.21 -24.31 31.40
C GLN A 264 4.77 -24.82 30.03
N ASP A 265 3.60 -24.37 29.56
CA ASP A 265 3.06 -24.78 28.27
C ASP A 265 3.88 -24.22 27.12
N SER A 266 4.33 -22.96 27.20
CA SER A 266 5.19 -22.34 26.17
C SER A 266 6.56 -23.03 26.03
N PHE A 267 7.23 -23.38 27.14
CA PHE A 267 8.49 -24.13 27.07
C PHE A 267 8.27 -25.57 26.59
N THR A 268 7.15 -26.19 26.97
CA THR A 268 6.73 -27.50 26.47
C THR A 268 6.47 -27.48 24.96
N GLU A 269 5.92 -26.39 24.43
CA GLU A 269 5.75 -26.18 22.99
C GLU A 269 7.12 -26.04 22.30
N ILE A 270 8.00 -25.17 22.79
CA ILE A 270 9.37 -25.00 22.28
C ILE A 270 10.13 -26.35 22.23
N LYS A 271 10.05 -27.17 23.29
CA LYS A 271 10.68 -28.50 23.32
C LYS A 271 10.15 -29.45 22.23
N LYS A 272 8.89 -29.30 21.80
CA LYS A 272 8.28 -30.11 20.74
C LYS A 272 8.58 -29.56 19.33
N THR A 273 8.46 -28.26 19.13
CA THR A 273 8.39 -27.62 17.79
C THR A 273 9.70 -27.03 17.29
N HIS A 274 10.65 -26.68 18.18
CA HIS A 274 11.83 -25.90 17.79
C HIS A 274 12.85 -26.67 16.95
N LEU A 275 13.56 -25.96 16.06
CA LEU A 275 14.62 -26.51 15.19
C LEU A 275 15.71 -27.23 15.99
N PHE A 276 16.17 -26.62 17.08
CA PHE A 276 17.22 -27.17 17.94
C PHE A 276 16.68 -28.08 19.05
N ARG A 277 15.48 -28.68 18.91
CA ARG A 277 14.87 -29.54 19.95
C ARG A 277 15.73 -30.74 20.39
N ALA A 278 16.65 -31.22 19.54
CA ALA A 278 17.60 -32.26 19.90
C ALA A 278 18.71 -31.78 20.87
N ASP A 279 18.95 -30.47 20.94
CA ASP A 279 19.90 -29.82 21.86
C ASP A 279 19.22 -29.36 23.17
N ILE A 280 17.90 -29.61 23.34
CA ILE A 280 17.14 -29.22 24.53
C ILE A 280 17.12 -30.40 25.54
N PRO A 281 17.60 -30.22 26.79
CA PRO A 281 17.59 -31.28 27.79
C PRO A 281 16.19 -31.81 28.13
N ASP A 282 16.10 -33.06 28.59
CA ASP A 282 14.79 -33.68 28.80
C ASP A 282 13.98 -33.05 29.95
N ALA A 283 14.67 -32.58 31.00
CA ALA A 283 14.09 -31.85 32.14
C ALA A 283 14.25 -30.32 31.99
N TRP A 284 14.07 -29.79 30.77
CA TRP A 284 14.19 -28.36 30.49
C TRP A 284 12.82 -27.67 30.31
N PRO A 285 12.61 -26.48 30.92
CA PRO A 285 13.42 -25.87 31.98
C PRO A 285 13.32 -26.64 33.30
N ASP A 286 14.28 -26.42 34.20
CA ASP A 286 14.19 -26.87 35.59
C ASP A 286 13.01 -26.16 36.30
N GLY A 287 12.42 -26.81 37.31
CA GLY A 287 11.38 -26.20 38.15
C GLY A 287 11.88 -24.96 38.90
N ASP A 288 13.13 -24.98 39.39
CA ASP A 288 13.73 -23.80 40.05
C ASP A 288 13.97 -22.66 39.06
N ILE A 289 14.26 -22.98 37.79
CA ILE A 289 14.37 -22.00 36.70
C ILE A 289 13.01 -21.39 36.37
N LEU A 290 11.95 -22.21 36.32
CA LEU A 290 10.58 -21.75 36.10
C LEU A 290 10.13 -20.80 37.21
N GLU A 291 10.28 -21.16 38.48
CA GLU A 291 9.92 -20.27 39.61
C GLU A 291 10.75 -18.99 39.61
N SER A 292 12.03 -19.04 39.18
CA SER A 292 12.87 -17.86 38.99
C SER A 292 12.31 -16.90 37.93
N LEU A 293 11.82 -17.42 36.79
CA LEU A 293 11.15 -16.61 35.76
C LEU A 293 9.81 -16.06 36.22
N VAL A 294 8.99 -16.88 36.90
CA VAL A 294 7.71 -16.44 37.50
C VAL A 294 7.96 -15.28 38.48
N LYS A 295 9.00 -15.40 39.32
CA LYS A 295 9.40 -14.33 40.24
C LYS A 295 9.93 -13.09 39.50
N LYS A 296 10.77 -13.25 38.48
CA LYS A 296 11.28 -12.15 37.63
C LYS A 296 10.16 -11.41 36.88
N SER A 297 9.03 -12.05 36.61
CA SER A 297 7.90 -11.40 35.94
C SER A 297 7.24 -10.29 36.75
N SER A 298 7.38 -10.29 38.09
CA SER A 298 6.67 -9.38 39.00
C SER A 298 5.14 -9.32 38.77
N GLY A 299 4.54 -10.42 38.26
CA GLY A 299 3.12 -10.50 37.91
C GLY A 299 2.75 -9.92 36.53
N GLN A 300 3.74 -9.46 35.74
CA GLN A 300 3.52 -8.88 34.42
C GLN A 300 3.67 -9.91 33.30
N PHE A 301 2.58 -10.14 32.56
CA PHE A 301 2.54 -11.08 31.44
C PHE A 301 3.48 -10.71 30.30
N ILE A 302 3.68 -9.40 30.06
CA ILE A 302 4.59 -8.93 29.01
C ILE A 302 6.00 -9.51 29.18
N TYR A 303 6.54 -9.56 30.41
CA TYR A 303 7.86 -10.16 30.67
C TYR A 303 7.92 -11.61 30.23
N ALA A 304 6.97 -12.44 30.69
CA ALA A 304 6.91 -13.84 30.33
C ALA A 304 6.78 -14.03 28.81
N SER A 305 5.91 -13.26 28.15
CA SER A 305 5.72 -13.35 26.70
C SER A 305 6.96 -12.92 25.90
N THR A 306 7.67 -11.87 26.32
CA THR A 306 8.92 -11.41 25.71
C THR A 306 10.04 -12.45 25.90
N VAL A 307 10.17 -13.05 27.09
CA VAL A 307 11.11 -14.14 27.34
C VAL A 307 10.83 -15.32 26.42
N ILE A 308 9.58 -15.76 26.29
CA ILE A 308 9.20 -16.86 25.39
C ILE A 308 9.52 -16.51 23.92
N LYS A 309 9.18 -15.31 23.44
CA LYS A 309 9.54 -14.87 22.08
C LYS A 309 11.06 -14.80 21.86
N PHE A 310 11.82 -14.30 22.83
CA PHE A 310 13.29 -14.20 22.77
C PHE A 310 13.99 -15.57 22.75
N VAL A 311 13.43 -16.56 23.47
CA VAL A 311 13.93 -17.94 23.56
C VAL A 311 13.46 -18.82 22.40
N LYS A 312 12.27 -18.59 21.84
CA LYS A 312 11.71 -19.30 20.67
C LYS A 312 12.38 -18.90 19.34
N CYS A 313 13.29 -17.92 19.34
CA CYS A 313 14.01 -17.44 18.16
C CYS A 313 14.70 -18.58 17.37
N CYS A 314 14.26 -18.82 16.13
CA CYS A 314 14.70 -19.94 15.29
C CYS A 314 16.21 -19.92 14.93
N ARG A 315 16.86 -18.75 15.01
CA ARG A 315 18.30 -18.57 14.76
C ARG A 315 19.20 -19.05 15.91
N HIS A 316 18.64 -19.24 17.12
CA HIS A 316 19.40 -19.42 18.35
C HIS A 316 19.00 -20.70 19.11
N ARG A 317 19.89 -21.22 19.95
CA ARG A 317 19.58 -22.36 20.84
C ARG A 317 18.76 -21.91 22.05
N PRO A 318 17.56 -22.48 22.30
CA PRO A 318 16.71 -22.07 23.42
C PRO A 318 17.37 -22.14 24.81
N PRO A 319 18.18 -23.16 25.17
CA PRO A 319 18.86 -23.18 26.47
C PRO A 319 19.80 -21.99 26.68
N GLN A 320 20.59 -21.62 25.65
CA GLN A 320 21.53 -20.50 25.73
C GLN A 320 20.81 -19.14 25.84
N ARG A 321 19.70 -18.96 25.11
CA ARG A 321 18.85 -17.75 25.24
C ARG A 321 18.19 -17.67 26.63
N LEU A 322 17.87 -18.81 27.25
CA LEU A 322 17.33 -18.86 28.61
C LEU A 322 18.41 -18.56 29.68
N GLU A 323 19.62 -19.10 29.54
CA GLU A 323 20.77 -18.78 30.40
C GLU A 323 21.04 -17.27 30.47
N ILE A 324 20.97 -16.58 29.32
CA ILE A 324 21.04 -15.11 29.22
C ILE A 324 19.99 -14.44 30.12
N VAL A 325 18.71 -14.77 29.96
CA VAL A 325 17.58 -14.18 30.72
C VAL A 325 17.73 -14.40 32.23
N LEU A 326 18.23 -15.57 32.63
CA LEU A 326 18.52 -15.92 34.02
C LEU A 326 19.76 -15.18 34.56
N GLY A 327 20.73 -14.87 33.70
CA GLY A 327 21.91 -14.06 34.01
C GLY A 327 21.61 -12.59 34.25
N LEU A 328 20.58 -12.02 33.60
CA LEU A 328 20.22 -10.60 33.74
C LEU A 328 19.96 -10.18 35.20
N ARG A 329 20.47 -9.00 35.57
CA ARG A 329 20.33 -8.37 36.88
C ARG A 329 19.99 -6.89 36.69
N PRO A 330 18.79 -6.42 37.06
CA PRO A 330 18.44 -5.01 36.93
C PRO A 330 19.20 -4.13 37.93
N VAL A 331 19.45 -2.89 37.50
CA VAL A 331 20.17 -1.85 38.27
C VAL A 331 19.32 -1.31 39.42
N GLN A 332 18.01 -1.13 39.19
CA GLN A 332 17.04 -0.66 40.19
C GLN A 332 16.01 -1.77 40.45
N ARG A 333 16.13 -2.50 41.56
CA ARG A 333 15.32 -3.71 41.80
C ARG A 333 13.90 -3.46 42.27
N ASP A 334 13.62 -2.26 42.76
CA ASP A 334 12.36 -1.90 43.42
C ASP A 334 11.30 -1.35 42.44
N MET A 335 11.62 -1.28 41.14
CA MET A 335 10.74 -0.75 40.08
C MET A 335 9.93 -1.88 39.40
N PRO A 336 8.61 -1.73 39.16
CA PRO A 336 7.76 -2.83 38.66
C PRO A 336 8.15 -3.45 37.32
N PHE A 337 8.84 -2.70 36.46
CA PHE A 337 9.30 -3.16 35.14
C PHE A 337 10.79 -3.53 35.09
N ALA A 338 11.51 -3.49 36.20
CA ALA A 338 12.97 -3.59 36.24
C ALA A 338 13.57 -4.78 35.47
N GLU A 339 13.00 -5.99 35.62
CA GLU A 339 13.46 -7.20 34.92
C GLU A 339 13.11 -7.19 33.41
N LEU A 340 12.00 -6.55 33.02
CA LEU A 340 11.64 -6.31 31.61
C LEU A 340 12.58 -5.28 30.99
N ASP A 341 12.84 -4.19 31.70
CA ASP A 341 13.75 -3.12 31.28
C ASP A 341 15.18 -3.67 31.11
N ALA A 342 15.63 -4.55 32.02
CA ALA A 342 16.91 -5.26 31.87
C ALA A 342 16.95 -6.19 30.64
N LEU A 343 15.81 -6.79 30.26
CA LEU A 343 15.72 -7.62 29.05
C LEU A 343 15.71 -6.78 27.77
N TYR A 344 14.98 -5.66 27.75
CA TYR A 344 15.05 -4.69 26.65
C TYR A 344 16.47 -4.12 26.51
N MET A 345 17.07 -3.63 27.60
CA MET A 345 18.47 -3.15 27.61
C MET A 345 19.42 -4.21 27.03
N HIS A 346 19.24 -5.49 27.33
CA HIS A 346 20.06 -6.56 26.75
C HIS A 346 19.84 -6.72 25.23
N ILE A 347 18.58 -6.75 24.78
CA ILE A 347 18.24 -6.87 23.34
C ILE A 347 18.83 -5.70 22.54
N PHE A 348 18.68 -4.46 23.03
CA PHE A 348 19.30 -3.28 22.40
C PHE A 348 20.83 -3.28 22.48
N SER A 349 21.43 -3.86 23.53
CA SER A 349 22.89 -4.01 23.64
C SER A 349 23.48 -5.14 22.79
N SER A 350 22.66 -5.98 22.15
CA SER A 350 23.11 -7.04 21.23
C SER A 350 23.09 -6.64 19.74
N MET A 351 22.68 -5.41 19.43
CA MET A 351 22.57 -4.90 18.05
C MET A 351 23.93 -4.44 17.50
N GLU A 352 24.09 -4.53 16.18
CA GLU A 352 25.25 -3.97 15.46
C GLU A 352 25.16 -2.45 15.31
N ASP A 353 23.98 -1.92 14.97
CA ASP A 353 23.67 -0.47 15.03
C ASP A 353 22.36 -0.22 15.82
N PRO A 354 22.45 0.06 17.13
CA PRO A 354 21.27 0.42 17.93
C PRO A 354 20.75 1.84 17.65
N GLU A 355 21.53 2.74 17.05
CA GLU A 355 21.10 4.13 16.82
C GLU A 355 20.17 4.22 15.61
N ALA A 356 20.51 3.55 14.50
CA ALA A 356 19.61 3.42 13.35
C ALA A 356 18.30 2.71 13.75
N VAL A 357 18.38 1.67 14.58
CA VAL A 357 17.20 0.97 15.13
C VAL A 357 16.33 1.91 15.99
N LEU A 358 16.94 2.72 16.85
CA LEU A 358 16.19 3.71 17.65
C LEU A 358 15.61 4.83 16.80
N GLN A 359 16.23 5.19 15.68
CA GLN A 359 15.69 6.14 14.72
C GLN A 359 14.45 5.57 13.99
N ILE A 360 14.47 4.30 13.57
CA ILE A 360 13.31 3.60 12.99
C ILE A 360 12.14 3.57 14.00
N LEU A 361 12.41 3.13 15.24
CA LEU A 361 11.40 3.04 16.29
C LEU A 361 10.86 4.43 16.70
N ALA A 362 11.74 5.43 16.80
CA ALA A 362 11.33 6.80 17.08
C ALA A 362 10.43 7.37 15.98
N TYR A 363 10.67 7.03 14.70
CA TYR A 363 9.81 7.48 13.61
C TYR A 363 8.40 6.91 13.75
N GLU A 364 8.28 5.59 13.94
CA GLU A 364 7.00 4.90 14.10
C GLU A 364 6.20 5.47 15.29
N PHE A 365 6.83 5.62 16.47
CA PHE A 365 6.18 6.15 17.67
C PHE A 365 5.79 7.64 17.54
N LEU A 366 6.63 8.48 16.92
CA LEU A 366 6.50 9.94 16.99
C LEU A 366 5.82 10.57 15.76
N THR A 367 5.49 9.77 14.73
CA THR A 367 4.78 10.23 13.51
C THR A 367 3.46 9.52 13.23
N SER A 368 3.18 8.37 13.87
CA SER A 368 1.86 7.73 13.87
C SER A 368 0.75 8.74 14.21
N GLY A 369 -0.28 8.81 13.37
CA GLY A 369 -1.40 9.76 13.50
C GLY A 369 -1.23 11.10 12.74
N MET A 370 -0.02 11.48 12.29
CA MET A 370 0.17 12.77 11.58
C MET A 370 -0.11 12.72 10.07
N LEU A 371 -0.35 11.53 9.48
CA LEU A 371 -0.42 11.32 8.04
C LEU A 371 -1.58 10.39 7.64
N PHE A 372 -2.08 10.55 6.41
CA PHE A 372 -2.91 9.54 5.71
C PHE A 372 -2.05 8.39 5.11
N TYR A 373 -0.93 8.07 5.77
CA TYR A 373 0.03 7.03 5.37
C TYR A 373 0.31 6.16 6.59
N ASP A 374 0.42 4.85 6.37
CA ASP A 374 0.24 3.82 7.40
C ASP A 374 1.49 2.89 7.45
N GLY A 375 2.67 3.47 7.31
CA GLY A 375 3.97 2.77 7.28
C GLY A 375 5.17 3.74 7.26
N ILE A 376 6.36 3.18 7.49
CA ILE A 376 7.61 3.94 7.63
C ILE A 376 8.10 4.40 6.25
N ASN A 377 8.28 5.73 6.10
CA ASN A 377 8.95 6.30 4.94
C ASN A 377 10.47 6.15 5.09
N LEU A 378 11.06 5.23 4.33
CA LEU A 378 12.49 4.91 4.44
C LEU A 378 13.40 5.98 3.82
N ASP A 379 12.91 6.73 2.82
CA ASP A 379 13.66 7.80 2.15
C ASP A 379 14.03 8.92 3.12
N LEU A 380 13.12 9.28 4.03
CA LEU A 380 13.32 10.27 5.09
C LEU A 380 14.32 9.84 6.18
N LEU A 381 14.49 8.51 6.34
CA LEU A 381 15.45 7.92 7.28
C LEU A 381 16.78 7.56 6.60
N SER A 382 16.90 7.72 5.28
CA SER A 382 18.03 7.27 4.46
C SER A 382 18.32 5.77 4.58
N LEU A 383 17.28 4.94 4.61
CA LEU A 383 17.37 3.48 4.74
C LEU A 383 16.81 2.78 3.50
N HIS A 384 17.32 1.59 3.17
CA HIS A 384 16.76 0.71 2.16
C HIS A 384 15.97 -0.45 2.83
N PRO A 385 14.93 -1.02 2.19
CA PRO A 385 14.06 -2.04 2.84
C PRO A 385 14.79 -3.29 3.35
N GLY A 386 15.92 -3.66 2.73
CA GLY A 386 16.77 -4.76 3.19
C GLY A 386 17.40 -4.46 4.56
N ASP A 387 17.94 -3.26 4.71
CA ASP A 387 18.64 -2.77 5.89
C ASP A 387 17.71 -2.79 7.11
N VAL A 388 16.44 -2.41 6.94
CA VAL A 388 15.43 -2.48 8.01
C VAL A 388 15.16 -3.93 8.45
N VAL A 389 15.17 -4.89 7.53
CA VAL A 389 15.03 -6.33 7.86
C VAL A 389 16.28 -6.88 8.55
N GLU A 390 17.46 -6.32 8.26
CA GLU A 390 18.74 -6.67 8.88
C GLU A 390 18.86 -6.06 10.29
N LEU A 391 18.75 -4.74 10.41
CA LEU A 391 18.77 -3.97 11.66
C LEU A 391 17.75 -4.47 12.69
N LEU A 392 16.53 -4.80 12.26
CA LEU A 392 15.46 -5.27 13.16
C LEU A 392 15.48 -6.81 13.38
N CYS A 393 16.46 -7.55 12.86
CA CYS A 393 16.41 -9.02 12.90
C CYS A 393 16.51 -9.62 14.32
N ASP A 394 17.23 -8.96 15.23
CA ASP A 394 17.28 -9.33 16.66
C ASP A 394 16.09 -8.78 17.47
N LEU A 395 15.37 -7.80 16.93
CA LEU A 395 14.09 -7.31 17.49
C LEU A 395 12.88 -8.21 17.19
N THR A 396 13.09 -9.36 16.55
CA THR A 396 12.03 -10.37 16.26
C THR A 396 11.26 -10.89 17.49
N SER A 397 11.68 -10.54 18.71
CA SER A 397 10.93 -10.79 19.94
C SER A 397 10.02 -9.64 20.40
N LEU A 398 10.21 -8.42 19.89
CA LEU A 398 9.53 -7.18 20.28
C LEU A 398 8.69 -6.55 19.16
N VAL A 399 9.09 -6.74 17.90
CA VAL A 399 8.39 -6.25 16.69
C VAL A 399 8.34 -7.35 15.63
N SER A 400 7.49 -7.17 14.61
CA SER A 400 7.66 -7.87 13.33
C SER A 400 7.51 -6.93 12.14
N VAL A 401 8.37 -7.14 11.14
CA VAL A 401 8.43 -6.36 9.90
C VAL A 401 7.51 -6.99 8.86
N THR A 402 6.71 -6.16 8.19
CA THR A 402 5.89 -6.56 7.03
C THR A 402 6.09 -5.52 5.93
N ALA A 403 6.66 -5.94 4.79
CA ALA A 403 6.72 -5.08 3.61
C ALA A 403 5.31 -4.84 3.08
N ARG A 404 5.02 -3.59 2.69
CA ARG A 404 3.92 -3.26 1.77
C ARG A 404 4.49 -3.09 0.37
N GLU A 405 3.60 -2.90 -0.60
CA GLU A 405 3.96 -2.42 -1.93
C GLU A 405 4.72 -1.07 -1.82
N ARG A 406 5.66 -0.79 -2.74
CA ARG A 406 6.42 0.50 -2.87
C ARG A 406 7.32 0.92 -1.68
N ARG A 407 8.26 0.07 -1.25
CA ARG A 407 9.29 0.37 -0.22
C ARG A 407 8.78 0.77 1.18
N GLU A 408 7.48 0.93 1.37
CA GLU A 408 6.87 1.15 2.68
C GLU A 408 6.96 -0.13 3.53
N ILE A 409 7.36 0.02 4.79
CA ILE A 409 7.38 -1.05 5.78
C ILE A 409 6.32 -0.75 6.85
N LYS A 410 5.43 -1.72 7.11
CA LYS A 410 4.64 -1.73 8.35
C LYS A 410 5.45 -2.39 9.45
N LEU A 411 5.58 -1.72 10.59
CA LEU A 411 6.25 -2.23 11.77
C LEU A 411 5.22 -2.64 12.84
N ASP A 412 4.84 -3.93 12.87
CA ASP A 412 3.95 -4.46 13.90
C ASP A 412 4.68 -4.50 15.26
N ILE A 413 4.59 -3.44 16.07
CA ILE A 413 5.08 -3.40 17.45
C ILE A 413 4.20 -4.28 18.33
N PHE A 414 4.75 -5.29 19.00
CA PHE A 414 3.93 -6.29 19.70
C PHE A 414 3.24 -5.77 20.97
N HIS A 415 3.73 -4.70 21.61
CA HIS A 415 3.15 -4.15 22.82
C HIS A 415 3.69 -2.75 23.15
N ALA A 416 2.81 -1.82 23.53
CA ALA A 416 3.14 -0.41 23.83
C ALA A 416 4.15 -0.21 24.98
N SER A 417 4.47 -1.23 25.80
CA SER A 417 5.53 -1.10 26.82
C SER A 417 6.93 -0.86 26.25
N LEU A 418 7.14 -1.13 24.95
CA LEU A 418 8.39 -0.81 24.25
C LEU A 418 8.53 0.71 24.08
N GLU A 419 7.47 1.36 23.60
CA GLU A 419 7.33 2.82 23.55
C GLU A 419 7.45 3.41 24.97
N ASP A 420 6.68 2.90 25.94
CA ASP A 420 6.73 3.36 27.34
C ASP A 420 8.14 3.25 27.96
N PHE A 421 8.98 2.33 27.49
CA PHE A 421 10.37 2.14 27.94
C PHE A 421 11.33 3.09 27.23
N LEU A 422 11.25 3.17 25.89
CA LEU A 422 12.17 3.97 25.09
C LEU A 422 11.93 5.47 25.25
N LEU A 423 10.70 5.92 25.52
CA LEU A 423 10.43 7.34 25.79
C LEU A 423 10.81 7.79 27.22
N ASP A 424 11.05 6.86 28.15
CA ASP A 424 11.40 7.13 29.56
C ASP A 424 12.91 7.03 29.81
N GLN A 425 13.56 8.18 30.00
CA GLN A 425 15.00 8.30 30.26
C GLN A 425 15.48 7.48 31.47
N SER A 426 14.65 7.35 32.51
CA SER A 426 15.01 6.66 33.74
C SER A 426 15.11 5.15 33.55
N ARG A 427 14.39 4.61 32.55
CA ARG A 427 14.29 3.19 32.23
C ARG A 427 15.26 2.79 31.11
N SER A 428 15.24 3.48 29.98
CA SER A 428 16.02 3.13 28.79
C SER A 428 17.44 3.71 28.76
N GLN A 429 17.75 4.70 29.61
CA GLN A 429 19.10 5.22 29.85
C GLN A 429 19.84 5.64 28.57
N GLN A 430 20.76 4.81 28.05
CA GLN A 430 21.53 5.08 26.83
C GLN A 430 20.72 4.89 25.53
N PHE A 431 19.62 4.12 25.60
CA PHE A 431 18.71 3.87 24.47
C PHE A 431 17.47 4.79 24.50
N TRP A 432 17.56 5.91 25.21
CA TRP A 432 16.42 6.82 25.41
C TRP A 432 16.08 7.62 24.14
N ILE A 433 14.89 7.35 23.60
CA ILE A 433 14.21 8.16 22.59
C ILE A 433 13.67 9.40 23.31
N ASN A 434 14.49 10.45 23.40
CA ASN A 434 14.04 11.77 23.81
C ASN A 434 13.05 12.30 22.77
N SER A 435 11.75 12.22 23.04
CA SER A 435 10.70 12.61 22.08
C SER A 435 10.89 14.03 21.54
N LYS A 436 11.34 14.99 22.36
CA LYS A 436 11.54 16.38 21.91
C LYS A 436 12.76 16.53 21.00
N VAL A 437 13.86 15.83 21.30
CA VAL A 437 15.05 15.83 20.45
C VAL A 437 14.82 15.02 19.19
N ARG A 438 14.21 13.82 19.25
CA ARG A 438 13.83 13.05 18.07
C ARG A 438 12.76 13.74 17.23
N GLN A 439 11.79 14.45 17.82
CA GLN A 439 10.88 15.32 17.03
C GLN A 439 11.58 16.56 16.48
N ALA A 440 12.63 17.08 17.13
CA ALA A 440 13.46 18.15 16.55
C ALA A 440 14.39 17.63 15.45
N GLU A 441 14.88 16.40 15.55
CA GLU A 441 15.67 15.69 14.54
C GLU A 441 14.80 15.25 13.37
N PHE A 442 13.61 14.70 13.59
CA PHE A 442 12.63 14.45 12.52
C PHE A 442 12.06 15.74 11.98
N ALA A 443 11.89 16.81 12.76
CA ALA A 443 11.60 18.12 12.20
C ALA A 443 12.80 18.65 11.41
N HIS A 444 14.06 18.34 11.79
CA HIS A 444 15.25 18.73 11.02
C HIS A 444 15.42 17.88 9.76
N LEU A 445 15.14 16.58 9.80
CA LEU A 445 15.14 15.64 8.68
C LEU A 445 13.97 15.93 7.77
N TYR A 446 12.76 16.19 8.26
CA TYR A 446 11.69 16.78 7.46
C TYR A 446 12.10 18.16 6.93
N ILE A 447 12.81 19.00 7.68
CA ILE A 447 13.36 20.27 7.18
C ILE A 447 14.66 20.07 6.36
N HIS A 448 15.15 18.84 6.12
CA HIS A 448 16.31 18.49 5.27
C HIS A 448 15.95 17.44 4.19
N TYR A 449 14.69 17.02 4.18
CA TYR A 449 13.96 16.33 3.13
C TYR A 449 13.13 17.39 2.39
N LEU A 450 12.37 18.21 3.15
CA LEU A 450 11.79 19.45 2.66
C LEU A 450 12.83 20.54 2.40
N LYS A 451 14.02 20.59 3.03
CA LYS A 451 15.20 21.28 2.42
C LYS A 451 16.17 20.33 1.74
N GLY A 452 15.81 19.07 1.54
CA GLY A 452 16.40 18.31 0.44
C GLY A 452 15.88 18.98 -0.80
N GLN A 453 14.56 18.89 -0.99
CA GLN A 453 13.77 19.57 -2.01
C GLN A 453 13.90 21.11 -1.98
N TRP A 454 13.78 21.80 -0.83
CA TRP A 454 13.96 23.26 -0.77
C TRP A 454 15.42 23.72 -0.83
N ALA A 455 16.48 22.97 -0.47
CA ALA A 455 17.87 23.42 -0.74
C ALA A 455 18.26 23.10 -2.19
N ASN A 456 17.78 21.99 -2.73
CA ASN A 456 17.64 21.79 -4.17
C ASN A 456 16.81 22.89 -4.88
N GLY A 457 16.13 23.78 -4.14
CA GLY A 457 15.52 25.04 -4.58
C GLY A 457 16.12 26.34 -4.00
N ILE A 458 17.11 26.30 -3.10
CA ILE A 458 17.64 27.47 -2.34
C ILE A 458 19.17 27.57 -2.33
N ASP A 459 19.95 26.52 -2.61
CA ASP A 459 21.38 26.66 -2.96
C ASP A 459 21.55 27.46 -4.27
N ILE A 460 20.49 27.50 -5.09
CA ILE A 460 20.36 28.38 -6.25
C ILE A 460 20.23 29.87 -5.82
N LEU A 461 20.17 30.19 -4.53
CA LEU A 461 20.04 31.53 -3.97
C LEU A 461 21.14 31.98 -2.97
N ARG A 462 22.35 31.38 -2.98
CA ARG A 462 23.55 32.14 -2.53
C ARG A 462 24.94 31.66 -3.01
N PRO A 463 25.42 32.14 -4.16
CA PRO A 463 26.83 32.50 -4.31
C PRO A 463 27.17 33.80 -3.53
N GLU A 464 28.45 34.16 -3.50
CA GLU A 464 29.06 35.35 -2.83
C GLU A 464 29.31 35.23 -1.32
N PHE A 465 30.46 34.63 -0.95
CA PHE A 465 31.61 35.37 -0.36
C PHE A 465 32.87 34.49 -0.22
N ALA A 466 33.47 34.06 -1.35
CA ALA A 466 34.78 33.37 -1.35
C ALA A 466 35.53 33.44 -2.70
N SER A 467 35.70 34.62 -3.28
CA SER A 467 36.59 34.81 -4.45
C SER A 467 37.41 36.10 -4.34
N ILE A 468 38.40 36.10 -3.43
CA ILE A 468 39.48 37.09 -3.41
C ILE A 468 40.83 36.34 -3.38
N ASP A 469 41.59 36.57 -4.44
CA ASP A 469 43.03 36.43 -4.65
C ASP A 469 43.76 35.11 -4.35
N SER A 470 44.27 34.56 -5.45
CA SER A 470 45.41 33.65 -5.48
C SER A 470 46.72 34.34 -5.06
N SER A 471 47.53 33.73 -4.19
CA SER A 471 48.99 33.55 -4.40
C SER A 471 49.75 32.87 -3.24
N SER A 472 50.85 32.21 -3.59
CA SER A 472 52.03 31.84 -2.75
C SER A 472 51.90 30.88 -1.54
N ASN A 473 52.57 29.73 -1.70
CA ASN A 473 53.27 28.92 -0.67
C ASN A 473 54.22 29.75 0.25
N PRO A 474 54.80 29.18 1.34
CA PRO A 474 54.33 28.09 2.22
C PRO A 474 54.62 28.29 3.75
N SER A 475 54.16 27.33 4.58
CA SER A 475 54.75 26.92 5.89
C SER A 475 54.50 27.77 7.17
N ALA A 476 54.99 27.23 8.31
CA ALA A 476 55.05 27.77 9.70
C ALA A 476 53.87 27.47 10.66
N LYS A 477 54.07 27.78 11.96
CA LYS A 477 53.34 27.22 13.14
C LYS A 477 52.65 28.28 14.02
N SER A 478 51.80 27.76 14.92
CA SER A 478 51.47 28.23 16.29
C SER A 478 50.38 29.29 16.56
N ASN A 479 49.31 28.82 17.24
CA ASN A 479 48.70 29.32 18.50
C ASN A 479 48.14 30.78 18.61
N PRO A 480 47.27 31.10 19.60
CA PRO A 480 46.07 31.87 19.30
C PRO A 480 45.88 33.17 20.10
N ARG A 481 44.95 34.04 19.63
CA ARG A 481 43.96 34.79 20.46
C ARG A 481 43.02 35.69 19.65
N LYS A 482 41.79 35.82 20.16
CA LYS A 482 40.81 36.94 20.11
C LYS A 482 40.80 37.95 18.94
N LEU A 483 39.59 38.28 18.50
CA LEU A 483 39.08 39.66 18.48
C LEU A 483 37.54 39.69 18.63
N ASP A 484 36.97 40.87 18.88
CA ASP A 484 35.65 41.04 19.51
C ASP A 484 34.51 41.30 18.49
N GLY A 485 33.25 41.14 18.94
CA GLY A 485 32.10 40.89 18.04
C GLY A 485 31.26 42.10 17.61
N HIS A 486 30.32 41.82 16.71
CA HIS A 486 29.12 42.62 16.41
C HIS A 486 27.92 41.68 16.17
N GLY A 487 26.70 42.18 16.39
CA GLY A 487 25.48 41.35 16.47
C GLY A 487 24.87 40.93 15.13
N ILE A 488 24.16 39.80 15.13
CA ILE A 488 23.45 39.22 13.98
C ILE A 488 22.08 39.92 13.80
N PRO A 489 21.72 40.42 12.61
CA PRO A 489 20.41 41.01 12.34
C PRO A 489 19.34 39.95 12.01
N THR A 490 18.17 40.07 12.64
CA THR A 490 17.01 39.19 12.40
C THR A 490 16.26 39.56 11.12
N LEU A 491 16.02 38.59 10.22
CA LEU A 491 15.20 38.77 9.02
C LEU A 491 13.73 38.35 9.27
N ASN A 492 12.78 39.24 9.00
CA ASN A 492 11.38 39.05 9.40
C ASN A 492 10.50 38.58 8.22
N ILE A 493 10.31 37.27 8.10
CA ILE A 493 9.50 36.66 7.03
C ILE A 493 8.01 36.58 7.44
N ASN A 494 7.12 36.85 6.46
CA ASN A 494 5.68 36.85 6.64
C ASN A 494 5.09 35.44 6.53
N ILE A 495 4.86 34.80 7.68
CA ILE A 495 4.39 33.41 7.80
C ILE A 495 2.95 33.22 7.24
N ALA A 496 2.16 34.29 7.09
CA ALA A 496 0.74 34.20 6.79
C ALA A 496 0.37 33.59 5.41
N SER A 497 1.27 33.60 4.42
CA SER A 497 0.98 33.02 3.09
C SER A 497 1.28 31.52 2.98
N LEU A 498 2.22 31.01 3.79
CA LEU A 498 2.70 29.61 3.71
C LEU A 498 1.70 28.59 4.28
N LEU A 499 0.80 29.01 5.17
CA LEU A 499 -0.11 28.13 5.93
C LEU A 499 -1.42 27.80 5.18
N SER A 500 -1.37 27.65 3.85
CA SER A 500 -2.56 27.55 2.98
C SER A 500 -2.60 26.37 2.01
N THR A 501 -1.57 25.52 1.93
CA THR A 501 -1.67 24.23 1.22
C THR A 501 -2.05 23.10 2.18
N ARG A 502 -2.66 22.03 1.66
CA ARG A 502 -3.13 20.89 2.46
C ARG A 502 -1.98 20.20 3.21
N THR A 503 -0.78 20.23 2.63
CA THR A 503 0.49 19.77 3.22
C THR A 503 0.94 20.64 4.38
N THR A 504 0.85 21.98 4.27
CA THR A 504 1.24 22.87 5.37
C THR A 504 0.21 22.98 6.49
N TYR A 505 -1.02 22.46 6.32
CA TYR A 505 -1.95 22.25 7.45
C TYR A 505 -1.41 21.23 8.46
N LEU A 506 -0.81 20.13 7.97
CA LEU A 506 -0.18 19.11 8.83
C LEU A 506 1.06 19.68 9.50
N ALA A 507 1.98 20.29 8.74
CA ALA A 507 3.16 20.95 9.30
C ALA A 507 2.81 22.04 10.33
N LYS A 508 1.69 22.74 10.17
CA LYS A 508 1.17 23.75 11.12
C LYS A 508 0.72 23.13 12.44
N LEU A 509 0.08 21.96 12.40
CA LEU A 509 -0.31 21.21 13.61
C LEU A 509 0.92 20.70 14.36
N SER A 510 1.89 20.11 13.65
CA SER A 510 3.17 19.68 14.23
C SER A 510 3.93 20.85 14.87
N LEU A 511 3.98 22.01 14.20
CA LEU A 511 4.64 23.21 14.74
C LEU A 511 3.93 23.76 15.99
N LEU A 512 2.59 23.76 16.01
CA LEU A 512 1.80 24.18 17.17
C LEU A 512 2.10 23.30 18.39
N HIS A 513 2.00 21.98 18.23
CA HIS A 513 2.24 21.04 19.32
C HIS A 513 3.69 21.10 19.84
N ALA A 514 4.67 21.29 18.95
CA ALA A 514 6.06 21.53 19.33
C ALA A 514 6.25 22.83 20.12
N LEU A 515 5.50 23.89 19.80
CA LEU A 515 5.58 25.18 20.51
C LEU A 515 4.98 25.10 21.91
N ASP A 516 3.81 24.47 22.09
CA ASP A 516 3.22 24.26 23.42
C ASP A 516 4.14 23.37 24.30
N THR A 517 4.78 22.38 23.68
CA THR A 517 5.77 21.47 24.30
C THR A 517 7.08 22.17 24.70
N LEU A 518 7.42 23.29 24.04
CA LEU A 518 8.52 24.18 24.41
C LEU A 518 8.10 25.19 25.51
N ASP A 519 6.86 25.68 25.45
CA ASP A 519 6.32 26.66 26.41
C ASP A 519 6.22 26.08 27.82
N ALA A 520 5.79 24.81 27.94
CA ALA A 520 5.84 24.06 29.20
C ALA A 520 7.26 23.94 29.77
N HIS A 521 8.28 23.79 28.91
CA HIS A 521 9.67 23.60 29.32
C HIS A 521 10.38 24.90 29.71
N ALA A 522 9.97 26.03 29.11
CA ALA A 522 10.45 27.37 29.47
C ALA A 522 9.95 27.81 30.86
N GLN A 523 8.79 27.31 31.30
CA GLN A 523 8.23 27.62 32.63
C GLN A 523 8.98 26.92 33.78
N GLU A 524 9.57 25.75 33.54
CA GLU A 524 10.34 25.02 34.56
C GLU A 524 11.78 25.54 34.73
N ASN A 525 12.42 25.96 33.62
CA ASN A 525 13.87 26.28 33.60
C ASN A 525 14.22 27.78 33.66
N ALA A 526 13.22 28.66 33.75
CA ALA A 526 13.36 30.08 34.12
C ALA A 526 14.26 30.99 33.23
N GLU A 527 14.65 30.59 32.02
CA GLU A 527 15.21 31.50 31.00
C GLU A 527 14.23 31.80 29.86
N PRO A 528 14.00 33.08 29.48
CA PRO A 528 12.99 33.45 28.49
C PRO A 528 13.49 33.35 27.03
N CYS A 529 13.07 32.31 26.31
CA CYS A 529 13.34 32.16 24.88
C CYS A 529 12.56 33.19 24.04
N ARG A 530 13.26 34.14 23.41
CA ARG A 530 12.67 35.29 22.69
C ARG A 530 11.81 34.93 21.47
N ASP A 531 12.09 33.82 20.79
CA ASP A 531 11.35 33.45 19.58
C ASP A 531 9.93 32.96 19.87
N LEU A 532 9.70 32.44 21.08
CA LEU A 532 8.39 31.97 21.54
C LEU A 532 7.36 33.12 21.60
N GLU A 533 7.77 34.29 22.08
CA GLU A 533 6.94 35.50 22.10
C GLU A 533 6.65 36.10 20.72
N ALA A 534 7.45 35.76 19.70
CA ALA A 534 7.19 36.16 18.32
C ALA A 534 6.09 35.29 17.69
N MET A 535 6.09 33.98 17.98
CA MET A 535 5.08 33.04 17.49
C MET A 535 3.73 33.21 18.22
N ARG A 536 3.74 33.44 19.54
CA ARG A 536 2.56 33.84 20.36
C ARG A 536 1.83 35.11 19.89
N ARG A 537 2.44 35.94 19.02
CA ARG A 537 1.81 37.09 18.37
C ARG A 537 1.25 36.78 16.98
N LYS A 538 1.89 35.87 16.22
CA LYS A 538 1.42 35.47 14.89
C LYS A 538 0.20 34.54 14.95
N LEU A 539 0.01 33.79 16.05
CA LEU A 539 -1.13 32.89 16.22
C LEU A 539 -2.47 33.62 16.41
N ARG A 540 -2.55 34.63 17.30
CA ARG A 540 -3.78 35.40 17.56
C ARG A 540 -4.34 36.09 16.31
N ALA A 541 -3.46 36.58 15.43
CA ALA A 541 -3.85 37.15 14.14
C ALA A 541 -4.50 36.12 13.17
N CYS A 542 -4.38 34.81 13.42
CA CYS A 542 -5.12 33.78 12.68
C CYS A 542 -6.53 33.53 13.22
N GLU A 543 -6.79 33.83 14.49
CA GLU A 543 -8.11 33.64 15.11
C GLU A 543 -9.08 34.74 14.66
N GLU A 544 -8.63 36.00 14.64
CA GLU A 544 -9.36 37.14 14.08
C GLU A 544 -9.69 36.95 12.59
N ALA A 545 -8.81 36.27 11.83
CA ALA A 545 -9.05 35.93 10.43
C ALA A 545 -10.14 34.85 10.24
N ARG A 546 -10.26 33.90 11.19
CA ARG A 546 -11.26 32.82 11.17
C ARG A 546 -12.68 33.38 11.24
N GLU A 547 -12.92 34.37 12.11
CA GLU A 547 -14.21 35.05 12.20
C GLU A 547 -14.56 35.87 10.94
N SER A 548 -13.55 36.33 10.19
CA SER A 548 -13.77 37.07 8.95
C SER A 548 -14.28 36.16 7.83
N VAL A 549 -13.67 34.99 7.66
CA VAL A 549 -14.05 34.03 6.60
C VAL A 549 -15.46 33.46 6.84
N GLN A 550 -15.86 33.28 8.11
CA GLN A 550 -17.22 32.82 8.43
C GLN A 550 -18.29 33.81 7.94
N ARG A 551 -18.09 35.12 8.15
CA ARG A 551 -19.01 36.17 7.70
C ARG A 551 -19.17 36.23 6.18
N GLU A 552 -18.07 36.10 5.42
CA GLU A 552 -18.14 36.03 3.94
C GLU A 552 -18.89 34.78 3.43
N ARG A 553 -18.85 33.68 4.20
CA ARG A 553 -19.58 32.44 3.90
C ARG A 553 -21.09 32.63 4.02
N ASP A 554 -21.53 33.33 5.06
CA ASP A 554 -22.95 33.59 5.33
C ASP A 554 -23.55 34.61 4.33
N GLU A 555 -22.82 35.67 3.96
CA GLU A 555 -23.23 36.58 2.86
C GLU A 555 -23.30 35.87 1.50
N SER A 556 -22.39 34.91 1.25
CA SER A 556 -22.37 34.14 -0.01
C SER A 556 -23.59 33.23 -0.14
N ARG A 557 -24.05 32.63 0.96
CA ARG A 557 -25.28 31.81 1.01
C ARG A 557 -26.51 32.63 0.60
N GLU A 558 -26.69 33.82 1.16
CA GLU A 558 -27.81 34.72 0.87
C GLU A 558 -27.86 35.15 -0.62
N ARG A 559 -26.76 35.07 -1.36
CA ARG A 559 -26.73 35.32 -2.81
C ARG A 559 -27.15 34.11 -3.65
N VAL A 560 -26.84 32.88 -3.20
CA VAL A 560 -27.21 31.65 -3.91
C VAL A 560 -28.72 31.41 -3.83
N GLU A 561 -29.32 31.62 -2.66
CA GLU A 561 -30.77 31.42 -2.45
C GLU A 561 -31.61 32.30 -3.41
N ARG A 562 -31.25 33.58 -3.58
CA ARG A 562 -31.87 34.50 -4.57
C ARG A 562 -31.67 34.09 -6.04
N LEU A 563 -30.60 33.36 -6.36
CA LEU A 563 -30.34 32.89 -7.72
C LEU A 563 -31.22 31.68 -8.08
N VAL A 564 -31.47 30.80 -7.11
CA VAL A 564 -32.35 29.63 -7.24
C VAL A 564 -33.79 30.05 -7.54
N GLU A 565 -34.31 31.08 -6.86
CA GLU A 565 -35.65 31.64 -7.11
C GLU A 565 -35.81 32.14 -8.57
N SER A 566 -34.77 32.78 -9.11
CA SER A 566 -34.77 33.22 -10.51
C SER A 566 -34.82 32.05 -11.50
N ILE A 567 -34.08 30.96 -11.23
CA ILE A 567 -34.04 29.79 -12.12
C ILE A 567 -35.39 29.06 -12.14
N ALA A 568 -36.06 28.92 -11.00
CA ALA A 568 -37.39 28.30 -10.90
C ALA A 568 -38.45 29.00 -11.78
N SER A 569 -38.34 30.33 -11.94
CA SER A 569 -39.25 31.11 -12.79
C SER A 569 -39.12 30.75 -14.29
N LEU A 570 -37.92 30.41 -14.76
CA LEU A 570 -37.63 30.17 -16.18
C LEU A 570 -38.15 28.80 -16.64
N THR A 571 -38.11 27.79 -15.77
CA THR A 571 -38.57 26.42 -16.07
C THR A 571 -40.05 26.31 -16.41
N HIS A 572 -40.89 27.27 -15.99
CA HIS A 572 -42.31 27.29 -16.33
C HIS A 572 -42.62 27.69 -17.79
N THR A 573 -41.64 28.19 -18.54
CA THR A 573 -41.87 28.81 -19.86
C THR A 573 -41.77 27.84 -21.05
N SER A 574 -41.19 26.65 -20.87
CA SER A 574 -40.73 25.79 -21.97
C SER A 574 -41.75 24.76 -22.48
N THR A 575 -42.96 24.72 -21.95
CA THR A 575 -43.98 23.68 -22.25
C THR A 575 -44.73 23.87 -23.57
N SER A 576 -44.26 24.75 -24.46
CA SER A 576 -44.91 25.10 -25.73
C SER A 576 -43.92 25.32 -26.88
N ILE A 577 -43.67 24.27 -27.68
CA ILE A 577 -43.45 24.29 -29.15
C ILE A 577 -43.47 22.83 -29.64
N ASN A 578 -44.08 22.58 -30.80
CA ASN A 578 -44.29 21.22 -31.33
C ASN A 578 -44.20 21.22 -32.86
N THR A 579 -44.13 20.02 -33.46
CA THR A 579 -44.03 19.70 -34.91
C THR A 579 -42.67 20.00 -35.57
N GLY A 580 -42.28 19.22 -36.58
CA GLY A 580 -41.18 19.67 -37.45
C GLY A 580 -40.51 18.68 -38.40
N THR A 581 -39.78 17.68 -37.90
CA THR A 581 -38.86 16.90 -38.78
C THR A 581 -38.56 15.46 -38.30
N ARG A 582 -39.34 14.49 -38.80
CA ARG A 582 -39.01 13.05 -38.65
C ARG A 582 -37.91 12.63 -39.63
N LYS A 583 -36.64 12.69 -39.21
CA LYS A 583 -35.56 11.84 -39.74
C LYS A 583 -34.30 11.80 -38.88
N GLY A 584 -33.89 12.92 -38.26
CA GLY A 584 -32.75 12.95 -37.35
C GLY A 584 -32.99 12.22 -36.01
N THR A 585 -34.24 12.17 -35.57
CA THR A 585 -34.63 11.59 -34.28
C THR A 585 -34.38 10.09 -34.14
N ASN A 586 -34.43 9.29 -35.22
CA ASN A 586 -34.17 7.85 -35.10
C ASN A 586 -32.66 7.55 -34.94
N THR A 587 -31.77 8.28 -35.62
CA THR A 587 -30.32 8.17 -35.39
C THR A 587 -29.96 8.64 -33.98
N ILE A 588 -30.61 9.69 -33.49
CA ILE A 588 -30.43 10.17 -32.11
C ILE A 588 -30.96 9.12 -31.11
N ILE A 589 -32.12 8.50 -31.32
CA ILE A 589 -32.65 7.47 -30.42
C ILE A 589 -31.79 6.20 -30.46
N ILE A 590 -31.27 5.77 -31.61
CA ILE A 590 -30.37 4.61 -31.68
C ILE A 590 -29.04 4.91 -30.99
N ASN A 591 -28.42 6.07 -31.25
CA ASN A 591 -27.18 6.46 -30.59
C ASN A 591 -27.36 6.76 -29.10
N ILE A 592 -28.52 7.23 -28.66
CA ILE A 592 -28.87 7.33 -27.23
C ILE A 592 -29.10 5.94 -26.64
N THR A 593 -29.72 5.00 -27.37
CA THR A 593 -29.90 3.62 -26.86
C THR A 593 -28.56 2.88 -26.73
N SER A 594 -27.63 3.08 -27.68
CA SER A 594 -26.28 2.52 -27.61
C SER A 594 -25.41 3.26 -26.58
N ALA A 595 -25.50 4.59 -26.48
CA ALA A 595 -24.82 5.33 -25.41
C ALA A 595 -25.35 4.91 -24.03
N ILE A 596 -26.66 4.73 -23.86
CA ILE A 596 -27.23 4.19 -22.62
C ILE A 596 -26.70 2.78 -22.36
N THR A 597 -26.71 1.84 -23.31
CA THR A 597 -26.18 0.48 -23.05
C THR A 597 -24.66 0.45 -22.80
N THR A 598 -23.87 1.34 -23.39
CA THR A 598 -22.41 1.43 -23.14
C THR A 598 -22.06 2.27 -21.90
N THR A 599 -22.96 3.13 -21.40
CA THR A 599 -22.73 3.96 -20.19
C THR A 599 -23.43 3.39 -18.94
N THR A 600 -24.45 2.53 -19.07
CA THR A 600 -25.20 1.91 -17.95
C THR A 600 -24.59 0.58 -17.49
N THR A 601 -23.33 0.31 -17.82
CA THR A 601 -22.49 -0.67 -17.11
C THR A 601 -21.79 -0.04 -15.89
N GLY A 602 -21.71 1.29 -15.83
CA GLY A 602 -21.45 2.01 -14.60
C GLY A 602 -22.74 2.20 -13.79
N ILE A 603 -22.63 2.11 -12.47
CA ILE A 603 -23.71 2.31 -11.49
C ILE A 603 -24.83 1.25 -11.58
N ARG A 604 -24.51 0.07 -11.03
CA ARG A 604 -25.36 -0.49 -9.98
C ARG A 604 -24.74 -0.14 -8.62
N THR A 605 -25.54 -0.11 -7.56
CA THR A 605 -25.03 -0.43 -6.21
C THR A 605 -24.36 -1.80 -6.31
N ARG A 606 -23.05 -1.91 -6.04
CA ARG A 606 -22.32 -3.20 -6.22
C ARG A 606 -23.05 -4.28 -5.42
N CYS A 607 -23.65 -5.24 -6.10
CA CYS A 607 -24.38 -6.32 -5.44
C CYS A 607 -23.37 -7.29 -4.81
N ALA A 608 -23.80 -8.10 -3.85
CA ALA A 608 -22.95 -9.11 -3.23
C ALA A 608 -22.12 -9.95 -4.22
N TRP A 609 -22.67 -10.27 -5.40
CA TRP A 609 -21.93 -11.04 -6.41
C TRP A 609 -20.81 -10.24 -7.07
N ASP A 610 -21.01 -8.95 -7.31
CA ASP A 610 -19.95 -8.06 -7.83
C ASP A 610 -18.81 -7.96 -6.79
N ARG A 611 -19.16 -7.77 -5.52
CA ARG A 611 -18.21 -7.70 -4.39
C ARG A 611 -17.42 -9.00 -4.20
N LEU A 612 -18.04 -10.17 -4.45
CA LEU A 612 -17.36 -11.47 -4.42
C LEU A 612 -16.38 -11.65 -5.59
N VAL A 613 -16.76 -11.19 -6.79
CA VAL A 613 -15.88 -11.20 -7.97
C VAL A 613 -14.70 -10.24 -7.76
N ASP A 614 -14.93 -9.04 -7.25
CA ASP A 614 -13.90 -8.04 -6.90
C ASP A 614 -12.87 -8.58 -5.88
N ALA A 615 -13.26 -9.53 -5.03
CA ALA A 615 -12.44 -10.10 -3.97
C ALA A 615 -11.75 -11.43 -4.34
N ALA A 616 -12.12 -12.05 -5.47
CA ALA A 616 -11.57 -13.32 -5.95
C ALA A 616 -10.46 -13.11 -6.99
N SER A 617 -9.60 -14.12 -7.18
CA SER A 617 -8.64 -14.16 -8.29
C SER A 617 -9.02 -15.26 -9.29
N PRO A 618 -9.62 -14.91 -10.45
CA PRO A 618 -9.86 -15.85 -11.54
C PRO A 618 -8.57 -16.47 -12.09
N ALA A 619 -7.45 -15.75 -12.03
CA ALA A 619 -6.14 -16.24 -12.47
C ALA A 619 -5.66 -17.48 -11.68
N ALA A 620 -6.20 -17.72 -10.48
CA ALA A 620 -5.87 -18.87 -9.64
C ALA A 620 -6.62 -20.17 -10.03
N PHE A 621 -7.61 -20.14 -10.92
CA PHE A 621 -8.38 -21.33 -11.28
C PHE A 621 -7.56 -22.38 -12.06
N HIS A 622 -7.97 -23.65 -11.99
CA HIS A 622 -7.35 -24.73 -12.76
C HIS A 622 -7.45 -24.52 -14.29
N ASP A 623 -8.49 -23.84 -14.75
CA ASP A 623 -8.89 -23.66 -16.15
C ASP A 623 -8.71 -22.23 -16.68
N SER A 624 -8.05 -21.35 -15.91
CA SER A 624 -7.81 -19.96 -16.34
C SER A 624 -6.95 -19.85 -17.62
N SER A 625 -7.36 -18.95 -18.51
CA SER A 625 -6.60 -18.49 -19.68
C SER A 625 -5.24 -17.90 -19.37
N ASP A 626 -5.04 -17.47 -18.12
CA ASP A 626 -3.84 -16.77 -17.65
C ASP A 626 -2.74 -17.78 -17.27
N ARG A 627 -3.12 -19.06 -17.14
CA ARG A 627 -2.24 -20.21 -16.89
C ARG A 627 -1.99 -21.02 -18.17
N ARG A 628 -1.71 -20.34 -19.29
CA ARG A 628 -1.53 -20.93 -20.65
C ARG A 628 -0.58 -22.14 -20.64
N ASP A 629 -0.98 -23.21 -21.34
CA ASP A 629 -0.32 -24.53 -21.30
C ASP A 629 0.05 -24.95 -19.86
N PRO A 630 -0.93 -25.08 -18.95
CA PRO A 630 -0.65 -25.38 -17.56
C PRO A 630 0.08 -26.73 -17.46
N PRO A 631 1.02 -26.90 -16.52
CA PRO A 631 1.75 -28.15 -16.40
C PRO A 631 0.77 -29.28 -16.08
N LYS A 632 0.84 -30.40 -16.83
CA LYS A 632 0.03 -31.61 -16.62
C LYS A 632 0.94 -32.83 -16.62
N CYS A 633 0.50 -33.90 -15.97
CA CYS A 633 1.16 -35.20 -16.14
C CYS A 633 1.01 -35.69 -17.58
N HIS A 634 2.08 -36.27 -18.14
CA HIS A 634 2.04 -36.84 -19.48
C HIS A 634 1.22 -38.13 -19.46
N PRO A 635 0.46 -38.48 -20.53
CA PRO A 635 -0.22 -39.77 -20.63
C PRO A 635 0.69 -40.94 -20.26
N ASN A 636 0.13 -41.87 -19.47
CA ASN A 636 0.83 -43.03 -18.90
C ASN A 636 2.04 -42.73 -17.99
N THR A 637 2.21 -41.50 -17.51
CA THR A 637 3.22 -41.13 -16.50
C THR A 637 2.57 -40.69 -15.19
N ARG A 638 3.30 -40.82 -14.08
CA ARG A 638 2.84 -40.53 -12.71
C ARG A 638 1.59 -41.31 -12.31
N VAL A 639 1.23 -42.38 -13.04
CA VAL A 639 -0.01 -43.14 -12.89
C VAL A 639 -0.16 -43.68 -11.46
N ALA A 640 0.93 -44.13 -10.83
CA ALA A 640 0.91 -44.59 -9.45
C ALA A 640 0.60 -43.46 -8.43
N VAL A 641 1.06 -42.22 -8.69
CA VAL A 641 0.77 -41.05 -7.84
C VAL A 641 -0.66 -40.58 -8.07
N LEU A 642 -1.05 -40.39 -9.33
CA LEU A 642 -2.40 -39.94 -9.72
C LEU A 642 -3.45 -40.92 -9.20
N LYS A 643 -3.23 -42.23 -9.39
CA LYS A 643 -4.11 -43.27 -8.85
C LYS A 643 -4.16 -43.23 -7.32
N HIS A 644 -3.03 -43.12 -6.61
CA HIS A 644 -3.04 -43.07 -5.14
C HIS A 644 -3.80 -41.84 -4.61
N ILE A 645 -3.81 -40.71 -5.34
CA ILE A 645 -4.63 -39.53 -5.00
C ILE A 645 -6.12 -39.79 -5.31
N MET A 646 -6.47 -40.37 -6.47
CA MET A 646 -7.87 -40.67 -6.80
C MET A 646 -8.45 -41.78 -5.90
N ASP A 647 -7.70 -42.85 -5.62
CA ASP A 647 -8.08 -43.91 -4.67
C ASP A 647 -8.28 -43.35 -3.24
N TRP A 648 -7.53 -42.30 -2.85
CA TRP A 648 -7.80 -41.54 -1.62
C TRP A 648 -9.10 -40.73 -1.72
N ILE A 649 -9.30 -39.96 -2.81
CA ILE A 649 -10.50 -39.14 -3.05
C ILE A 649 -11.79 -39.98 -3.04
N HIS A 650 -11.74 -41.18 -3.62
CA HIS A 650 -12.84 -42.15 -3.61
C HIS A 650 -12.98 -42.94 -2.30
N GLY A 651 -12.08 -42.77 -1.33
CA GLY A 651 -12.06 -43.53 -0.07
C GLY A 651 -11.71 -45.02 -0.22
N LEU A 652 -11.15 -45.42 -1.37
CA LEU A 652 -10.78 -46.80 -1.71
C LEU A 652 -9.49 -47.25 -1.03
N GLU A 653 -8.54 -46.33 -0.79
CA GLU A 653 -7.25 -46.60 -0.16
C GLU A 653 -7.39 -46.74 1.38
N PRO A 654 -7.25 -47.95 1.97
CA PRO A 654 -7.53 -48.17 3.39
C PRO A 654 -6.62 -47.39 4.35
N GLU A 655 -5.40 -47.04 3.93
CA GLU A 655 -4.45 -46.26 4.73
C GLU A 655 -4.72 -44.74 4.74
N THR A 656 -5.54 -44.22 3.82
CA THR A 656 -5.68 -42.76 3.61
C THR A 656 -7.12 -42.28 3.60
N ARG A 657 -8.12 -43.16 3.43
CA ARG A 657 -9.57 -42.83 3.42
C ARG A 657 -10.10 -42.04 4.63
N ASN A 658 -9.35 -41.96 5.74
CA ASN A 658 -9.68 -41.17 6.92
C ASN A 658 -8.96 -39.79 6.96
N ALA A 659 -8.00 -39.55 6.07
CA ALA A 659 -7.25 -38.30 6.00
C ALA A 659 -8.08 -37.26 5.24
N LEU A 660 -8.33 -36.12 5.89
CA LEU A 660 -9.06 -34.99 5.32
C LEU A 660 -8.16 -34.09 4.45
N ILE A 661 -6.84 -34.26 4.58
CA ILE A 661 -5.84 -33.52 3.81
C ILE A 661 -4.79 -34.50 3.25
N VAL A 662 -4.40 -34.32 1.98
CA VAL A 662 -3.14 -34.86 1.45
C VAL A 662 -2.19 -33.69 1.20
N TRP A 663 -1.03 -33.74 1.84
CA TRP A 663 0.05 -32.78 1.61
C TRP A 663 1.08 -33.36 0.64
N LEU A 664 1.02 -32.91 -0.62
CA LEU A 664 1.92 -33.31 -1.70
C LEU A 664 3.16 -32.41 -1.69
N TYR A 665 4.32 -32.95 -1.28
CA TYR A 665 5.55 -32.16 -1.18
C TYR A 665 6.77 -32.79 -1.83
N GLY A 666 7.72 -31.92 -2.16
CA GLY A 666 8.95 -32.27 -2.88
C GLY A 666 9.66 -31.03 -3.44
N PRO A 667 10.82 -31.21 -4.10
CA PRO A 667 11.62 -30.12 -4.66
C PRO A 667 10.90 -29.35 -5.79
N ALA A 668 11.51 -28.25 -6.23
CA ALA A 668 11.15 -27.61 -7.49
C ALA A 668 11.43 -28.57 -8.67
N GLY A 669 10.64 -28.49 -9.75
CA GLY A 669 10.80 -29.38 -10.91
C GLY A 669 10.38 -30.85 -10.72
N GLY A 670 9.96 -31.26 -9.51
CA GLY A 670 9.47 -32.62 -9.22
C GLY A 670 8.09 -32.96 -9.82
N GLY A 671 7.35 -31.97 -10.30
CA GLY A 671 6.05 -32.14 -10.95
C GLY A 671 4.81 -31.97 -10.05
N LYS A 672 4.93 -31.34 -8.87
CA LYS A 672 3.80 -31.09 -7.94
C LYS A 672 2.59 -30.45 -8.63
N SER A 673 2.78 -29.27 -9.25
CA SER A 673 1.75 -28.55 -9.99
C SER A 673 1.18 -29.34 -11.17
N ALA A 674 2.01 -30.19 -11.80
CA ALA A 674 1.58 -31.07 -12.88
C ALA A 674 0.64 -32.19 -12.40
N ILE A 675 0.83 -32.66 -11.17
CA ILE A 675 -0.05 -33.62 -10.50
C ILE A 675 -1.32 -32.90 -10.01
N ALA A 676 -1.18 -31.74 -9.36
CA ALA A 676 -2.31 -30.95 -8.87
C ALA A 676 -3.27 -30.52 -10.01
N GLN A 677 -2.73 -30.10 -11.16
CA GLN A 677 -3.51 -29.78 -12.36
C GLN A 677 -4.22 -31.02 -12.92
N SER A 678 -3.51 -32.15 -13.08
CA SER A 678 -4.12 -33.38 -13.58
C SER A 678 -5.21 -33.93 -12.66
N ILE A 679 -5.04 -33.81 -11.34
CA ILE A 679 -6.10 -34.16 -10.37
C ILE A 679 -7.26 -33.18 -10.42
N ALA A 680 -7.01 -31.87 -10.58
CA ALA A 680 -8.07 -30.88 -10.78
C ALA A 680 -8.95 -31.22 -12.00
N GLU A 681 -8.33 -31.58 -13.13
CA GLU A 681 -9.04 -31.93 -14.35
C GLU A 681 -9.82 -33.24 -14.22
N LEU A 682 -9.24 -34.29 -13.62
CA LEU A 682 -9.97 -35.54 -13.34
C LEU A 682 -11.18 -35.28 -12.41
N CYS A 683 -10.98 -34.51 -11.34
CA CYS A 683 -12.06 -34.15 -10.41
C CYS A 683 -13.12 -33.24 -11.06
N TYR A 684 -12.75 -32.44 -12.05
CA TYR A 684 -13.69 -31.59 -12.81
C TYR A 684 -14.51 -32.43 -13.79
N GLU A 685 -13.87 -33.34 -14.55
CA GLU A 685 -14.55 -34.28 -15.46
C GLU A 685 -15.53 -35.21 -14.71
N GLU A 686 -15.22 -35.59 -13.47
CA GLU A 686 -16.09 -36.37 -12.59
C GLU A 686 -17.13 -35.53 -11.81
N GLY A 687 -17.05 -34.19 -11.87
CA GLY A 687 -17.97 -33.29 -11.16
C GLY A 687 -17.80 -33.25 -9.63
N ILE A 688 -16.63 -33.61 -9.11
CA ILE A 688 -16.29 -33.63 -7.68
C ILE A 688 -15.32 -32.52 -7.25
N LEU A 689 -14.74 -31.76 -8.19
CA LEU A 689 -13.97 -30.54 -7.89
C LEU A 689 -14.91 -29.42 -7.44
N ILE A 690 -14.66 -28.85 -6.26
CA ILE A 690 -15.40 -27.71 -5.71
C ILE A 690 -14.67 -26.39 -5.93
N ALA A 691 -13.35 -26.38 -5.73
CA ALA A 691 -12.52 -25.21 -5.92
C ALA A 691 -11.06 -25.59 -6.18
N SER A 692 -10.40 -24.73 -6.94
CA SER A 692 -8.98 -24.80 -7.26
C SER A 692 -8.32 -23.44 -7.00
N TYR A 693 -7.11 -23.45 -6.46
CA TYR A 693 -6.32 -22.23 -6.23
C TYR A 693 -4.83 -22.52 -6.45
N PHE A 694 -4.31 -22.05 -7.58
CA PHE A 694 -2.91 -22.14 -7.96
C PHE A 694 -2.23 -20.80 -7.67
N PHE A 695 -1.50 -20.72 -6.56
CA PHE A 695 -0.64 -19.58 -6.23
C PHE A 695 0.42 -19.37 -7.33
N SER A 696 0.99 -18.16 -7.38
CA SER A 696 2.13 -17.81 -8.23
C SER A 696 2.92 -16.70 -7.57
N ARG A 697 4.25 -16.86 -7.39
CA ARG A 697 5.11 -15.82 -6.77
C ARG A 697 5.12 -14.50 -7.52
N PHE A 698 4.73 -14.50 -8.80
CA PHE A 698 4.82 -13.37 -9.74
C PHE A 698 3.45 -12.91 -10.24
N ASP A 699 2.38 -13.12 -9.47
CA ASP A 699 1.01 -12.68 -9.81
C ASP A 699 0.38 -12.09 -8.55
N SER A 700 0.36 -10.77 -8.44
CA SER A 700 -0.10 -10.02 -7.25
C SER A 700 -1.56 -10.32 -6.86
N THR A 701 -2.38 -10.82 -7.78
CA THR A 701 -3.78 -11.19 -7.49
C THR A 701 -3.89 -12.45 -6.62
N ARG A 702 -2.84 -13.30 -6.62
CA ARG A 702 -2.85 -14.65 -6.03
C ARG A 702 -1.53 -15.10 -5.40
N ASN A 703 -0.57 -14.21 -5.20
CA ASN A 703 0.62 -14.45 -4.38
C ASN A 703 0.33 -14.31 -2.87
N HIS A 704 -0.91 -14.02 -2.46
CA HIS A 704 -1.27 -13.61 -1.11
C HIS A 704 -2.52 -14.36 -0.56
N PRO A 705 -2.73 -14.44 0.77
CA PRO A 705 -3.90 -15.11 1.35
C PRO A 705 -5.23 -14.37 1.14
N ARG A 706 -5.20 -13.07 0.77
CA ARG A 706 -6.36 -12.16 0.81
C ARG A 706 -7.54 -12.63 -0.06
N SER A 707 -7.26 -13.20 -1.23
CA SER A 707 -8.25 -13.65 -2.23
C SER A 707 -8.61 -15.13 -2.13
N LEU A 708 -7.94 -15.95 -1.31
CA LEU A 708 -8.11 -17.41 -1.28
C LEU A 708 -9.56 -17.84 -0.97
N ILE A 709 -10.11 -17.39 0.16
CA ILE A 709 -11.47 -17.81 0.58
C ILE A 709 -12.56 -17.25 -0.35
N PRO A 710 -12.53 -15.98 -0.80
CA PRO A 710 -13.44 -15.48 -1.83
C PRO A 710 -13.39 -16.30 -3.13
N THR A 711 -12.20 -16.71 -3.56
CA THR A 711 -12.01 -17.52 -4.78
C THR A 711 -12.54 -18.95 -4.63
N ILE A 712 -12.48 -19.52 -3.41
CA ILE A 712 -13.11 -20.81 -3.08
C ILE A 712 -14.64 -20.66 -3.02
N ALA A 713 -15.17 -19.63 -2.34
CA ALA A 713 -16.60 -19.37 -2.23
C ALA A 713 -17.26 -19.11 -3.60
N TYR A 714 -16.57 -18.38 -4.48
CA TYR A 714 -17.00 -18.15 -5.86
C TYR A 714 -17.12 -19.45 -6.66
N GLN A 715 -16.07 -20.29 -6.66
CA GLN A 715 -16.10 -21.59 -7.36
C GLN A 715 -17.14 -22.54 -6.76
N ALA A 716 -17.26 -22.61 -5.43
CA ALA A 716 -18.27 -23.40 -4.75
C ALA A 716 -19.70 -22.98 -5.13
N ALA A 717 -19.97 -21.69 -5.32
CA ALA A 717 -21.25 -21.15 -5.79
C ALA A 717 -21.52 -21.33 -7.31
N LEU A 718 -20.51 -21.73 -8.09
CA LEU A 718 -20.68 -22.20 -9.47
C LEU A 718 -20.92 -23.71 -9.54
N CYS A 719 -20.20 -24.49 -8.73
CA CYS A 719 -20.37 -25.94 -8.60
C CYS A 719 -21.69 -26.33 -7.91
N ILE A 720 -22.14 -25.51 -6.95
CA ILE A 720 -23.39 -25.68 -6.20
C ILE A 720 -24.23 -24.39 -6.32
N PRO A 721 -25.03 -24.22 -7.37
CA PRO A 721 -25.83 -23.01 -7.57
C PRO A 721 -26.78 -22.67 -6.42
N GLU A 722 -27.19 -23.66 -5.62
CA GLU A 722 -28.13 -23.51 -4.50
C GLU A 722 -27.56 -22.72 -3.32
N ILE A 723 -26.24 -22.76 -3.06
CA ILE A 723 -25.61 -21.94 -2.01
C ILE A 723 -25.35 -20.50 -2.46
N ARG A 724 -25.47 -20.20 -3.76
CA ARG A 724 -25.13 -18.90 -4.34
C ARG A 724 -25.95 -17.75 -3.76
N GLU A 725 -27.25 -17.94 -3.55
CA GLU A 725 -28.10 -16.91 -2.96
C GLU A 725 -27.88 -16.77 -1.44
N ARG A 726 -27.41 -17.83 -0.76
CA ARG A 726 -26.98 -17.75 0.65
C ARG A 726 -25.70 -16.92 0.79
N ILE A 727 -24.68 -17.20 -0.04
CA ILE A 727 -23.43 -16.43 -0.07
C ILE A 727 -23.70 -14.96 -0.42
N LYS A 728 -24.62 -14.69 -1.36
CA LYS A 728 -25.06 -13.32 -1.62
C LYS A 728 -25.68 -12.66 -0.39
N ALA A 729 -26.63 -13.35 0.27
CA ALA A 729 -27.26 -12.83 1.49
C ALA A 729 -26.23 -12.52 2.59
N SER A 730 -25.22 -13.38 2.78
CA SER A 730 -24.10 -13.13 3.71
C SER A 730 -23.33 -11.84 3.40
N ILE A 731 -23.01 -11.57 2.13
CA ILE A 731 -22.23 -10.40 1.71
C ILE A 731 -23.08 -9.13 1.65
N ASP A 732 -24.35 -9.22 1.23
CA ASP A 732 -25.28 -8.08 1.26
C ASP A 732 -25.60 -7.70 2.72
N HIS A 733 -25.53 -8.65 3.67
CA HIS A 733 -25.65 -8.45 5.11
C HIS A 733 -24.38 -7.82 5.73
N ASP A 734 -23.21 -8.47 5.59
CA ASP A 734 -21.90 -7.94 6.02
C ASP A 734 -20.99 -7.62 4.81
N PRO A 735 -21.10 -6.42 4.20
CA PRO A 735 -20.16 -5.97 3.17
C PRO A 735 -18.67 -5.96 3.56
N LEU A 736 -18.36 -5.96 4.86
CA LEU A 736 -17.00 -5.98 5.38
C LEU A 736 -16.50 -7.42 5.65
N ILE A 737 -17.22 -8.45 5.21
CA ILE A 737 -16.78 -9.85 5.33
C ILE A 737 -15.35 -10.07 4.79
N PHE A 738 -14.98 -9.40 3.69
CA PHE A 738 -13.65 -9.50 3.08
C PHE A 738 -12.51 -8.82 3.85
N SER A 739 -12.80 -8.07 4.93
CA SER A 739 -11.81 -7.57 5.90
C SER A 739 -11.79 -8.35 7.22
N ARG A 740 -12.71 -9.30 7.42
CA ARG A 740 -12.65 -10.27 8.54
C ARG A 740 -11.50 -11.26 8.33
N SER A 741 -11.02 -11.85 9.42
CA SER A 741 -10.03 -12.95 9.39
C SER A 741 -10.50 -14.13 8.52
N LEU A 742 -9.55 -14.92 8.00
CA LEU A 742 -9.87 -16.06 7.11
C LEU A 742 -10.83 -17.07 7.78
N SER A 743 -10.76 -17.21 9.10
CA SER A 743 -11.63 -18.10 9.88
C SER A 743 -13.10 -17.67 9.90
N VAL A 744 -13.40 -16.36 9.78
CA VAL A 744 -14.78 -15.87 9.66
C VAL A 744 -15.23 -15.99 8.20
N GLN A 745 -14.36 -15.63 7.24
CA GLN A 745 -14.68 -15.76 5.82
C GLN A 745 -15.02 -17.21 5.44
N ILE A 746 -14.27 -18.20 5.92
CA ILE A 746 -14.54 -19.61 5.57
C ILE A 746 -15.84 -20.11 6.21
N SER A 747 -16.23 -19.59 7.38
CA SER A 747 -17.55 -19.88 7.95
C SER A 747 -18.65 -19.30 7.05
N THR A 748 -18.71 -17.97 6.98
CA THR A 748 -19.85 -17.22 6.44
C THR A 748 -19.99 -17.29 4.92
N LEU A 749 -18.90 -17.56 4.18
CA LEU A 749 -18.90 -17.65 2.71
C LEU A 749 -18.78 -19.08 2.17
N VAL A 750 -18.47 -20.08 3.00
CA VAL A 750 -18.33 -21.48 2.54
C VAL A 750 -19.14 -22.42 3.43
N ILE A 751 -18.81 -22.51 4.72
CA ILE A 751 -19.34 -23.55 5.62
C ILE A 751 -20.82 -23.33 5.93
N ASP A 752 -21.21 -22.17 6.46
CA ASP A 752 -22.59 -21.91 6.89
C ASP A 752 -23.58 -22.06 5.70
N PRO A 753 -23.29 -21.52 4.49
CA PRO A 753 -24.09 -21.76 3.28
C PRO A 753 -24.26 -23.24 2.88
N LEU A 754 -23.31 -24.11 3.24
CA LEU A 754 -23.35 -25.55 2.96
C LEU A 754 -24.09 -26.35 4.05
N GLN A 755 -23.92 -25.98 5.32
CA GLN A 755 -24.63 -26.62 6.44
C GLN A 755 -26.15 -26.47 6.30
N ASP A 756 -26.59 -25.30 5.82
CA ASP A 756 -28.00 -25.04 5.51
C ASP A 756 -28.54 -25.78 4.26
N TYR A 757 -27.71 -26.57 3.55
CA TYR A 757 -28.07 -27.21 2.27
C TYR A 757 -27.82 -28.73 2.26
N ILE A 758 -26.77 -29.22 2.93
CA ILE A 758 -26.36 -30.64 2.91
C ILE A 758 -26.50 -31.25 4.31
N SER A 759 -27.36 -32.26 4.45
CA SER A 759 -27.30 -33.16 5.62
C SER A 759 -26.10 -34.09 5.47
N PHE A 760 -25.13 -33.92 6.37
CA PHE A 760 -23.87 -34.68 6.42
C PHE A 760 -24.06 -36.16 6.78
N ASP A 761 -25.28 -36.57 7.16
CA ASP A 761 -25.68 -37.96 7.37
C ASP A 761 -25.89 -38.74 6.06
N THR A 762 -25.92 -38.04 4.91
CA THR A 762 -26.04 -38.68 3.59
C THR A 762 -24.65 -38.98 2.98
N PRO A 763 -24.38 -40.22 2.51
CA PRO A 763 -23.10 -40.59 1.93
C PRO A 763 -22.95 -40.06 0.50
N ALA A 764 -22.72 -38.75 0.38
CA ALA A 764 -22.23 -38.12 -0.84
C ALA A 764 -20.74 -38.48 -1.08
N PRO A 765 -20.27 -38.54 -2.33
CA PRO A 765 -18.83 -38.64 -2.61
C PRO A 765 -18.10 -37.42 -2.04
N ALA A 766 -16.90 -37.63 -1.49
CA ALA A 766 -16.05 -36.55 -0.98
C ALA A 766 -15.69 -35.59 -2.11
N ARG A 767 -15.83 -34.29 -1.86
CA ARG A 767 -15.57 -33.25 -2.85
C ARG A 767 -14.22 -32.59 -2.58
N VAL A 768 -13.52 -32.23 -3.65
CA VAL A 768 -12.09 -31.87 -3.58
C VAL A 768 -11.90 -30.35 -3.66
N ILE A 769 -11.07 -29.82 -2.76
CA ILE A 769 -10.49 -28.48 -2.85
C ILE A 769 -8.98 -28.63 -3.06
N ILE A 770 -8.44 -27.96 -4.08
CA ILE A 770 -7.03 -28.09 -4.47
C ILE A 770 -6.32 -26.75 -4.28
N ILE A 771 -5.21 -26.76 -3.54
CA ILE A 771 -4.35 -25.59 -3.32
C ILE A 771 -2.92 -25.96 -3.73
N ASP A 772 -2.44 -25.41 -4.85
CA ASP A 772 -1.07 -25.64 -5.34
C ASP A 772 -0.19 -24.40 -5.13
N GLY A 773 1.08 -24.64 -4.84
CA GLY A 773 2.07 -23.60 -4.61
C GLY A 773 1.87 -22.84 -3.30
N LEU A 774 1.56 -23.49 -2.17
CA LEU A 774 1.44 -22.75 -0.89
C LEU A 774 2.77 -22.04 -0.49
N ASP A 775 3.92 -22.56 -0.93
CA ASP A 775 5.22 -21.89 -0.83
C ASP A 775 5.40 -20.71 -1.81
N GLU A 776 4.44 -20.46 -2.68
CA GLU A 776 4.38 -19.31 -3.58
C GLU A 776 3.53 -18.15 -3.02
N CYS A 777 3.00 -18.31 -1.80
CA CYS A 777 2.47 -17.22 -0.99
C CYS A 777 3.61 -16.36 -0.40
N GLU A 778 3.63 -15.05 -0.72
CA GLU A 778 4.62 -14.06 -0.25
C GLU A 778 4.67 -13.97 1.29
N ASP A 779 3.49 -14.07 1.91
CA ASP A 779 3.27 -13.86 3.33
C ASP A 779 3.39 -15.19 4.10
N ARG A 780 4.52 -15.38 4.78
CA ARG A 780 4.77 -16.57 5.62
C ARG A 780 3.83 -16.66 6.82
N LYS A 781 3.36 -15.54 7.40
CA LYS A 781 2.31 -15.58 8.45
C LYS A 781 1.01 -16.09 7.82
N GLY A 782 0.70 -15.62 6.61
CA GLY A 782 -0.42 -16.04 5.78
C GLY A 782 -0.43 -17.55 5.46
N GLN A 783 0.72 -18.13 5.11
CA GLN A 783 0.86 -19.59 4.91
C GLN A 783 0.37 -20.38 6.14
N VAL A 784 0.76 -19.95 7.35
CA VAL A 784 0.32 -20.56 8.62
C VAL A 784 -1.15 -20.24 8.93
N GLU A 785 -1.62 -19.03 8.63
CA GLU A 785 -3.02 -18.61 8.81
C GLU A 785 -3.98 -19.48 7.97
N ILE A 786 -3.62 -19.78 6.71
CA ILE A 786 -4.37 -20.66 5.81
C ILE A 786 -4.50 -22.07 6.39
N LEU A 787 -3.37 -22.72 6.72
CA LEU A 787 -3.37 -24.08 7.26
C LEU A 787 -4.10 -24.18 8.61
N THR A 788 -3.93 -23.19 9.48
CA THR A 788 -4.62 -23.11 10.77
C THR A 788 -6.14 -22.89 10.60
N THR A 789 -6.56 -22.15 9.57
CA THR A 789 -7.97 -21.92 9.25
C THR A 789 -8.63 -23.20 8.73
N ILE A 790 -8.01 -23.89 7.77
CA ILE A 790 -8.50 -25.18 7.25
C ILE A 790 -8.55 -26.24 8.38
N SER A 791 -7.50 -26.30 9.21
CA SER A 791 -7.45 -27.16 10.40
C SER A 791 -8.66 -26.98 11.32
N LYS A 792 -8.97 -25.73 11.72
CA LYS A 792 -10.11 -25.42 12.61
C LYS A 792 -11.46 -25.73 11.96
N ALA A 793 -11.64 -25.40 10.68
CA ALA A 793 -12.86 -25.71 9.94
C ALA A 793 -13.16 -27.23 9.95
N LEU A 794 -12.13 -28.06 9.76
CA LEU A 794 -12.26 -29.52 9.81
C LEU A 794 -12.41 -30.09 11.23
N GLN A 795 -11.88 -29.42 12.27
CA GLN A 795 -12.12 -29.79 13.67
C GLN A 795 -13.58 -29.56 14.10
N GLN A 796 -14.15 -28.44 13.66
CA GLN A 796 -15.41 -27.91 14.17
C GLN A 796 -16.62 -28.40 13.39
N HIS A 797 -16.44 -28.83 12.14
CA HIS A 797 -17.52 -29.18 11.23
C HIS A 797 -17.20 -30.44 10.41
N HIS A 798 -18.17 -31.36 10.30
CA HIS A 798 -18.09 -32.48 9.35
C HIS A 798 -18.36 -31.98 7.93
N LEU A 799 -17.34 -31.39 7.30
CA LEU A 799 -17.42 -30.92 5.92
C LEU A 799 -17.28 -32.11 4.95
N PRO A 800 -18.05 -32.15 3.84
CA PRO A 800 -17.91 -33.17 2.78
C PRO A 800 -16.71 -32.86 1.87
N PHE A 801 -15.63 -32.32 2.45
CA PHE A 801 -14.48 -31.74 1.76
C PHE A 801 -13.18 -32.38 2.18
N ILE A 802 -12.34 -32.63 1.17
CA ILE A 802 -10.97 -33.07 1.33
C ILE A 802 -10.03 -32.12 0.57
N PHE A 803 -8.86 -31.85 1.15
CA PHE A 803 -7.93 -30.84 0.66
C PHE A 803 -6.67 -31.48 0.09
N LEU A 804 -6.40 -31.28 -1.20
CA LEU A 804 -5.09 -31.57 -1.79
C LEU A 804 -4.25 -30.28 -1.73
N ILE A 805 -3.25 -30.25 -0.85
CA ILE A 805 -2.35 -29.11 -0.68
C ILE A 805 -0.96 -29.49 -1.22
N ALA A 806 -0.44 -28.73 -2.18
CA ALA A 806 0.86 -28.99 -2.80
C ALA A 806 1.86 -27.85 -2.54
N SER A 807 3.08 -28.18 -2.06
CA SER A 807 4.10 -27.18 -1.74
C SER A 807 5.55 -27.70 -1.71
N ARG A 808 6.53 -26.79 -1.68
CA ARG A 808 7.87 -27.06 -1.13
C ARG A 808 7.74 -27.27 0.39
N PRO A 809 8.57 -28.14 1.02
CA PRO A 809 8.58 -28.32 2.47
C PRO A 809 9.37 -27.22 3.19
N GLU A 810 8.98 -25.96 2.97
CA GLU A 810 9.54 -24.81 3.68
C GLU A 810 9.24 -24.89 5.19
N HIS A 811 10.03 -24.21 6.03
CA HIS A 811 10.03 -24.49 7.47
C HIS A 811 8.65 -24.28 8.11
N ASP A 812 8.00 -23.14 7.85
CA ASP A 812 6.78 -22.75 8.52
C ASP A 812 5.59 -23.66 8.14
N ILE A 813 5.47 -24.00 6.84
CA ILE A 813 4.52 -24.99 6.31
C ILE A 813 4.72 -26.36 6.99
N ARG A 814 5.96 -26.87 6.99
CA ARG A 814 6.29 -28.20 7.54
C ARG A 814 6.08 -28.26 9.06
N THR A 815 6.39 -27.19 9.79
CA THR A 815 6.16 -27.11 11.24
C THR A 815 4.66 -27.09 11.53
N THR A 816 3.86 -26.40 10.73
CA THR A 816 2.40 -26.32 10.88
C THR A 816 1.72 -27.67 10.62
N PHE A 817 2.10 -28.40 9.56
CA PHE A 817 1.66 -29.79 9.36
C PHE A 817 2.19 -30.78 10.42
N GLY A 818 3.14 -30.36 11.25
CA GLY A 818 3.64 -31.13 12.39
C GLY A 818 2.83 -30.97 13.68
N ASP A 819 1.88 -30.03 13.73
CA ASP A 819 0.96 -29.86 14.87
C ASP A 819 0.01 -31.07 15.00
N VAL A 820 -0.42 -31.37 16.23
CA VAL A 820 -1.05 -32.63 16.63
C VAL A 820 -2.25 -32.95 15.73
N TYR A 821 -3.23 -32.05 15.64
CA TYR A 821 -4.42 -32.30 14.85
C TYR A 821 -4.13 -32.37 13.34
N LEU A 822 -3.35 -31.44 12.80
CA LEU A 822 -3.03 -31.43 11.37
C LEU A 822 -2.30 -32.70 10.97
N LYS A 823 -1.35 -33.17 11.78
CA LYS A 823 -0.65 -34.44 11.58
C LYS A 823 -1.58 -35.65 11.61
N ASP A 824 -2.61 -35.64 12.46
CA ASP A 824 -3.56 -36.76 12.59
C ASP A 824 -4.58 -36.81 11.42
N VAL A 825 -4.91 -35.67 10.79
CA VAL A 825 -5.81 -35.62 9.61
C VAL A 825 -5.10 -35.48 8.25
N THR A 826 -3.78 -35.26 8.23
CA THR A 826 -3.00 -35.08 6.99
C THR A 826 -2.17 -36.32 6.64
N LYS A 827 -2.40 -36.91 5.46
CA LYS A 827 -1.44 -37.86 4.88
C LYS A 827 -0.37 -37.06 4.12
N SER A 828 0.79 -36.90 4.74
CA SER A 828 2.00 -36.36 4.10
C SER A 828 2.48 -37.30 2.99
N MET A 829 2.70 -36.77 1.78
CA MET A 829 3.14 -37.54 0.62
C MET A 829 4.33 -36.87 -0.09
N THR A 830 5.46 -37.56 -0.05
CA THR A 830 6.70 -37.22 -0.76
C THR A 830 6.63 -37.57 -2.25
N LEU A 831 7.17 -36.69 -3.10
CA LEU A 831 7.66 -37.05 -4.43
C LEU A 831 9.12 -37.51 -4.33
N ASP A 832 9.31 -38.76 -3.90
CA ASP A 832 10.59 -39.45 -3.82
C ASP A 832 10.65 -40.67 -4.75
N ASP A 833 11.73 -41.46 -4.65
CA ASP A 833 12.01 -42.62 -5.49
C ASP A 833 10.99 -43.77 -5.35
N LYS A 834 10.11 -43.77 -4.34
CA LYS A 834 9.01 -44.75 -4.19
C LYS A 834 8.13 -44.79 -5.44
N TYR A 835 7.95 -43.65 -6.11
CA TYR A 835 7.15 -43.52 -7.32
C TYR A 835 7.97 -43.63 -8.61
N CYS A 836 9.18 -44.20 -8.53
CA CYS A 836 10.07 -44.53 -9.65
C CYS A 836 10.11 -43.44 -10.76
N PRO A 837 10.42 -42.17 -10.42
CA PRO A 837 10.35 -41.05 -11.37
C PRO A 837 11.17 -41.30 -12.64
N SER A 838 12.27 -42.04 -12.54
CA SER A 838 13.11 -42.48 -13.66
C SER A 838 12.35 -43.30 -14.73
N ASP A 839 11.37 -44.13 -14.33
CA ASP A 839 10.57 -44.93 -15.26
C ASP A 839 9.49 -44.11 -15.95
N ASP A 840 8.82 -43.22 -15.21
CA ASP A 840 7.90 -42.26 -15.82
C ASP A 840 8.61 -41.29 -16.78
N ILE A 841 9.82 -40.82 -16.42
CA ILE A 841 10.68 -39.99 -17.29
C ILE A 841 11.11 -40.79 -18.52
N ARG A 842 11.44 -42.07 -18.38
CA ARG A 842 11.74 -42.97 -19.51
C ARG A 842 10.56 -43.06 -20.49
N LEU A 843 9.34 -43.25 -19.98
CA LEU A 843 8.11 -43.28 -20.80
C LEU A 843 7.82 -41.93 -21.48
N PHE A 844 7.92 -40.82 -20.73
CA PHE A 844 7.78 -39.46 -21.27
C PHE A 844 8.75 -39.20 -22.42
N LEU A 845 10.03 -39.54 -22.23
CA LEU A 845 11.07 -39.38 -23.25
C LEU A 845 10.77 -40.28 -24.47
N GLN A 846 10.38 -41.54 -24.27
CA GLN A 846 10.04 -42.47 -25.36
C GLN A 846 8.92 -41.94 -26.26
N ASP A 847 7.77 -41.57 -25.69
CA ASP A 847 6.63 -41.06 -26.47
C ASP A 847 6.98 -39.71 -27.12
N SER A 848 7.65 -38.81 -26.39
CA SER A 848 8.09 -37.53 -26.92
C SER A 848 9.05 -37.69 -28.12
N PHE A 849 10.02 -38.60 -28.06
CA PHE A 849 10.93 -38.86 -29.17
C PHE A 849 10.26 -39.58 -30.34
N ALA A 850 9.32 -40.49 -30.09
CA ALA A 850 8.49 -41.10 -31.13
C ALA A 850 7.65 -40.04 -31.86
N LYS A 851 7.00 -39.16 -31.11
CA LYS A 851 6.21 -38.03 -31.62
C LYS A 851 7.05 -37.05 -32.44
N ILE A 852 8.28 -36.73 -31.99
CA ILE A 852 9.26 -35.97 -32.79
C ILE A 852 9.53 -36.72 -34.11
N LYS A 853 9.86 -38.01 -34.07
CA LYS A 853 10.16 -38.82 -35.26
C LYS A 853 9.02 -38.88 -36.27
N GLU A 854 7.77 -38.80 -35.82
CA GLU A 854 6.58 -38.77 -36.70
C GLU A 854 6.27 -37.37 -37.25
N THR A 855 6.30 -36.34 -36.40
CA THR A 855 5.77 -34.99 -36.73
C THR A 855 6.81 -33.96 -37.12
N HIS A 856 8.12 -34.20 -36.91
CA HIS A 856 9.15 -33.19 -37.12
C HIS A 856 9.43 -32.94 -38.61
N PRO A 857 9.69 -31.69 -39.05
CA PRO A 857 9.99 -31.38 -40.46
C PRO A 857 11.14 -32.24 -41.03
N PHE A 858 12.22 -32.38 -40.25
CA PHE A 858 13.40 -33.18 -40.61
C PHE A 858 13.24 -34.71 -40.40
N ARG A 859 12.03 -35.25 -40.28
CA ARG A 859 11.81 -36.70 -40.00
C ARG A 859 12.49 -37.67 -40.98
N ALA A 860 12.75 -37.25 -42.22
CA ALA A 860 13.51 -38.06 -43.19
C ALA A 860 14.99 -38.23 -42.82
N ASP A 861 15.56 -37.30 -42.04
CA ASP A 861 16.94 -37.32 -41.57
C ASP A 861 17.09 -38.01 -40.19
N ILE A 862 15.99 -38.53 -39.62
CA ILE A 862 15.99 -39.20 -38.31
C ILE A 862 16.14 -40.72 -38.50
N PRO A 863 17.19 -41.36 -37.93
CA PRO A 863 17.40 -42.79 -38.10
C PRO A 863 16.24 -43.67 -37.63
N ALA A 864 16.03 -44.81 -38.30
CA ALA A 864 14.99 -45.77 -37.94
C ALA A 864 15.12 -46.32 -36.50
N THR A 865 16.34 -46.36 -35.95
CA THR A 865 16.65 -46.77 -34.57
C THR A 865 16.81 -45.60 -33.59
N TRP A 866 16.54 -44.36 -34.01
CA TRP A 866 16.68 -43.19 -33.13
C TRP A 866 15.45 -42.99 -32.22
N PRO A 867 15.66 -42.58 -30.94
CA PRO A 867 16.94 -42.57 -30.21
C PRO A 867 17.31 -43.99 -29.73
N ASP A 868 18.61 -44.22 -29.49
CA ASP A 868 19.10 -45.49 -28.94
C ASP A 868 18.59 -45.72 -27.50
N GLY A 869 18.43 -46.98 -27.10
CA GLY A 869 18.03 -47.35 -25.73
C GLY A 869 19.06 -46.96 -24.68
N ASP A 870 20.36 -47.00 -24.98
CA ASP A 870 21.40 -46.53 -24.06
C ASP A 870 21.47 -44.99 -23.99
N ILE A 871 21.13 -44.29 -25.08
CA ILE A 871 20.96 -42.83 -25.08
C ILE A 871 19.79 -42.43 -24.18
N LEU A 872 18.64 -43.10 -24.33
CA LEU A 872 17.46 -42.90 -23.48
C LEU A 872 17.79 -43.11 -21.99
N LYS A 873 18.51 -44.20 -21.67
CA LYS A 873 18.98 -44.52 -20.31
C LYS A 873 19.94 -43.45 -19.77
N SER A 874 20.81 -42.90 -20.61
CA SER A 874 21.71 -41.79 -20.26
C SER A 874 20.93 -40.52 -19.87
N LEU A 875 19.89 -40.15 -20.64
CA LEU A 875 19.04 -39.01 -20.32
C LEU A 875 18.23 -39.21 -19.03
N VAL A 876 17.69 -40.42 -18.80
CA VAL A 876 17.01 -40.76 -17.55
C VAL A 876 17.95 -40.57 -16.36
N ASN A 877 19.19 -41.05 -16.45
CA ASN A 877 20.20 -40.84 -15.41
C ASN A 877 20.54 -39.36 -15.20
N LYS A 878 20.76 -38.59 -16.29
CA LYS A 878 21.02 -37.14 -16.22
C LYS A 878 19.88 -36.33 -15.61
N SER A 879 18.64 -36.83 -15.67
CA SER A 879 17.48 -36.14 -15.10
C SER A 879 17.47 -36.08 -13.57
N SER A 880 18.19 -36.98 -12.88
CA SER A 880 18.17 -37.09 -11.41
C SER A 880 16.75 -37.09 -10.82
N GLY A 881 15.80 -37.77 -11.48
CA GLY A 881 14.39 -37.86 -11.10
C GLY A 881 13.54 -36.61 -11.39
N GLN A 882 14.10 -35.58 -12.00
CA GLN A 882 13.44 -34.28 -12.22
C GLN A 882 12.85 -34.17 -13.63
N PHE A 883 11.52 -34.02 -13.70
CA PHE A 883 10.79 -33.89 -14.95
C PHE A 883 11.15 -32.62 -15.73
N ILE A 884 11.51 -31.54 -15.04
CA ILE A 884 11.91 -30.28 -15.69
C ILE A 884 13.06 -30.53 -16.67
N TYR A 885 14.11 -31.27 -16.29
CA TYR A 885 15.23 -31.61 -17.17
C TYR A 885 14.76 -32.34 -18.43
N ALA A 886 14.00 -33.43 -18.26
CA ALA A 886 13.50 -34.20 -19.39
C ALA A 886 12.62 -33.34 -20.31
N SER A 887 11.75 -32.49 -19.75
CA SER A 887 10.87 -31.61 -20.52
C SER A 887 11.65 -30.54 -21.30
N THR A 888 12.69 -29.93 -20.71
CA THR A 888 13.56 -28.97 -21.40
C THR A 888 14.36 -29.65 -22.51
N VAL A 889 14.90 -30.85 -22.28
CA VAL A 889 15.57 -31.65 -23.32
C VAL A 889 14.62 -31.93 -24.49
N ILE A 890 13.39 -32.37 -24.23
CA ILE A 890 12.41 -32.62 -25.29
C ILE A 890 12.05 -31.34 -26.05
N LYS A 891 11.80 -30.22 -25.36
CA LYS A 891 11.50 -28.95 -26.05
C LYS A 891 12.68 -28.47 -26.91
N PHE A 892 13.92 -28.61 -26.42
CA PHE A 892 15.15 -28.24 -27.15
C PHE A 892 15.38 -29.13 -28.38
N VAL A 893 15.20 -30.45 -28.26
CA VAL A 893 15.39 -31.42 -29.36
C VAL A 893 14.23 -31.39 -30.38
N LYS A 894 13.04 -30.92 -29.99
CA LYS A 894 11.88 -30.69 -30.87
C LYS A 894 11.98 -29.38 -31.70
N SER A 895 13.05 -28.60 -31.56
CA SER A 895 13.22 -27.33 -32.29
C SER A 895 13.14 -27.52 -33.81
N SER A 896 12.07 -26.99 -34.42
CA SER A 896 11.73 -27.18 -35.84
C SER A 896 12.77 -26.66 -36.82
N ARG A 897 13.65 -25.74 -36.38
CA ARG A 897 14.81 -25.22 -37.12
C ARG A 897 15.97 -26.22 -37.24
N HIS A 898 16.01 -27.28 -36.43
CA HIS A 898 17.22 -28.09 -36.20
C HIS A 898 17.02 -29.59 -36.41
N ARG A 899 18.10 -30.35 -36.66
CA ARG A 899 18.04 -31.82 -36.73
C ARG A 899 17.97 -32.42 -35.32
N PRO A 900 16.92 -33.17 -34.95
CA PRO A 900 16.80 -33.74 -33.61
C PRO A 900 17.99 -34.62 -33.16
N PRO A 901 18.61 -35.46 -34.03
CA PRO A 901 19.81 -36.21 -33.63
C PRO A 901 20.99 -35.32 -33.20
N GLN A 902 21.23 -34.21 -33.89
CA GLN A 902 22.34 -33.31 -33.59
C GLN A 902 22.10 -32.52 -32.29
N ARG A 903 20.88 -32.03 -32.07
CA ARG A 903 20.50 -31.41 -30.78
C ARG A 903 20.56 -32.41 -29.62
N LEU A 904 20.31 -33.70 -29.87
CA LEU A 904 20.43 -34.75 -28.86
C LEU A 904 21.91 -35.11 -28.52
N GLU A 905 22.78 -35.20 -29.52
CA GLU A 905 24.23 -35.40 -29.33
C GLU A 905 24.85 -34.30 -28.46
N ILE A 906 24.42 -33.04 -28.64
CA ILE A 906 24.82 -31.91 -27.80
C ILE A 906 24.45 -32.15 -26.33
N VAL A 907 23.18 -32.47 -26.02
CA VAL A 907 22.69 -32.72 -24.65
C VAL A 907 23.46 -33.85 -23.94
N LEU A 908 23.82 -34.90 -24.69
CA LEU A 908 24.65 -36.00 -24.20
C LEU A 908 26.10 -35.55 -23.93
N GLY A 909 26.65 -34.69 -24.79
CA GLY A 909 28.01 -34.15 -24.68
C GLY A 909 28.22 -33.15 -23.53
N LEU A 910 27.16 -32.48 -23.05
CA LEU A 910 27.24 -31.56 -21.91
C LEU A 910 27.78 -32.25 -20.65
N ARG A 911 28.59 -31.52 -19.88
CA ARG A 911 29.17 -31.98 -18.61
C ARG A 911 28.92 -30.96 -17.52
N SER A 912 28.24 -31.35 -16.45
CA SER A 912 28.10 -30.54 -15.24
C SER A 912 29.46 -30.26 -14.56
N ALA A 913 29.65 -29.00 -14.12
CA ALA A 913 30.86 -28.57 -13.41
C ALA A 913 30.86 -28.90 -11.90
N ARG A 914 29.69 -29.15 -11.31
CA ARG A 914 29.50 -29.50 -9.88
C ARG A 914 28.51 -30.67 -9.76
N ARG A 915 29.00 -31.91 -9.79
CA ARG A 915 28.14 -33.11 -9.86
C ARG A 915 27.24 -33.33 -8.64
N ASP A 916 27.61 -32.76 -7.50
CA ASP A 916 26.94 -32.99 -6.22
C ASP A 916 25.75 -32.03 -5.97
N MET A 917 25.44 -31.14 -6.93
CA MET A 917 24.34 -30.18 -6.85
C MET A 917 23.06 -30.70 -7.54
N PRO A 918 21.86 -30.61 -6.93
CA PRO A 918 20.63 -31.20 -7.47
C PRO A 918 20.26 -30.79 -8.90
N PHE A 919 20.55 -29.55 -9.31
CA PHE A 919 20.20 -29.01 -10.62
C PHE A 919 21.35 -29.05 -11.64
N ALA A 920 22.49 -29.69 -11.35
CA ALA A 920 23.73 -29.48 -12.11
C ALA A 920 23.67 -29.80 -13.62
N GLU A 921 22.93 -30.82 -14.05
CA GLU A 921 22.73 -31.13 -15.48
C GLU A 921 21.68 -30.21 -16.13
N LEU A 922 20.69 -29.71 -15.37
CA LEU A 922 19.71 -28.72 -15.82
C LEU A 922 20.36 -27.34 -16.01
N ASP A 923 21.18 -26.92 -15.04
CA ASP A 923 21.94 -25.68 -15.08
C ASP A 923 22.95 -25.72 -16.24
N ALA A 924 23.63 -26.86 -16.47
CA ALA A 924 24.48 -27.04 -17.64
C ALA A 924 23.72 -26.95 -18.98
N LEU A 925 22.45 -27.40 -19.01
CA LEU A 925 21.58 -27.28 -20.19
C LEU A 925 21.11 -25.83 -20.39
N TYR A 926 20.72 -25.11 -19.34
CA TYR A 926 20.38 -23.68 -19.41
C TYR A 926 21.58 -22.85 -19.86
N MET A 927 22.77 -23.07 -19.27
CA MET A 927 24.03 -22.44 -19.68
C MET A 927 24.29 -22.67 -21.17
N HIS A 928 24.11 -23.89 -21.67
CA HIS A 928 24.32 -24.19 -23.09
C HIS A 928 23.28 -23.51 -24.00
N ILE A 929 21.99 -23.56 -23.64
CA ILE A 929 20.91 -22.95 -24.42
C ILE A 929 21.16 -21.43 -24.55
N LEU A 930 21.47 -20.75 -23.45
CA LEU A 930 21.81 -19.32 -23.48
C LEU A 930 23.11 -19.04 -24.25
N SER A 931 24.12 -19.91 -24.14
CA SER A 931 25.37 -19.81 -24.93
C SER A 931 25.20 -20.19 -26.41
N SER A 932 24.00 -20.59 -26.85
CA SER A 932 23.70 -20.92 -28.26
C SER A 932 22.90 -19.83 -28.99
N VAL A 933 22.53 -18.76 -28.29
CA VAL A 933 21.89 -17.56 -28.84
C VAL A 933 22.94 -16.72 -29.59
N GLU A 934 22.56 -16.11 -30.71
CA GLU A 934 23.44 -15.27 -31.54
C GLU A 934 23.80 -13.94 -30.85
N ASP A 935 22.83 -13.27 -30.24
CA ASP A 935 23.03 -12.13 -29.34
C ASP A 935 22.49 -12.49 -27.93
N PRO A 936 23.34 -13.06 -27.04
CA PRO A 936 22.93 -13.42 -25.70
C PRO A 936 22.72 -12.20 -24.79
N ASP A 937 23.34 -11.06 -25.10
CA ASP A 937 23.28 -9.86 -24.28
C ASP A 937 21.91 -9.19 -24.43
N VAL A 938 21.45 -8.92 -25.65
CA VAL A 938 20.09 -8.40 -25.91
C VAL A 938 19.01 -9.37 -25.42
N VAL A 939 19.23 -10.68 -25.54
CA VAL A 939 18.30 -11.68 -24.99
C VAL A 939 18.25 -11.66 -23.45
N LEU A 940 19.39 -11.42 -22.77
CA LEU A 940 19.39 -11.14 -21.33
C LEU A 940 18.67 -9.83 -21.01
N GLN A 941 18.84 -8.76 -21.80
CA GLN A 941 18.13 -7.48 -21.59
C GLN A 941 16.60 -7.71 -21.56
N VAL A 942 16.05 -8.40 -22.57
CA VAL A 942 14.60 -8.65 -22.64
C VAL A 942 14.13 -9.57 -21.49
N ILE A 943 14.88 -10.61 -21.15
CA ILE A 943 14.52 -11.55 -20.05
C ILE A 943 14.58 -10.86 -18.68
N ALA A 944 15.61 -10.05 -18.42
CA ALA A 944 15.77 -9.35 -17.17
C ALA A 944 14.72 -8.25 -16.99
N HIS A 945 14.28 -7.60 -18.09
CA HIS A 945 13.19 -6.64 -18.04
C HIS A 945 11.91 -7.31 -17.54
N GLU A 946 11.43 -8.34 -18.24
CA GLU A 946 10.21 -9.09 -17.89
C GLU A 946 10.26 -9.60 -16.43
N ILE A 947 11.39 -10.18 -16.00
CA ILE A 947 11.53 -10.69 -14.63
C ILE A 947 11.36 -9.57 -13.60
N LEU A 948 11.97 -8.40 -13.81
CA LEU A 948 11.96 -7.31 -12.85
C LEU A 948 10.65 -6.49 -12.85
N VAL A 949 9.90 -6.45 -13.96
CA VAL A 949 8.61 -5.73 -14.03
C VAL A 949 7.39 -6.59 -13.74
N SER A 950 7.51 -7.93 -13.78
CA SER A 950 6.38 -8.87 -13.58
C SER A 950 5.67 -8.79 -12.21
N GLY A 951 6.15 -7.96 -11.27
CA GLY A 951 5.49 -7.67 -9.99
C GLY A 951 4.69 -6.35 -9.93
N MET A 952 4.41 -5.68 -11.06
CA MET A 952 3.63 -4.44 -11.09
C MET A 952 2.23 -4.62 -11.68
N ASP A 953 1.19 -4.22 -10.93
CA ASP A 953 -0.24 -4.36 -11.30
C ASP A 953 -0.65 -3.64 -12.60
N THR A 954 0.17 -2.70 -13.08
CA THR A 954 -0.07 -1.95 -14.32
C THR A 954 0.63 -2.53 -15.54
N TYR A 955 1.44 -3.58 -15.38
CA TYR A 955 2.24 -4.14 -16.46
C TYR A 955 1.42 -5.00 -17.43
N ASN A 956 1.63 -4.79 -18.73
CA ASN A 956 0.86 -5.43 -19.82
C ASN A 956 1.79 -5.81 -21.00
N GLY A 957 3.02 -6.25 -20.70
CA GLY A 957 4.08 -6.46 -21.68
C GLY A 957 4.96 -5.24 -21.94
N PHE A 958 6.00 -5.42 -22.76
CA PHE A 958 7.00 -4.44 -23.15
C PHE A 958 6.91 -4.08 -24.64
N ASP A 959 7.32 -2.87 -25.03
CA ASP A 959 7.38 -2.45 -26.43
C ASP A 959 8.70 -2.93 -27.07
N LEU A 960 8.63 -3.57 -28.23
CA LEU A 960 9.82 -4.07 -28.94
C LEU A 960 10.83 -2.97 -29.32
N ASP A 961 10.35 -1.74 -29.57
CA ASP A 961 11.24 -0.62 -29.90
C ASP A 961 12.16 -0.23 -28.72
N LEU A 962 11.84 -0.60 -27.47
CA LEU A 962 12.70 -0.36 -26.29
C LEU A 962 14.07 -1.04 -26.42
N PHE A 963 14.08 -2.22 -27.06
CA PHE A 963 15.28 -3.01 -27.33
C PHE A 963 15.78 -2.81 -28.77
N SER A 964 15.28 -1.78 -29.47
CA SER A 964 15.50 -1.55 -30.91
C SER A 964 15.10 -2.71 -31.82
N LEU A 965 14.18 -3.58 -31.38
CA LEU A 965 13.77 -4.78 -32.11
C LEU A 965 12.54 -4.54 -33.00
N HIS A 966 12.53 -5.17 -34.17
CA HIS A 966 11.31 -5.36 -34.95
C HIS A 966 10.58 -6.66 -34.57
N SER A 967 9.34 -6.79 -35.04
CA SER A 967 8.46 -7.95 -34.73
C SER A 967 8.89 -9.27 -35.38
N GLY A 968 9.91 -9.28 -36.25
CA GLY A 968 10.61 -10.49 -36.68
C GLY A 968 11.75 -10.85 -35.72
N ASP A 969 12.57 -9.86 -35.39
CA ASP A 969 13.83 -9.97 -34.67
C ASP A 969 13.66 -10.62 -33.29
N ILE A 970 12.58 -10.31 -32.57
CA ILE A 970 12.26 -10.96 -31.30
C ILE A 970 12.03 -12.49 -31.45
N PHE A 971 11.44 -12.95 -32.55
CA PHE A 971 11.29 -14.38 -32.85
C PHE A 971 12.57 -15.01 -33.39
N GLU A 972 13.49 -14.22 -33.96
CA GLU A 972 14.83 -14.66 -34.36
C GLU A 972 15.71 -14.89 -33.12
N LEU A 973 15.84 -13.87 -32.27
CA LEU A 973 16.59 -13.90 -31.01
C LEU A 973 16.13 -15.02 -30.06
N PHE A 974 14.81 -15.15 -29.86
CA PHE A 974 14.26 -16.18 -28.97
C PHE A 974 14.07 -17.55 -29.66
N CYS A 975 14.49 -17.74 -30.92
CA CYS A 975 14.23 -18.99 -31.64
C CYS A 975 14.87 -20.23 -30.97
N ASP A 976 16.04 -20.07 -30.37
CA ASP A 976 16.75 -21.10 -29.62
C ASP A 976 16.29 -21.20 -28.14
N LEU A 977 15.67 -20.14 -27.63
CA LEU A 977 15.04 -20.11 -26.30
C LEU A 977 13.62 -20.67 -26.26
N THR A 978 13.06 -21.13 -27.38
CA THR A 978 11.72 -21.78 -27.48
C THR A 978 11.55 -23.02 -26.60
N SER A 979 12.60 -23.48 -25.92
CA SER A 979 12.56 -24.55 -24.91
C SER A 979 12.35 -24.07 -23.47
N LEU A 980 12.54 -22.77 -23.20
CA LEU A 980 12.53 -22.15 -21.87
C LEU A 980 11.44 -21.08 -21.75
N VAL A 981 11.18 -20.35 -22.84
CA VAL A 981 10.29 -19.18 -22.90
C VAL A 981 9.45 -19.25 -24.19
N SER A 982 8.23 -18.70 -24.16
CA SER A 982 7.44 -18.40 -25.37
C SER A 982 7.02 -16.93 -25.40
N VAL A 983 7.21 -16.29 -26.54
CA VAL A 983 6.84 -14.88 -26.80
C VAL A 983 5.39 -14.78 -27.26
N THR A 984 4.58 -13.95 -26.61
CA THR A 984 3.31 -13.45 -27.18
C THR A 984 3.55 -12.06 -27.76
N LEU A 985 2.92 -11.74 -28.90
CA LEU A 985 2.95 -10.38 -29.49
C LEU A 985 1.54 -9.82 -29.74
N TRP A 986 1.37 -8.52 -29.50
CA TRP A 986 0.19 -7.73 -29.87
C TRP A 986 0.63 -6.40 -30.50
N GLY A 987 0.75 -6.37 -31.83
CA GLY A 987 1.25 -5.19 -32.55
C GLY A 987 2.76 -4.99 -32.35
N ARG A 988 3.15 -4.02 -31.50
CA ARG A 988 4.55 -3.82 -31.05
C ARG A 988 4.78 -4.23 -29.59
N MET A 989 3.73 -4.58 -28.85
CA MET A 989 3.87 -5.07 -27.48
C MET A 989 4.18 -6.57 -27.48
N ALA A 990 4.99 -7.00 -26.51
CA ALA A 990 5.48 -8.35 -26.33
C ALA A 990 5.43 -8.78 -24.86
N GLU A 991 5.36 -10.09 -24.60
CA GLU A 991 5.41 -10.68 -23.26
C GLU A 991 6.12 -12.04 -23.32
N LEU A 992 7.02 -12.30 -22.38
CA LEU A 992 7.77 -13.56 -22.24
C LEU A 992 7.13 -14.48 -21.18
N HIS A 993 6.36 -15.48 -21.64
CA HIS A 993 5.87 -16.53 -20.76
C HIS A 993 6.97 -17.55 -20.47
N PHE A 994 7.42 -17.61 -19.21
CA PHE A 994 8.41 -18.56 -18.72
C PHE A 994 7.78 -19.91 -18.40
N PHE A 995 8.29 -21.00 -18.97
CA PHE A 995 7.66 -22.32 -18.80
C PHE A 995 7.82 -22.97 -17.41
N HIS A 996 8.78 -22.51 -16.59
CA HIS A 996 8.99 -23.05 -15.24
C HIS A 996 9.84 -22.12 -14.37
N ALA A 997 9.48 -21.98 -13.09
CA ALA A 997 10.15 -21.09 -12.13
C ALA A 997 11.65 -21.38 -11.96
N SER A 998 12.11 -22.64 -12.13
CA SER A 998 13.53 -22.99 -11.95
C SER A 998 14.51 -22.26 -12.89
N PHE A 999 14.02 -21.68 -13.98
CA PHE A 999 14.82 -20.86 -14.89
C PHE A 999 14.96 -19.41 -14.37
N LYS A 1000 13.89 -18.81 -13.80
CA LYS A 1000 14.00 -17.57 -13.01
C LYS A 1000 14.90 -17.79 -11.78
N ASP A 1001 14.68 -18.87 -11.02
CA ASP A 1001 15.51 -19.28 -9.87
C ASP A 1001 16.99 -19.53 -10.26
N PHE A 1002 17.28 -19.84 -11.54
CA PHE A 1002 18.65 -20.01 -12.06
C PHE A 1002 19.30 -18.68 -12.40
N LEU A 1003 18.59 -17.82 -13.16
CA LEU A 1003 19.10 -16.52 -13.58
C LEU A 1003 19.32 -15.55 -12.40
N LEU A 1004 18.53 -15.65 -11.33
CA LEU A 1004 18.69 -14.81 -10.14
C LEU A 1004 19.81 -15.31 -9.19
N ASP A 1005 20.24 -16.58 -9.30
CA ASP A 1005 21.30 -17.18 -8.48
C ASP A 1005 22.65 -17.17 -9.21
N HIS A 1006 23.51 -16.21 -8.84
CA HIS A 1006 24.88 -16.07 -9.34
C HIS A 1006 25.69 -17.37 -9.27
N SER A 1007 25.48 -18.19 -8.24
CA SER A 1007 26.24 -19.43 -8.02
C SER A 1007 25.90 -20.51 -9.05
N ARG A 1008 24.78 -20.36 -9.77
CA ARG A 1008 24.29 -21.26 -10.83
C ARG A 1008 24.50 -20.66 -12.22
N SER A 1009 24.00 -19.45 -12.47
CA SER A 1009 23.97 -18.82 -13.80
C SER A 1009 25.26 -18.10 -14.22
N GLN A 1010 26.14 -17.74 -13.27
CA GLN A 1010 27.48 -17.19 -13.53
C GLN A 1010 27.43 -15.98 -14.50
N GLN A 1011 27.85 -16.14 -15.76
CA GLN A 1011 27.85 -15.06 -16.76
C GLN A 1011 26.44 -14.60 -17.18
N PHE A 1012 25.42 -15.45 -16.99
CA PHE A 1012 24.01 -15.13 -17.27
C PHE A 1012 23.25 -14.64 -16.03
N TRP A 1013 23.96 -14.20 -14.99
CA TRP A 1013 23.35 -13.77 -13.73
C TRP A 1013 22.66 -12.41 -13.85
N ILE A 1014 21.39 -12.37 -13.45
CA ILE A 1014 20.58 -11.16 -13.38
C ILE A 1014 20.77 -10.52 -12.00
N ASN A 1015 21.79 -9.67 -11.89
CA ASN A 1015 21.89 -8.72 -10.77
C ASN A 1015 20.83 -7.62 -10.93
N ALA A 1016 19.75 -7.72 -10.17
CA ALA A 1016 18.61 -6.81 -10.25
C ALA A 1016 19.00 -5.32 -10.22
N LYS A 1017 19.81 -4.87 -9.23
CA LYS A 1017 20.20 -3.46 -9.10
C LYS A 1017 20.94 -2.91 -10.34
N ILE A 1018 21.81 -3.72 -10.95
CA ILE A 1018 22.54 -3.35 -12.18
C ILE A 1018 21.57 -3.33 -13.37
N TRP A 1019 20.73 -4.35 -13.49
CA TRP A 1019 19.76 -4.45 -14.58
C TRP A 1019 18.72 -3.33 -14.57
N HIS A 1020 18.21 -2.94 -13.39
CA HIS A 1020 17.39 -1.74 -13.24
C HIS A 1020 18.09 -0.50 -13.82
N ALA A 1021 19.38 -0.28 -13.54
CA ALA A 1021 20.13 0.87 -14.08
C ALA A 1021 20.28 0.85 -15.61
N GLU A 1022 20.48 -0.34 -16.20
CA GLU A 1022 20.54 -0.51 -17.66
C GLU A 1022 19.18 -0.26 -18.32
N PHE A 1023 18.07 -0.63 -17.67
CA PHE A 1023 16.74 -0.28 -18.17
C PHE A 1023 16.44 1.21 -18.07
N VAL A 1024 16.98 1.94 -17.08
CA VAL A 1024 16.90 3.41 -17.05
C VAL A 1024 17.59 4.01 -18.28
N HIS A 1025 18.81 3.55 -18.60
CA HIS A 1025 19.52 3.95 -19.82
C HIS A 1025 18.65 3.71 -21.07
N LEU A 1026 18.17 2.47 -21.27
CA LEU A 1026 17.35 2.10 -22.43
C LEU A 1026 16.07 2.93 -22.55
N TYR A 1027 15.28 3.06 -21.46
CA TYR A 1027 14.04 3.83 -21.47
C TYR A 1027 14.26 5.32 -21.76
N ILE A 1028 15.37 5.92 -21.28
CA ILE A 1028 15.70 7.32 -21.57
C ILE A 1028 15.90 7.53 -23.08
N HIS A 1029 16.73 6.72 -23.73
CA HIS A 1029 16.98 6.85 -25.18
C HIS A 1029 15.74 6.50 -26.02
N TYR A 1030 15.01 5.44 -25.67
CA TYR A 1030 13.75 5.04 -26.31
C TYR A 1030 12.69 6.16 -26.30
N LEU A 1031 12.49 6.84 -25.16
CA LEU A 1031 11.58 7.99 -25.08
C LEU A 1031 12.19 9.26 -25.72
N ALA A 1032 13.52 9.41 -25.74
CA ALA A 1032 14.22 10.52 -26.41
C ALA A 1032 14.06 10.53 -27.93
N ASP A 1033 13.86 9.38 -28.59
CA ASP A 1033 13.74 9.28 -30.05
C ASP A 1033 12.29 9.13 -30.59
N ARG A 1034 11.35 8.54 -29.83
CA ARG A 1034 9.95 8.33 -30.29
C ARG A 1034 9.19 9.63 -30.65
N PRO A 1035 8.17 9.63 -31.53
CA PRO A 1035 7.33 10.82 -31.76
C PRO A 1035 6.53 11.20 -30.48
N PRO A 1036 6.09 12.46 -30.30
CA PRO A 1036 5.30 12.86 -29.14
C PRO A 1036 3.98 12.07 -29.05
N THR A 1037 3.80 11.38 -27.92
CA THR A 1037 2.68 10.47 -27.64
C THR A 1037 2.28 10.57 -26.16
N ILE A 1038 1.04 10.18 -25.84
CA ILE A 1038 0.59 10.06 -24.44
C ILE A 1038 0.97 8.66 -23.97
N ASP A 1039 2.05 8.56 -23.19
CA ASP A 1039 2.57 7.29 -22.66
C ASP A 1039 3.04 7.47 -21.21
N ASP A 1040 2.09 7.77 -20.31
CA ASP A 1040 2.34 7.82 -18.87
C ASP A 1040 2.80 6.46 -18.30
N GLY A 1041 2.51 5.36 -18.99
CA GLY A 1041 2.90 4.00 -18.60
C GLY A 1041 4.40 3.76 -18.70
N ALA A 1042 5.02 4.09 -19.85
CA ALA A 1042 6.47 3.97 -20.01
C ALA A 1042 7.24 4.92 -19.08
N VAL A 1043 6.70 6.11 -18.78
CA VAL A 1043 7.30 7.03 -17.81
C VAL A 1043 7.24 6.45 -16.38
N TYR A 1044 6.12 5.83 -15.99
CA TYR A 1044 6.00 5.14 -14.70
C TYR A 1044 6.98 3.96 -14.56
N VAL A 1045 7.13 3.13 -15.61
CA VAL A 1045 8.07 1.99 -15.60
C VAL A 1045 9.53 2.45 -15.58
N LEU A 1046 9.89 3.50 -16.32
CA LEU A 1046 11.21 4.15 -16.22
C LEU A 1046 11.53 4.57 -14.77
N LEU A 1047 10.58 5.19 -14.07
CA LEU A 1047 10.75 5.63 -12.69
C LEU A 1047 10.84 4.46 -11.70
N TYR A 1048 10.09 3.37 -11.93
CA TYR A 1048 10.22 2.14 -11.15
C TYR A 1048 11.60 1.50 -11.31
N HIS A 1049 12.14 1.44 -12.53
CA HIS A 1049 13.52 0.99 -12.72
C HIS A 1049 14.51 1.96 -12.07
N PHE A 1050 14.29 3.27 -12.15
CA PHE A 1050 15.24 4.24 -11.60
C PHE A 1050 15.30 4.25 -10.07
N ASP A 1051 14.15 4.15 -9.38
CA ASP A 1051 14.13 4.03 -7.92
C ASP A 1051 14.91 2.79 -7.43
N ASN A 1052 14.92 1.70 -8.22
CA ASN A 1052 15.59 0.43 -7.91
C ASN A 1052 16.97 0.22 -8.57
N ALA A 1053 17.50 1.24 -9.25
CA ALA A 1053 18.81 1.21 -9.90
C ALA A 1053 19.97 1.33 -8.90
N THR A 1054 21.15 0.86 -9.31
CA THR A 1054 22.44 1.32 -8.75
C THR A 1054 23.11 2.32 -9.69
N ALA A 1055 24.08 3.08 -9.18
CA ALA A 1055 24.88 3.99 -9.99
C ALA A 1055 25.77 3.20 -10.98
N THR A 1056 25.59 3.44 -12.29
CA THR A 1056 26.46 2.89 -13.35
C THR A 1056 27.07 4.02 -14.19
N PRO A 1057 28.25 3.82 -14.81
CA PRO A 1057 28.90 4.86 -15.61
C PRO A 1057 28.06 5.36 -16.80
N ASN A 1058 27.29 4.46 -17.44
CA ASN A 1058 26.37 4.82 -18.53
C ASN A 1058 25.28 5.78 -18.02
N LEU A 1059 24.59 5.39 -16.94
CA LEU A 1059 23.51 6.16 -16.34
C LEU A 1059 23.99 7.53 -15.82
N VAL A 1060 25.17 7.61 -15.19
CA VAL A 1060 25.80 8.88 -14.80
C VAL A 1060 26.01 9.80 -16.01
N GLU A 1061 26.42 9.24 -17.14
CA GLU A 1061 26.72 9.99 -18.36
C GLU A 1061 25.45 10.41 -19.12
N ASP A 1062 24.37 9.62 -19.08
CA ASP A 1062 23.04 10.04 -19.55
C ASP A 1062 22.51 11.21 -18.73
N MET A 1063 22.60 11.12 -17.40
CA MET A 1063 22.23 12.20 -16.48
C MET A 1063 23.04 13.49 -16.68
N ARG A 1064 24.20 13.42 -17.37
CA ARG A 1064 25.02 14.57 -17.79
C ARG A 1064 24.73 15.07 -19.21
N LYS A 1065 24.12 14.27 -20.08
CA LYS A 1065 23.91 14.61 -21.50
C LYS A 1065 22.46 14.94 -21.85
N ILE A 1066 21.50 14.31 -21.17
CA ILE A 1066 20.11 14.24 -21.63
C ILE A 1066 19.22 15.03 -20.69
N CYS A 1067 18.49 16.01 -21.22
CA CYS A 1067 17.51 16.77 -20.43
C CYS A 1067 16.24 15.94 -20.25
N ILE A 1068 16.08 15.28 -19.09
CA ILE A 1068 14.95 14.38 -18.84
C ILE A 1068 13.60 15.12 -18.84
N TRP A 1069 13.60 16.41 -18.45
CA TRP A 1069 12.42 17.29 -18.63
C TRP A 1069 11.90 17.30 -20.07
N SER A 1070 12.80 17.37 -21.06
CA SER A 1070 12.41 17.44 -22.47
C SER A 1070 11.74 16.15 -22.95
N ILE A 1071 12.11 15.01 -22.36
CA ILE A 1071 11.50 13.70 -22.61
C ILE A 1071 10.13 13.62 -21.95
N PHE A 1072 10.00 14.05 -20.69
CA PHE A 1072 8.73 14.02 -19.96
C PHE A 1072 7.71 14.99 -20.58
N LEU A 1073 8.16 16.15 -21.09
CA LEU A 1073 7.33 17.09 -21.87
C LEU A 1073 6.80 16.48 -23.17
N LYS A 1074 7.65 15.72 -23.84
CA LYS A 1074 7.37 15.05 -25.11
C LYS A 1074 6.43 13.84 -24.97
N CYS A 1075 6.45 13.19 -23.80
CA CYS A 1075 5.65 12.01 -23.47
C CYS A 1075 4.42 12.33 -22.58
N HIS A 1076 4.13 13.63 -22.36
CA HIS A 1076 3.14 14.17 -21.43
C HIS A 1076 3.34 13.90 -19.91
N GLY A 1077 4.21 12.97 -19.53
CA GLY A 1077 4.57 12.63 -18.14
C GLY A 1077 5.30 13.71 -17.32
N ILE A 1078 5.18 15.00 -17.65
CA ILE A 1078 5.78 16.15 -16.92
C ILE A 1078 5.49 16.13 -15.42
N ILE A 1079 4.32 15.63 -15.03
CA ILE A 1079 3.88 15.51 -13.64
C ILE A 1079 4.82 14.70 -12.75
N TRP A 1080 5.63 13.84 -13.35
CA TRP A 1080 6.57 12.97 -12.68
C TRP A 1080 7.99 13.54 -12.58
N PHE A 1081 8.27 14.75 -13.10
CA PHE A 1081 9.63 15.31 -13.03
C PHE A 1081 10.14 15.55 -11.59
N PRO A 1082 9.32 16.00 -10.61
CA PRO A 1082 9.72 16.00 -9.20
C PRO A 1082 10.07 14.57 -8.71
N LEU A 1083 9.22 13.60 -9.07
CA LEU A 1083 9.46 12.15 -9.03
C LEU A 1083 10.90 11.76 -9.40
N PHE A 1084 11.27 12.08 -10.64
CA PHE A 1084 12.58 11.83 -11.22
C PHE A 1084 13.72 12.52 -10.45
N LEU A 1085 13.54 13.79 -10.08
CA LEU A 1085 14.52 14.57 -9.35
C LEU A 1085 14.81 14.00 -7.96
N ASP A 1086 13.78 13.52 -7.25
CA ASP A 1086 13.93 12.86 -5.95
C ASP A 1086 14.70 11.55 -6.07
N ILE A 1087 14.48 10.77 -7.13
CA ILE A 1087 15.17 9.49 -7.36
C ILE A 1087 16.68 9.69 -7.59
N ILE A 1088 17.13 10.81 -8.18
CA ILE A 1088 18.58 11.12 -8.32
C ILE A 1088 19.29 11.13 -6.96
N ASN A 1089 18.60 11.53 -5.88
CA ASN A 1089 19.15 11.55 -4.51
C ASN A 1089 19.11 10.16 -3.83
N LYS A 1090 18.27 9.24 -4.30
CA LYS A 1090 18.16 7.87 -3.76
C LYS A 1090 19.18 6.89 -4.34
N VAL A 1091 19.48 7.03 -5.63
CA VAL A 1091 20.48 6.19 -6.32
C VAL A 1091 21.87 6.66 -5.90
N GLU A 1092 22.71 5.71 -5.47
CA GLU A 1092 24.02 5.91 -4.81
C GLU A 1092 25.12 6.52 -5.72
N PHE A 1093 24.84 7.63 -6.43
CA PHE A 1093 25.82 8.32 -7.26
C PHE A 1093 26.80 9.15 -6.40
N GLU A 1094 28.11 8.91 -6.55
CA GLU A 1094 29.18 9.67 -5.85
C GLU A 1094 29.05 11.20 -6.00
N ASN A 1095 28.50 11.66 -7.13
CA ASN A 1095 28.25 13.07 -7.47
C ASN A 1095 26.74 13.40 -7.65
N TRP A 1096 25.82 12.78 -6.89
CA TRP A 1096 24.37 12.99 -7.10
C TRP A 1096 23.94 14.47 -7.10
N THR A 1097 24.54 15.31 -6.25
CA THR A 1097 24.28 16.76 -6.17
C THR A 1097 24.65 17.50 -7.46
N GLU A 1098 25.73 17.08 -8.13
CA GLU A 1098 26.17 17.62 -9.42
C GLU A 1098 25.15 17.29 -10.52
N LEU A 1099 24.69 16.04 -10.56
CA LEU A 1099 23.71 15.51 -11.53
C LEU A 1099 22.34 16.17 -11.34
N TYR A 1100 21.86 16.24 -10.10
CA TYR A 1100 20.62 16.93 -9.73
C TYR A 1100 20.66 18.39 -10.21
N SER A 1101 21.71 19.12 -9.79
CA SER A 1101 21.91 20.52 -10.18
C SER A 1101 22.03 20.70 -11.69
N HIS A 1102 22.50 19.67 -12.41
CA HIS A 1102 22.63 19.69 -13.87
C HIS A 1102 21.28 19.54 -14.57
N GLN A 1103 20.45 18.57 -14.17
CA GLN A 1103 19.09 18.41 -14.73
C GLN A 1103 18.23 19.65 -14.48
N ILE A 1104 18.34 20.26 -13.30
CA ILE A 1104 17.70 21.55 -12.99
C ILE A 1104 18.17 22.65 -13.93
N ARG A 1105 19.49 22.83 -14.15
CA ARG A 1105 20.01 23.84 -15.10
C ARG A 1105 19.54 23.61 -16.55
N LEU A 1106 19.37 22.35 -16.97
CA LEU A 1106 18.86 22.01 -18.30
C LEU A 1106 17.36 22.35 -18.44
N PHE A 1107 16.58 22.12 -17.38
CA PHE A 1107 15.19 22.60 -17.28
C PHE A 1107 15.13 24.14 -17.28
N ASP A 1108 15.96 24.81 -16.48
CA ASP A 1108 16.01 26.28 -16.38
C ASP A 1108 16.26 26.92 -17.74
N GLN A 1109 17.24 26.43 -18.51
CA GLN A 1109 17.56 26.94 -19.84
C GLN A 1109 16.39 26.77 -20.83
N PHE A 1110 15.73 25.61 -20.81
CA PHE A 1110 14.54 25.38 -21.62
C PHE A 1110 13.39 26.33 -21.22
N ALA A 1111 13.10 26.41 -19.93
CA ALA A 1111 11.99 27.18 -19.40
C ALA A 1111 12.20 28.70 -19.55
N GLN A 1112 13.43 29.20 -19.38
CA GLN A 1112 13.81 30.58 -19.75
C GLN A 1112 13.56 30.83 -21.24
N GLY A 1113 13.99 29.93 -22.15
CA GLY A 1113 13.78 30.08 -23.59
C GLY A 1113 12.31 30.07 -24.03
N VAL A 1114 11.44 29.34 -23.33
CA VAL A 1114 9.98 29.41 -23.49
C VAL A 1114 9.44 30.74 -23.00
N LEU A 1115 9.85 31.19 -21.79
CA LEU A 1115 9.42 32.46 -21.23
C LEU A 1115 9.87 33.65 -22.09
N GLU A 1116 11.11 33.68 -22.59
CA GLU A 1116 11.59 34.69 -23.55
C GLU A 1116 10.65 34.80 -24.76
N GLN A 1117 10.27 33.65 -25.34
CA GLN A 1117 9.31 33.63 -26.45
C GLN A 1117 7.92 34.13 -26.05
N MET A 1118 7.43 33.84 -24.84
CA MET A 1118 6.16 34.41 -24.34
C MET A 1118 6.25 35.93 -24.11
N TYR A 1119 7.36 36.42 -23.54
CA TYR A 1119 7.60 37.83 -23.24
C TYR A 1119 7.83 38.71 -24.50
N LEU A 1120 8.16 38.10 -25.64
CA LEU A 1120 8.20 38.75 -26.95
C LEU A 1120 6.80 39.06 -27.52
N TRP A 1121 5.72 38.49 -26.99
CA TRP A 1121 4.34 38.76 -27.42
C TRP A 1121 3.66 39.78 -26.51
N PRO A 1122 3.45 41.05 -26.93
CA PRO A 1122 2.99 42.12 -26.04
C PRO A 1122 1.69 41.83 -25.29
N THR A 1123 0.77 41.07 -25.90
CA THR A 1123 -0.51 40.66 -25.31
C THR A 1123 -0.35 39.64 -24.18
N LEU A 1124 0.63 38.73 -24.28
CA LEU A 1124 0.97 37.76 -23.24
C LEU A 1124 1.74 38.44 -22.11
N THR A 1125 2.73 39.28 -22.44
CA THR A 1125 3.47 40.11 -21.48
C THR A 1125 2.54 40.97 -20.61
N ALA A 1126 1.49 41.56 -21.21
CA ALA A 1126 0.47 42.30 -20.48
C ALA A 1126 -0.38 41.40 -19.55
N LEU A 1127 -0.65 40.15 -19.94
CA LEU A 1127 -1.48 39.21 -19.18
C LEU A 1127 -0.69 38.61 -17.99
N VAL A 1128 0.58 38.26 -18.20
CA VAL A 1128 1.54 37.91 -17.13
C VAL A 1128 1.69 39.06 -16.13
N ALA A 1129 1.79 40.31 -16.61
CA ALA A 1129 1.87 41.49 -15.75
C ALA A 1129 0.60 41.70 -14.89
N VAL A 1130 -0.59 41.37 -15.43
CA VAL A 1130 -1.86 41.44 -14.67
C VAL A 1130 -1.93 40.39 -13.55
N PHE A 1131 -1.47 39.14 -13.79
CA PHE A 1131 -1.40 38.13 -12.72
C PHE A 1131 -0.40 38.51 -11.62
N ASN A 1132 0.75 39.05 -12.01
CA ASN A 1132 1.79 39.49 -11.09
C ASN A 1132 1.31 40.63 -10.14
N LEU A 1133 0.37 41.46 -10.59
CA LEU A 1133 -0.26 42.50 -9.76
C LEU A 1133 -1.22 41.95 -8.68
N HIS A 1134 -1.54 40.64 -8.64
CA HIS A 1134 -2.41 40.09 -7.61
C HIS A 1134 -2.06 38.63 -7.21
N PRO A 1135 -1.00 38.41 -6.40
CA PRO A 1135 -0.46 37.08 -6.08
C PRO A 1135 -1.44 36.07 -5.45
N LYS A 1136 -2.58 36.52 -4.90
CA LYS A 1136 -3.58 35.66 -4.24
C LYS A 1136 -4.39 34.75 -5.19
N MET A 1137 -4.25 34.86 -6.52
CA MET A 1137 -5.03 34.02 -7.46
C MET A 1137 -4.48 32.61 -7.67
N TRP A 1138 -3.30 32.26 -7.14
CA TRP A 1138 -2.69 30.93 -7.32
C TRP A 1138 -3.14 29.89 -6.27
N SER A 1139 -3.90 30.31 -5.26
CA SER A 1139 -4.30 29.50 -4.10
C SER A 1139 -5.81 29.61 -3.82
N LEU A 1140 -6.64 28.88 -4.58
CA LEU A 1140 -8.07 28.59 -4.31
C LEU A 1140 -8.55 27.49 -5.28
N GLU A 1141 -9.67 26.83 -4.95
CA GLU A 1141 -10.10 25.53 -5.53
C GLU A 1141 -10.74 25.61 -6.93
N GLY A 1142 -10.29 26.55 -7.77
CA GLY A 1142 -10.73 26.73 -9.16
C GLY A 1142 -9.67 26.34 -10.19
N GLN A 1143 -10.10 25.85 -11.37
CA GLN A 1143 -9.23 25.50 -12.49
C GLN A 1143 -8.26 26.65 -12.83
N SER A 1144 -6.98 26.43 -12.54
CA SER A 1144 -5.95 27.47 -12.49
C SER A 1144 -5.22 27.60 -13.83
N VAL A 1145 -5.98 27.92 -14.89
CA VAL A 1145 -5.56 27.97 -16.30
C VAL A 1145 -4.29 28.80 -16.52
N LEU A 1146 -3.15 28.12 -16.68
CA LEU A 1146 -1.81 28.66 -16.97
C LEU A 1146 -1.63 28.96 -18.48
N PHE A 1147 -2.61 29.69 -19.04
CA PHE A 1147 -2.74 30.14 -20.44
C PHE A 1147 -3.26 29.15 -21.51
N GLN A 1148 -4.53 28.72 -21.44
CA GLN A 1148 -5.27 28.31 -22.66
C GLN A 1148 -5.40 29.46 -23.66
N LEU A 1149 -4.75 29.32 -24.83
CA LEU A 1149 -4.89 30.26 -25.93
C LEU A 1149 -5.95 29.77 -26.93
N LYS A 1150 -6.74 30.68 -27.50
CA LYS A 1150 -7.78 30.29 -28.48
C LYS A 1150 -7.14 29.70 -29.74
N ASN A 1151 -7.80 28.66 -30.28
CA ASN A 1151 -7.52 27.81 -31.46
C ASN A 1151 -6.52 28.22 -32.57
N GLY A 1152 -6.18 29.50 -32.76
CA GLY A 1152 -5.10 29.95 -33.66
C GLY A 1152 -3.68 29.82 -33.08
N PHE A 1153 -3.52 29.54 -31.79
CA PHE A 1153 -2.23 29.62 -31.09
C PHE A 1153 -1.64 28.28 -30.60
N ARG A 1154 -2.15 27.14 -31.10
CA ARG A 1154 -1.80 25.77 -30.63
C ARG A 1154 -0.31 25.43 -30.42
N LYS A 1155 0.61 26.10 -31.11
CA LYS A 1155 2.08 25.94 -30.91
C LYS A 1155 2.60 26.48 -29.58
N LEU A 1156 1.88 27.39 -28.94
CA LEU A 1156 2.21 27.94 -27.61
C LEU A 1156 1.52 27.14 -26.49
N ASP A 1157 0.32 26.61 -26.73
CA ASP A 1157 -0.35 25.70 -25.78
C ASP A 1157 0.53 24.46 -25.52
N THR A 1158 1.16 23.90 -26.56
CA THR A 1158 2.14 22.79 -26.49
C THR A 1158 3.47 23.14 -25.81
N LEU A 1159 3.66 24.39 -25.37
CA LEU A 1159 4.82 24.85 -24.59
C LEU A 1159 4.40 25.45 -23.24
N SER A 1160 3.11 25.44 -22.90
CA SER A 1160 2.62 26.01 -21.65
C SER A 1160 2.89 25.07 -20.47
N PHE A 1161 3.16 25.65 -19.31
CA PHE A 1161 3.25 24.89 -18.06
C PHE A 1161 1.88 24.37 -17.57
N GLU A 1162 0.77 24.73 -18.23
CA GLU A 1162 -0.60 24.49 -17.73
C GLU A 1162 -0.98 23.02 -17.62
N ILE A 1163 -0.78 22.27 -18.70
CA ILE A 1163 -1.73 21.22 -19.14
C ILE A 1163 -2.03 20.15 -18.08
N MET A 1164 -1.08 19.88 -17.16
CA MET A 1164 -1.23 18.87 -16.11
C MET A 1164 -1.17 19.42 -14.66
N THR A 1165 -1.08 20.74 -14.44
CA THR A 1165 -1.01 21.39 -13.10
C THR A 1165 -2.27 21.28 -12.24
N HIS A 1166 -3.28 20.57 -12.72
CA HIS A 1166 -4.52 20.26 -11.98
C HIS A 1166 -4.56 18.79 -11.51
N TYR A 1167 -3.61 17.97 -11.95
CA TYR A 1167 -3.54 16.53 -11.62
C TYR A 1167 -2.39 16.17 -10.68
N SER A 1168 -1.30 16.96 -10.65
CA SER A 1168 -0.17 16.78 -9.71
C SER A 1168 0.12 18.06 -8.93
N LEU A 1169 0.07 17.96 -7.59
CA LEU A 1169 0.37 19.06 -6.67
C LEU A 1169 1.87 19.37 -6.66
N GLY A 1170 2.73 18.37 -6.51
CA GLY A 1170 4.19 18.57 -6.51
C GLY A 1170 4.71 19.18 -7.82
N TYR A 1171 4.11 18.83 -8.96
CA TYR A 1171 4.41 19.47 -10.24
C TYR A 1171 4.02 20.96 -10.29
N ARG A 1172 2.83 21.29 -9.75
CA ARG A 1172 2.34 22.68 -9.62
C ARG A 1172 3.23 23.50 -8.68
N GLU A 1173 3.70 22.90 -7.59
CA GLU A 1173 4.59 23.53 -6.61
C GLU A 1173 6.00 23.76 -7.23
N PHE A 1174 6.59 22.75 -7.88
CA PHE A 1174 7.86 22.86 -8.62
C PHE A 1174 7.86 23.99 -9.67
N ILE A 1175 6.81 24.07 -10.52
CA ILE A 1175 6.66 25.17 -11.48
C ILE A 1175 6.46 26.53 -10.79
N GLY A 1176 5.80 26.55 -9.64
CA GLY A 1176 5.64 27.75 -8.82
C GLY A 1176 6.98 28.26 -8.28
N GLU A 1177 7.82 27.38 -7.75
CA GLU A 1177 9.15 27.74 -7.24
C GLU A 1177 10.07 28.24 -8.36
N PHE A 1178 10.14 27.53 -9.50
CA PHE A 1178 10.88 27.97 -10.68
C PHE A 1178 10.52 29.40 -11.10
N LEU A 1179 9.22 29.69 -11.25
CA LEU A 1179 8.74 31.00 -11.71
C LEU A 1179 8.92 32.12 -10.68
N MET A 1180 9.10 31.78 -9.40
CA MET A 1180 9.27 32.73 -8.30
C MET A 1180 10.73 32.94 -7.89
N ASN A 1181 11.67 32.11 -8.35
CA ASN A 1181 13.08 32.17 -7.98
C ASN A 1181 13.96 32.85 -9.07
N PRO A 1182 14.45 34.09 -8.86
CA PRO A 1182 15.12 34.90 -9.90
C PRO A 1182 16.34 34.28 -10.57
N THR A 1183 17.01 33.32 -9.94
CA THR A 1183 18.23 32.68 -10.45
C THR A 1183 17.93 31.48 -11.36
N HIS A 1184 16.76 30.84 -11.21
CA HIS A 1184 16.26 29.81 -12.13
C HIS A 1184 15.62 30.42 -13.37
N CYS A 1185 14.64 31.33 -13.20
CA CYS A 1185 13.87 31.92 -14.31
C CYS A 1185 14.49 33.20 -14.90
N GLY A 1186 15.64 33.62 -14.39
CA GLY A 1186 16.33 34.86 -14.80
C GLY A 1186 15.45 36.11 -14.64
N ILE A 1187 15.56 37.05 -15.59
CA ILE A 1187 14.72 38.26 -15.61
C ILE A 1187 13.25 37.98 -15.96
N HIS A 1188 12.94 36.79 -16.48
CA HIS A 1188 11.61 36.42 -16.99
C HIS A 1188 10.68 35.81 -15.94
N GLY A 1189 11.10 35.77 -14.67
CA GLY A 1189 10.27 35.32 -13.55
C GLY A 1189 9.09 36.22 -13.21
N LEU A 1190 8.18 35.67 -12.41
CA LEU A 1190 7.07 36.37 -11.76
C LEU A 1190 7.53 37.31 -10.63
N THR A 1191 8.84 37.54 -10.46
CA THR A 1191 9.41 38.46 -9.47
C THR A 1191 9.35 39.95 -9.87
N GLY A 1192 8.65 40.26 -10.96
CA GLY A 1192 8.27 41.63 -11.35
C GLY A 1192 9.36 42.45 -12.08
N LYS A 1193 10.61 41.99 -12.09
CA LYS A 1193 11.76 42.75 -12.62
C LYS A 1193 11.64 43.09 -14.12
N SER A 1194 11.17 42.16 -14.97
CA SER A 1194 10.98 42.38 -16.41
C SER A 1194 9.94 43.44 -16.76
N GLN A 1195 8.96 43.73 -15.87
CA GLN A 1195 8.02 44.83 -16.07
C GLN A 1195 8.77 46.18 -16.15
N VAL A 1196 9.83 46.34 -15.37
CA VAL A 1196 10.65 47.56 -15.30
C VAL A 1196 11.64 47.67 -16.48
N THR A 1197 11.72 46.65 -17.35
CA THR A 1197 12.61 46.64 -18.53
C THR A 1197 11.86 46.61 -19.86
N HIS A 1198 10.79 45.82 -20.00
CA HIS A 1198 10.02 45.75 -21.25
C HIS A 1198 8.94 46.84 -21.35
N CYS A 1199 8.19 47.13 -20.26
CA CYS A 1199 7.22 48.23 -20.27
C CYS A 1199 7.92 49.60 -20.34
N THR A 1200 9.15 49.71 -19.83
CA THR A 1200 9.97 50.92 -19.96
C THR A 1200 10.60 51.06 -21.35
N ASN A 1201 11.22 50.01 -21.92
CA ASN A 1201 11.75 50.08 -23.28
C ASN A 1201 10.66 50.32 -24.35
N GLY A 1202 9.44 49.83 -24.12
CA GLY A 1202 8.27 50.15 -24.95
C GLY A 1202 7.78 51.60 -24.86
N VAL A 1203 8.11 52.32 -23.79
CA VAL A 1203 7.67 53.70 -23.53
C VAL A 1203 8.78 54.74 -23.72
N ILE A 1204 10.05 54.36 -23.53
CA ILE A 1204 11.21 55.26 -23.62
C ILE A 1204 11.65 55.48 -25.09
N LYS A 1205 11.38 54.54 -26.01
CA LYS A 1205 11.70 54.69 -27.44
C LYS A 1205 10.80 55.68 -28.21
N GLU A 1206 9.90 56.42 -27.54
CA GLU A 1206 9.09 57.48 -28.18
C GLU A 1206 9.59 58.92 -27.94
N LYS A 1207 10.61 59.17 -27.10
CA LYS A 1207 10.99 60.54 -26.68
C LYS A 1207 12.46 60.97 -26.83
N GLN A 1208 13.26 60.28 -27.64
CA GLN A 1208 14.60 60.75 -28.04
C GLN A 1208 14.82 60.75 -29.56
N TRP A 1209 13.97 61.44 -30.33
CA TRP A 1209 14.34 61.84 -31.71
C TRP A 1209 13.64 63.12 -32.20
N ARG A 1210 14.07 64.25 -31.61
CA ARG A 1210 14.02 65.66 -32.08
C ARG A 1210 14.99 66.40 -31.13
N SER A 1211 16.04 67.11 -31.58
CA SER A 1211 16.27 67.72 -32.89
C SER A 1211 17.76 67.88 -33.28
N SER A 1212 18.06 67.61 -34.57
CA SER A 1212 19.10 68.25 -35.41
C SER A 1212 20.59 67.84 -35.24
N PRO A 1213 21.44 67.96 -36.30
CA PRO A 1213 21.14 67.81 -37.74
C PRO A 1213 22.20 67.02 -38.57
N ILE A 1214 21.75 66.42 -39.69
CA ILE A 1214 22.45 66.14 -40.99
C ILE A 1214 23.88 65.53 -40.99
N ALA A 1215 24.01 64.30 -41.53
CA ALA A 1215 25.05 63.91 -42.50
C ALA A 1215 24.80 62.49 -43.11
N ASP A 1216 24.69 62.41 -44.45
CA ASP A 1216 24.97 61.21 -45.27
C ASP A 1216 26.42 61.32 -45.84
N PRO A 1217 27.03 60.35 -46.57
CA PRO A 1217 26.62 59.00 -47.04
C PRO A 1217 27.65 57.92 -46.54
N PRO A 1218 27.96 56.73 -47.18
CA PRO A 1218 27.43 56.06 -48.38
C PRO A 1218 27.12 54.53 -48.27
N PRO A 1219 26.47 53.93 -49.30
CA PRO A 1219 26.27 52.47 -49.44
C PRO A 1219 27.45 51.77 -50.14
N PRO A 1220 27.53 50.42 -50.10
CA PRO A 1220 27.28 49.69 -51.35
C PRO A 1220 26.65 48.27 -51.25
N LYS A 1221 25.63 48.06 -52.11
CA LYS A 1221 25.45 46.92 -53.06
C LYS A 1221 25.13 45.48 -52.61
N ASP A 1222 24.04 44.98 -53.22
CA ASP A 1222 23.88 43.72 -53.99
C ASP A 1222 24.35 42.37 -53.35
N PHE A 1223 23.56 41.28 -53.30
CA PHE A 1223 22.85 40.72 -54.46
C PHE A 1223 21.54 39.95 -54.16
N GLN A 1224 20.58 40.23 -55.04
CA GLN A 1224 19.35 39.54 -55.44
C GLN A 1224 19.21 38.01 -55.16
N GLN A 1225 17.99 37.61 -54.81
CA GLN A 1225 17.24 36.64 -55.63
C GLN A 1225 15.93 37.27 -56.15
N LYS A 1226 15.45 36.82 -57.31
CA LYS A 1226 14.29 37.38 -58.03
C LYS A 1226 13.34 36.26 -58.45
N LYS A 1227 12.03 36.52 -58.27
CA LYS A 1227 10.86 36.18 -59.13
C LYS A 1227 10.79 34.75 -59.71
N SER A 1228 9.63 34.08 -59.75
CA SER A 1228 8.39 34.50 -60.44
C SER A 1228 7.33 33.37 -60.28
N ASN A 1229 6.03 33.47 -60.58
CA ASN A 1229 5.16 34.58 -61.02
C ASN A 1229 3.67 34.23 -60.79
N ASN A 1230 2.80 35.26 -60.80
CA ASN A 1230 1.38 35.28 -61.21
C ASN A 1230 0.31 34.35 -60.55
N ALA A 1231 -0.52 34.94 -59.66
CA ALA A 1231 -1.84 35.57 -59.96
C ALA A 1231 -2.92 34.76 -60.76
N PRO A 1232 -4.26 35.04 -60.62
CA PRO A 1232 -4.82 36.37 -60.31
C PRO A 1232 -6.18 36.53 -59.54
N PHE A 1233 -6.50 37.81 -59.26
CA PHE A 1233 -7.80 38.44 -58.93
C PHE A 1233 -8.57 38.10 -57.63
N GLY A 1234 -9.14 39.13 -56.98
CA GLY A 1234 -9.99 38.99 -55.77
C GLY A 1234 -10.54 40.30 -55.16
N GLY A 1235 -9.75 41.37 -55.08
CA GLY A 1235 -10.19 42.75 -54.73
C GLY A 1235 -10.36 43.11 -53.24
N GLY A 1236 -10.38 44.42 -52.94
CA GLY A 1236 -11.10 44.97 -51.78
C GLY A 1236 -10.36 45.28 -50.46
N ASN A 1237 -9.03 45.45 -50.43
CA ASN A 1237 -8.30 45.64 -49.15
C ASN A 1237 -8.41 47.06 -48.56
N ALA A 1238 -9.42 47.31 -47.72
CA ALA A 1238 -9.64 48.58 -47.03
C ALA A 1238 -8.90 48.64 -45.66
N ILE A 1239 -7.66 49.13 -45.67
CA ILE A 1239 -6.83 49.34 -44.47
C ILE A 1239 -7.38 50.52 -43.65
N ALA A 1240 -8.40 50.29 -42.82
CA ALA A 1240 -8.99 51.32 -41.96
C ALA A 1240 -9.64 50.81 -40.65
N HIS A 1241 -10.22 49.60 -40.59
CA HIS A 1241 -11.32 49.36 -39.65
C HIS A 1241 -11.23 48.18 -38.65
N ILE A 1242 -10.11 47.44 -38.59
CA ILE A 1242 -9.96 46.29 -37.67
C ILE A 1242 -9.14 46.63 -36.40
N PHE A 1243 -8.49 47.80 -36.33
CA PHE A 1243 -7.71 48.22 -35.15
C PHE A 1243 -8.52 48.72 -33.94
N TYR A 1244 -9.85 48.82 -34.04
CA TYR A 1244 -10.68 49.51 -33.03
C TYR A 1244 -11.63 48.62 -32.20
N ARG A 1245 -11.53 47.28 -32.28
CA ARG A 1245 -12.33 46.35 -31.42
C ARG A 1245 -11.53 45.55 -30.38
N GLY A 1246 -10.20 45.49 -30.47
CA GLY A 1246 -9.38 44.79 -29.46
C GLY A 1246 -9.32 45.50 -28.11
N HIS A 1247 -9.28 46.84 -28.08
CA HIS A 1247 -9.05 47.61 -26.86
C HIS A 1247 -10.26 47.71 -25.91
N VAL A 1248 -11.47 47.37 -26.34
CA VAL A 1248 -12.69 47.61 -25.56
C VAL A 1248 -12.91 46.57 -24.45
N GLN A 1249 -12.43 45.33 -24.60
CA GLN A 1249 -12.57 44.30 -23.56
C GLN A 1249 -11.44 44.33 -22.51
N LEU A 1250 -10.19 44.66 -22.87
CA LEU A 1250 -9.15 44.91 -21.86
C LEU A 1250 -9.48 46.10 -20.95
N ALA A 1251 -10.18 47.12 -21.47
CA ALA A 1251 -10.63 48.28 -20.70
C ALA A 1251 -11.66 47.93 -19.59
N PHE A 1252 -12.34 46.78 -19.67
CA PHE A 1252 -13.24 46.32 -18.62
C PHE A 1252 -12.49 45.63 -17.47
N GLY A 1253 -11.48 44.80 -17.78
CA GLY A 1253 -10.67 44.12 -16.76
C GLY A 1253 -9.93 45.11 -15.83
N LEU A 1254 -9.26 46.11 -16.40
CA LEU A 1254 -8.52 47.12 -15.61
C LEU A 1254 -9.42 48.01 -14.73
N ARG A 1255 -10.73 48.12 -15.01
CA ARG A 1255 -11.64 48.91 -14.15
C ARG A 1255 -11.97 48.22 -12.82
N PHE A 1256 -11.92 46.89 -12.75
CA PHE A 1256 -12.29 46.17 -11.53
C PHE A 1256 -11.19 46.29 -10.45
N VAL A 1257 -9.92 46.15 -10.86
CA VAL A 1257 -8.74 46.17 -9.97
C VAL A 1257 -8.60 47.53 -9.25
N VAL A 1258 -8.81 48.64 -9.96
CA VAL A 1258 -8.73 49.99 -9.37
C VAL A 1258 -9.80 50.21 -8.28
N SER A 1259 -10.97 49.57 -8.39
CA SER A 1259 -12.08 49.79 -7.46
C SER A 1259 -11.85 49.22 -6.05
N HIS A 1260 -11.02 48.18 -5.90
CA HIS A 1260 -10.73 47.60 -4.58
C HIS A 1260 -9.60 48.34 -3.84
N LEU A 1261 -8.65 48.95 -4.57
CA LEU A 1261 -7.52 49.69 -3.98
C LEU A 1261 -7.94 51.00 -3.28
N CYS A 1262 -9.19 51.45 -3.42
CA CYS A 1262 -9.68 52.67 -2.78
C CYS A 1262 -10.38 52.46 -1.42
N TYR A 1263 -10.75 51.23 -1.04
CA TYR A 1263 -11.54 51.00 0.19
C TYR A 1263 -10.68 50.94 1.47
N ALA A 1264 -9.41 50.54 1.36
CA ALA A 1264 -8.49 50.34 2.49
C ALA A 1264 -7.80 51.64 2.98
N LYS A 1265 -8.51 52.77 3.05
CA LYS A 1265 -7.95 54.05 3.56
C LYS A 1265 -8.89 54.88 4.44
N GLN A 1266 -9.91 54.23 5.02
CA GLN A 1266 -10.76 54.80 6.07
C GLN A 1266 -11.11 53.76 7.15
N ILE A 1267 -10.12 53.41 7.99
CA ILE A 1267 -10.24 53.12 9.44
C ILE A 1267 -8.81 53.24 9.99
N ASP A 1268 -8.42 54.47 10.29
CA ASP A 1268 -7.43 54.79 11.32
C ASP A 1268 -7.63 56.26 11.71
N ARG A 1269 -8.29 56.47 12.87
CA ARG A 1269 -8.52 57.82 13.40
C ARG A 1269 -8.90 57.87 14.89
N LYS A 1270 -8.21 57.11 15.75
CA LYS A 1270 -8.01 57.41 17.19
C LYS A 1270 -7.20 56.31 17.89
N THR A 1271 -6.53 56.73 18.98
CA THR A 1271 -5.64 55.95 19.87
C THR A 1271 -4.45 55.32 19.16
#